data_AF-A0A7Y5NTN0-F1
#
_entry.id   AF-A0A7Y5NTN0-F1
#
_cell.length_a   1.000
_cell.length_b   1.000
_cell.length_c   1.000
_cell.angle_alpha   90.00
_cell.angle_beta   90.00
_cell.angle_gamma   90.00
#
_symmetry.space_group_name_H-M   'P 1'
#
loop_
_entity.id
_entity.type
_entity.pdbx_description
1 polymer ?
#
loop_
_entity_poly.entity_id
_entity_poly.type
_entity_poly.pdbx_seq_one_letter_code
_entity_poly.pdbx_strand_id
1 'polypeptide(L)'
;MSVHSYNGTVIDNQSQAPVSGAWVEALACGGDEREVVAAARTGSRGEFTLAVTDDQLTKLFGGAVPKVFFRVRLGSNLLASTSRTAPWDPRSAGSGVIAVDIATVATSDPSMYSVHGTVAHVDAGPLENMQVAVYRQRLTFAGVTEDQLAVTTSSSDGHYRIEYEAPTGRETDRDIIVKAIDESSNVLASVTLKEAPPRAVVDLVAGGEAGKNYPGPIRFADTLTRVTSHLGLDPGPALKDLNADQVDFIARQTRTPKAGVQSLVDAAKLADQSGIITTETFYALLRTGLPATMDELFLHKTPDLVAAVERAVASRLVSPAVMADPVALNNQLRDAGVAVLRTPVAGSLRLGTLVDNAATATMISPTEATEFLRLALSHQGSIASFWEAVDESGAFTADSRKGLRFAVEAGAISGAFLPVVQILHARVADPGNPLTADPVGLAEYDVTAWRALIDSVPSGPRYPDDTPPGTDTQRRDAYAKQLARNVERRFRTPFISARIRQSQPTSHLATFFADNATFDFFTARVDTYLAEHPTALANIPAPNRDVAVEDLKAIERTARITDNWDETKLLLDSDYKSSSAIEDAGREAFVANIVGPTFSAERAEQVYDNACWTVESATAIIAAYAPATNVVGTASTPDLVKISTQPVHPKLADWTKLFGAPHACSCEHCRSVYGPAAYLADVLQLLKKVPASPSGNARDEIFDRRPDLPILALSCSNAETPLPYVDLVNEILEVKTAVSTWPTTPIRVDTSHTADELLAEPELIYPNEHLAAYRTLRDAVYPFSLPFHLYQEEARIYLEHLGVRRADLLTALAPLGGSANARDLALERLGTSKNQYDIITGPPVSPPGPAAQAYWGITSNYPAALASAKTFLEKSGLSFEELQELLSTSYCKTNNIGFAGNPPPCDLEELTLTNLGGPSDTHHRFLHRFLRLRNVLGWSISDTDKAITALGQPDTTTLSKLGGIRELQRAYDKDPAEFLAWYANVDRNGDWKPSLFERVFLDKRVAAPTDATFKTVFDDGSPTAEIQSVRAGLAAALRVSAADLALLTDPTAADLALRLSPIAPPTEIVSIENLSRLYRVVSFARAARLSLSELMLVRELSGENVLTGDSGTPATPDGTLAFLDTVERTKALPMPLEEVHYLLRHVAPESSSLLLDAEEDLKLWREELEALVKAAAEEATQLVDTNGSVLHPLAENLVKAGLLTADDHLYLKMLVNSPASMGTAPVPTADAFITNTLAPFLAGAADPVAHAKTFLKITPLPIPAIPAEEVPARYTYLA
;
A
#
# COMPACT_ATOMS: atom_id res chain seq x y z
N MET A 1 -3.11 28.86 -59.76
CA MET A 1 -3.03 30.26 -59.29
C MET A 1 -3.85 30.34 -58.03
N SER A 2 -3.22 30.59 -56.89
CA SER A 2 -3.92 30.70 -55.62
C SER A 2 -4.53 32.09 -55.52
N VAL A 3 -5.82 32.17 -55.21
CA VAL A 3 -6.49 33.43 -54.86
C VAL A 3 -6.55 33.48 -53.34
N HIS A 4 -5.92 34.49 -52.75
CA HIS A 4 -5.92 34.72 -51.32
C HIS A 4 -6.90 35.82 -50.99
N SER A 5 -7.91 35.49 -50.17
CA SER A 5 -8.97 36.43 -49.81
C SER A 5 -8.88 36.84 -48.35
N TYR A 6 -9.13 38.13 -48.09
CA TYR A 6 -9.44 38.64 -46.77
C TYR A 6 -10.92 39.02 -46.69
N ASN A 7 -11.67 38.31 -45.84
CA ASN A 7 -13.09 38.57 -45.61
C ASN A 7 -13.27 39.33 -44.29
N GLY A 8 -13.71 40.58 -44.34
CA GLY A 8 -13.86 41.40 -43.14
C GLY A 8 -15.20 42.09 -43.02
N THR A 9 -15.47 42.64 -41.84
CA THR A 9 -16.62 43.51 -41.58
C THR A 9 -16.15 44.78 -40.90
N VAL A 10 -16.63 45.94 -41.36
CA VAL A 10 -16.38 47.23 -40.73
C VAL A 10 -17.57 47.58 -39.83
N ILE A 11 -17.31 47.85 -38.56
CA ILE A 11 -18.33 48.22 -37.57
C ILE A 11 -17.98 49.55 -36.90
N ASP A 12 -19.00 50.27 -36.46
CA ASP A 12 -18.83 51.47 -35.64
C ASP A 12 -18.40 51.06 -34.22
N ASN A 13 -17.34 51.65 -33.70
CA ASN A 13 -16.76 51.26 -32.43
C ASN A 13 -17.70 51.56 -31.25
N GLN A 14 -18.49 52.62 -31.32
CA GLN A 14 -19.44 53.00 -30.27
C GLN A 14 -20.76 52.23 -30.33
N SER A 15 -21.40 52.16 -31.49
CA SER A 15 -22.71 51.51 -31.62
C SER A 15 -22.64 50.01 -31.93
N GLN A 16 -21.47 49.50 -32.31
CA GLN A 16 -21.27 48.14 -32.86
C GLN A 16 -22.10 47.86 -34.13
N ALA A 17 -22.68 48.90 -34.74
CA ALA A 17 -23.47 48.77 -35.97
C ALA A 17 -22.56 48.68 -37.20
N PRO A 18 -22.94 47.93 -38.24
CA PRO A 18 -22.16 47.81 -39.46
C PRO A 18 -22.07 49.13 -40.27
N VAL A 19 -20.91 49.37 -40.86
CA VAL A 19 -20.62 50.59 -41.63
C VAL A 19 -20.70 50.33 -43.12
N SER A 20 -21.78 50.81 -43.76
CA SER A 20 -22.00 50.61 -45.19
C SER A 20 -21.39 51.72 -46.06
N GLY A 21 -20.88 51.34 -47.23
CA GLY A 21 -20.43 52.28 -48.26
C GLY A 21 -19.01 52.84 -48.10
N ALA A 22 -18.25 52.38 -47.11
CA ALA A 22 -16.85 52.76 -46.88
C ALA A 22 -15.89 51.96 -47.78
N TRP A 23 -14.80 52.59 -48.23
CA TRP A 23 -13.71 51.92 -48.95
C TRP A 23 -12.68 51.37 -47.99
N VAL A 24 -12.35 50.08 -48.12
CA VAL A 24 -11.27 49.40 -47.42
C VAL A 24 -10.15 49.13 -48.40
N GLU A 25 -9.02 49.80 -48.22
CA GLU A 25 -7.82 49.70 -49.06
C GLU A 25 -6.74 48.92 -48.29
N ALA A 26 -6.15 47.90 -48.90
CA ALA A 26 -4.97 47.21 -48.39
C ALA A 26 -3.69 47.86 -48.95
N LEU A 27 -2.76 48.26 -48.08
CA LEU A 27 -1.51 48.93 -48.45
C LEU A 27 -0.30 48.21 -47.85
N ALA A 28 0.82 48.18 -48.56
CA ALA A 28 2.05 47.54 -48.11
C ALA A 28 2.67 48.23 -46.88
N CYS A 29 3.09 47.46 -45.88
CA CYS A 29 3.84 47.98 -44.73
C CYS A 29 5.27 48.38 -45.14
N GLY A 30 5.66 49.63 -44.89
CA GLY A 30 7.04 50.11 -45.03
C GLY A 30 7.45 50.70 -46.39
N GLY A 31 6.50 50.91 -47.32
CA GLY A 31 6.72 51.59 -48.62
C GLY A 31 5.97 52.93 -48.73
N ASP A 32 6.06 53.61 -49.89
CA ASP A 32 5.34 54.86 -50.17
C ASP A 32 3.82 54.62 -50.02
N GLU A 33 3.15 55.31 -49.08
CA GLU A 33 1.75 55.07 -48.63
C GLU A 33 0.66 55.32 -49.71
N ARG A 34 1.06 55.38 -50.98
CA ARG A 34 0.23 55.66 -52.16
C ARG A 34 -0.12 54.42 -52.98
N GLU A 35 0.50 53.27 -52.69
CA GLU A 35 0.31 52.04 -53.47
C GLU A 35 -0.68 51.07 -52.79
N VAL A 36 -1.86 50.93 -53.40
CA VAL A 36 -2.97 50.10 -52.90
C VAL A 36 -2.88 48.72 -53.57
N VAL A 37 -2.72 47.68 -52.77
CA VAL A 37 -2.60 46.27 -53.19
C VAL A 37 -3.95 45.69 -53.62
N ALA A 38 -5.00 46.04 -52.89
CA ALA A 38 -6.39 45.72 -53.22
C ALA A 38 -7.34 46.69 -52.51
N ALA A 39 -8.50 46.95 -53.08
CA ALA A 39 -9.54 47.76 -52.43
C ALA A 39 -10.92 47.13 -52.62
N ALA A 40 -11.78 47.27 -51.61
CA ALA A 40 -13.16 46.82 -51.64
C ALA A 40 -14.06 47.81 -50.91
N ARG A 41 -15.32 47.92 -51.34
CA ARG A 41 -16.31 48.78 -50.70
C ARG A 41 -17.22 47.95 -49.79
N THR A 42 -17.55 48.46 -48.61
CA THR A 42 -18.37 47.74 -47.64
C THR A 42 -19.83 47.66 -48.06
N GLY A 43 -20.43 46.49 -47.91
CA GLY A 43 -21.84 46.21 -48.18
C GLY A 43 -22.79 46.75 -47.11
N SER A 44 -24.08 46.42 -47.24
CA SER A 44 -25.14 46.89 -46.32
C SER A 44 -24.99 46.41 -44.87
N ARG A 45 -24.24 45.32 -44.65
CA ARG A 45 -23.90 44.76 -43.32
C ARG A 45 -22.43 45.03 -42.97
N GLY A 46 -21.79 46.02 -43.60
CA GLY A 46 -20.41 46.42 -43.34
C GLY A 46 -19.36 45.43 -43.87
N GLU A 47 -19.79 44.38 -44.55
CA GLU A 47 -18.97 43.29 -45.06
C GLU A 47 -18.14 43.73 -46.27
N PHE A 48 -16.90 43.27 -46.37
CA PHE A 48 -16.04 43.44 -47.53
C PHE A 48 -15.19 42.20 -47.76
N THR A 49 -14.84 41.97 -49.02
CA THR A 49 -13.91 40.91 -49.41
C THR A 49 -12.83 41.52 -50.29
N LEU A 50 -11.58 41.40 -49.86
CA LEU A 50 -10.41 41.69 -50.68
C LEU A 50 -9.88 40.37 -51.23
N ALA A 51 -9.60 40.31 -52.53
CA ALA A 51 -8.98 39.14 -53.14
C ALA A 51 -7.71 39.58 -53.86
N VAL A 52 -6.61 38.88 -53.60
CA VAL A 52 -5.31 39.11 -54.25
C VAL A 52 -4.78 37.79 -54.76
N THR A 53 -4.26 37.78 -55.98
CA THR A 53 -3.66 36.57 -56.56
C THR A 53 -2.15 36.55 -56.41
N ASP A 54 -1.57 35.35 -56.41
CA ASP A 54 -0.10 35.19 -56.40
C ASP A 54 0.57 35.98 -57.55
N ASP A 55 -0.09 36.06 -58.72
CA ASP A 55 0.40 36.83 -59.87
C ASP A 55 0.39 38.35 -59.59
N GLN A 56 -0.67 38.87 -58.97
CA GLN A 56 -0.75 40.28 -58.56
C GLN A 56 0.30 40.63 -57.51
N LEU A 57 0.53 39.77 -56.52
CA LEU A 57 1.55 39.97 -55.49
C LEU A 57 2.97 39.90 -56.05
N THR A 58 3.20 38.99 -57.00
CA THR A 58 4.50 38.85 -57.67
C THR A 58 4.77 40.04 -58.59
N LYS A 59 3.77 40.54 -59.31
CA LYS A 59 3.88 41.76 -60.15
C LYS A 59 4.13 43.02 -59.33
N LEU A 60 3.47 43.18 -58.18
CA LEU A 60 3.60 44.37 -57.33
C LEU A 60 4.94 44.42 -56.56
N PHE A 61 5.44 43.28 -56.08
CA PHE A 61 6.61 43.26 -55.19
C PHE A 61 7.85 42.58 -55.76
N GLY A 62 7.76 41.93 -56.93
CA GLY A 62 8.88 41.31 -57.65
C GLY A 62 9.67 40.24 -56.86
N GLY A 63 9.19 39.84 -55.68
CA GLY A 63 9.95 39.11 -54.67
C GLY A 63 9.22 38.99 -53.34
N ALA A 64 9.88 39.31 -52.21
CA ALA A 64 9.30 39.16 -50.87
C ALA A 64 8.09 40.08 -50.68
N VAL A 65 6.91 39.47 -50.52
CA VAL A 65 5.64 40.17 -50.35
C VAL A 65 5.56 40.74 -48.92
N PRO A 66 5.51 42.07 -48.74
CA PRO A 66 5.35 42.67 -47.41
C PRO A 66 3.95 42.38 -46.88
N LYS A 67 3.81 42.35 -45.55
CA LYS A 67 2.48 42.39 -44.95
C LYS A 67 1.78 43.68 -45.34
N VAL A 68 0.46 43.63 -45.46
CA VAL A 68 -0.38 44.78 -45.79
C VAL A 68 -1.21 45.19 -44.58
N PHE A 69 -1.52 46.47 -44.46
CA PHE A 69 -2.48 46.98 -43.49
C PHE A 69 -3.69 47.59 -44.20
N PHE A 70 -4.80 47.68 -43.49
CA PHE A 70 -6.05 48.22 -44.04
C PHE A 70 -6.23 49.68 -43.68
N ARG A 71 -6.72 50.46 -44.65
CA ARG A 71 -7.11 51.85 -44.51
C ARG A 71 -8.60 51.97 -44.89
N VAL A 72 -9.44 52.40 -43.96
CA VAL A 72 -10.89 52.52 -44.17
C VAL A 72 -11.24 53.99 -44.38
N ARG A 73 -11.87 54.33 -45.50
CA ARG A 73 -12.29 55.70 -45.84
C ARG A 73 -13.78 55.77 -46.15
N LEU A 74 -14.44 56.85 -45.76
CA LEU A 74 -15.79 57.16 -46.21
C LEU A 74 -15.74 58.52 -46.92
N GLY A 75 -15.84 58.50 -48.25
CA GLY A 75 -15.50 59.64 -49.11
C GLY A 75 -14.02 60.02 -48.99
N SER A 76 -13.73 61.30 -48.80
CA SER A 76 -12.36 61.81 -48.64
C SER A 76 -11.79 61.62 -47.23
N ASN A 77 -12.60 61.20 -46.25
CA ASN A 77 -12.21 61.12 -44.85
C ASN A 77 -11.69 59.73 -44.48
N LEU A 78 -10.59 59.70 -43.72
CA LEU A 78 -9.99 58.49 -43.19
C LEU A 78 -10.64 58.12 -41.85
N LEU A 79 -11.29 56.96 -41.78
CA LEU A 79 -12.00 56.49 -40.58
C LEU A 79 -11.14 55.57 -39.69
N ALA A 80 -10.27 54.74 -40.28
CA ALA A 80 -9.33 53.93 -39.51
C ALA A 80 -8.13 53.45 -40.34
N SER A 81 -7.03 53.10 -39.65
CA SER A 81 -5.87 52.41 -40.22
C SER A 81 -5.40 51.29 -39.28
N THR A 82 -5.20 50.08 -39.81
CA THR A 82 -4.74 48.92 -39.03
C THR A 82 -3.21 48.76 -39.02
N SER A 83 -2.47 49.76 -39.51
CA SER A 83 -1.00 49.73 -39.63
C SER A 83 -0.26 49.38 -38.33
N ARG A 84 -0.86 49.67 -37.16
CA ARG A 84 -0.29 49.38 -35.84
C ARG A 84 -0.93 48.22 -35.09
N THR A 85 -2.06 47.70 -35.56
CA THR A 85 -2.90 46.78 -34.77
C THR A 85 -3.01 45.38 -35.38
N ALA A 86 -3.03 45.25 -36.71
CA ALA A 86 -3.10 43.94 -37.37
C ALA A 86 -2.69 44.04 -38.86
N PRO A 87 -1.42 43.73 -39.20
CA PRO A 87 -1.00 43.58 -40.59
C PRO A 87 -1.29 42.15 -41.10
N TRP A 88 -1.93 42.05 -42.27
CA TRP A 88 -2.28 40.80 -42.96
C TRP A 88 -1.15 40.35 -43.92
N ASP A 89 -0.83 39.05 -43.98
CA ASP A 89 0.03 38.51 -45.06
C ASP A 89 -0.87 38.12 -46.25
N PRO A 90 -0.79 38.84 -47.38
CA PRO A 90 -1.71 38.65 -48.50
C PRO A 90 -1.48 37.33 -49.27
N ARG A 91 -0.49 36.51 -48.90
CA ARG A 91 -0.32 35.13 -49.39
C ARG A 91 -1.10 34.10 -48.57
N SER A 92 -1.87 34.55 -47.58
CA SER A 92 -2.69 33.68 -46.72
C SER A 92 -4.13 34.19 -46.70
N ALA A 93 -5.10 33.29 -46.65
CA ALA A 93 -6.48 33.70 -46.43
C ALA A 93 -6.63 34.30 -45.03
N GLY A 94 -7.39 35.37 -44.89
CA GLY A 94 -7.60 36.04 -43.61
C GLY A 94 -9.05 36.46 -43.40
N SER A 95 -9.41 36.73 -42.15
CA SER A 95 -10.68 37.36 -41.80
C SER A 95 -10.55 38.21 -40.55
N GLY A 96 -11.48 39.15 -40.37
CA GLY A 96 -11.48 40.01 -39.18
C GLY A 96 -12.49 41.14 -39.19
N VAL A 97 -12.58 41.84 -38.07
CA VAL A 97 -13.48 42.99 -37.88
C VAL A 97 -12.65 44.25 -37.69
N ILE A 98 -12.97 45.31 -38.42
CA ILE A 98 -12.32 46.63 -38.31
C ILE A 98 -13.30 47.60 -37.67
N ALA A 99 -13.03 48.00 -36.42
CA ALA A 99 -13.82 49.01 -35.73
C ALA A 99 -13.38 50.43 -36.14
N VAL A 100 -14.34 51.32 -36.39
CA VAL A 100 -14.11 52.72 -36.80
C VAL A 100 -15.00 53.68 -36.02
N ASP A 101 -14.60 54.93 -35.81
CA ASP A 101 -15.43 55.96 -35.16
C ASP A 101 -16.02 56.91 -36.21
N ILE A 102 -17.35 56.93 -36.40
CA ILE A 102 -18.01 57.59 -37.56
C ILE A 102 -18.59 58.98 -37.21
N ALA A 103 -18.26 59.56 -36.06
CA ALA A 103 -18.85 60.82 -35.65
C ALA A 103 -18.46 61.98 -36.61
N THR A 104 -19.37 62.27 -37.56
CA THR A 104 -19.44 63.43 -38.47
C THR A 104 -18.39 63.56 -39.59
N VAL A 105 -18.64 62.98 -40.78
CA VAL A 105 -17.89 63.35 -42.00
C VAL A 105 -18.76 63.38 -43.28
N ALA A 106 -18.57 64.38 -44.15
CA ALA A 106 -19.21 64.53 -45.46
C ALA A 106 -18.24 64.16 -46.61
N THR A 107 -18.74 63.59 -47.71
CA THR A 107 -17.96 62.87 -48.75
C THR A 107 -17.77 63.65 -50.08
N SER A 108 -16.61 63.51 -50.75
CA SER A 108 -16.40 63.90 -52.17
C SER A 108 -15.32 63.02 -52.87
N ASP A 109 -15.56 62.60 -54.12
CA ASP A 109 -14.69 61.73 -54.98
C ASP A 109 -13.60 62.53 -55.77
N PRO A 110 -12.47 61.90 -56.19
CA PRO A 110 -11.39 62.52 -56.99
C PRO A 110 -11.70 62.71 -58.49
N SER A 111 -11.05 63.67 -59.17
CA SER A 111 -11.41 64.15 -60.51
C SER A 111 -10.79 63.44 -61.74
N MET A 112 -9.77 62.58 -61.59
CA MET A 112 -9.07 61.88 -62.70
C MET A 112 -8.84 60.40 -62.41
N TYR A 113 -9.10 59.53 -63.38
CA TYR A 113 -8.99 58.06 -63.30
C TYR A 113 -7.90 57.51 -64.26
N SER A 114 -7.43 56.27 -64.07
CA SER A 114 -6.41 55.65 -64.93
C SER A 114 -6.56 54.13 -65.09
N VAL A 115 -6.15 53.58 -66.24
CA VAL A 115 -6.07 52.14 -66.54
C VAL A 115 -4.67 51.78 -67.07
N HIS A 116 -4.14 50.60 -66.77
CA HIS A 116 -2.88 50.08 -67.34
C HIS A 116 -2.87 48.55 -67.44
N GLY A 117 -2.02 47.94 -68.27
CA GLY A 117 -1.92 46.47 -68.39
C GLY A 117 -1.03 46.01 -69.55
N THR A 118 -1.12 44.74 -69.96
CA THR A 118 -0.33 44.13 -71.05
C THR A 118 -1.20 43.58 -72.19
N VAL A 119 -0.77 43.77 -73.44
CA VAL A 119 -1.34 43.14 -74.64
C VAL A 119 -0.46 41.94 -75.04
N ALA A 120 -1.03 40.74 -75.16
CA ALA A 120 -0.27 39.50 -75.45
C ALA A 120 -1.11 38.44 -76.21
N HIS A 121 -0.47 37.46 -76.84
CA HIS A 121 -1.09 36.24 -77.37
C HIS A 121 -0.79 35.03 -76.48
N VAL A 122 -1.77 34.14 -76.25
CA VAL A 122 -1.67 33.04 -75.28
C VAL A 122 -0.50 32.08 -75.53
N ASP A 123 -0.18 31.80 -76.80
CA ASP A 123 0.91 30.89 -77.18
C ASP A 123 2.17 31.60 -77.69
N ALA A 124 2.04 32.82 -78.21
CA ALA A 124 3.12 33.51 -78.93
C ALA A 124 3.81 34.61 -78.11
N GLY A 125 3.24 35.03 -76.98
CA GLY A 125 3.85 36.02 -76.10
C GLY A 125 3.33 37.45 -76.25
N PRO A 126 3.99 38.44 -75.63
CA PRO A 126 3.59 39.86 -75.65
C PRO A 126 3.49 40.43 -77.07
N LEU A 127 2.56 41.36 -77.30
CA LEU A 127 2.30 42.01 -78.59
C LEU A 127 2.67 43.50 -78.54
N GLU A 128 3.66 43.88 -79.34
CA GLU A 128 4.15 45.25 -79.49
C GLU A 128 3.28 46.09 -80.44
N ASN A 129 3.25 47.42 -80.23
CA ASN A 129 2.61 48.41 -81.11
C ASN A 129 1.08 48.26 -81.31
N MET A 130 0.39 47.63 -80.37
CA MET A 130 -1.06 47.49 -80.40
C MET A 130 -1.74 48.75 -79.84
N GLN A 131 -2.75 49.28 -80.53
CA GLN A 131 -3.48 50.46 -80.05
C GLN A 131 -4.43 50.07 -78.92
N VAL A 132 -4.42 50.80 -77.80
CA VAL A 132 -5.29 50.53 -76.65
C VAL A 132 -6.15 51.75 -76.32
N ALA A 133 -7.47 51.59 -76.39
CA ALA A 133 -8.44 52.68 -76.17
C ALA A 133 -9.43 52.37 -75.03
N VAL A 134 -9.79 53.41 -74.27
CA VAL A 134 -10.81 53.37 -73.21
C VAL A 134 -12.05 54.11 -73.67
N TYR A 135 -13.22 53.49 -73.56
CA TYR A 135 -14.51 54.06 -73.90
C TYR A 135 -15.44 54.06 -72.69
N ARG A 136 -16.23 55.11 -72.51
CA ARG A 136 -17.35 55.17 -71.56
C ARG A 136 -18.56 54.49 -72.19
N GLN A 137 -19.20 53.57 -71.47
CA GLN A 137 -20.49 53.03 -71.89
C GLN A 137 -21.60 53.88 -71.29
N ARG A 138 -22.51 54.38 -72.14
CA ARG A 138 -23.74 55.08 -71.72
C ARG A 138 -24.95 54.36 -72.25
N LEU A 139 -25.98 54.22 -71.42
CA LEU A 139 -27.27 53.72 -71.86
C LEU A 139 -28.11 54.88 -72.40
N THR A 140 -28.45 54.83 -73.68
CA THR A 140 -29.38 55.76 -74.33
C THR A 140 -30.68 55.03 -74.72
N PHE A 141 -31.72 55.78 -75.08
CA PHE A 141 -32.97 55.18 -75.61
C PHE A 141 -32.75 54.36 -76.90
N ALA A 142 -31.62 54.52 -77.58
CA ALA A 142 -31.25 53.77 -78.80
C ALA A 142 -30.34 52.55 -78.53
N GLY A 143 -29.96 52.29 -77.27
CA GLY A 143 -29.03 51.23 -76.88
C GLY A 143 -27.80 51.73 -76.11
N VAL A 144 -26.82 50.85 -75.88
CA VAL A 144 -25.55 51.21 -75.25
C VAL A 144 -24.65 51.88 -76.29
N THR A 145 -24.23 53.12 -76.03
CA THR A 145 -23.27 53.86 -76.85
C THR A 145 -21.92 53.90 -76.15
N GLU A 146 -20.83 53.84 -76.93
CA GLU A 146 -19.46 53.92 -76.43
C GLU A 146 -18.82 55.26 -76.82
N ASP A 147 -18.54 56.10 -75.84
CA ASP A 147 -17.86 57.39 -76.02
C ASP A 147 -16.37 57.24 -75.69
N GLN A 148 -15.47 57.40 -76.65
CA GLN A 148 -14.02 57.27 -76.39
C GLN A 148 -13.54 58.32 -75.38
N LEU A 149 -12.91 57.88 -74.31
CA LEU A 149 -12.35 58.73 -73.27
C LEU A 149 -10.88 59.03 -73.50
N ALA A 150 -10.08 58.04 -73.91
CA ALA A 150 -8.65 58.18 -74.16
C ALA A 150 -8.11 57.02 -75.03
N VAL A 151 -6.89 57.17 -75.56
CA VAL A 151 -6.18 56.13 -76.35
C VAL A 151 -4.66 56.19 -76.14
N THR A 152 -3.97 55.05 -76.24
CA THR A 152 -2.51 54.86 -76.14
C THR A 152 -2.04 53.68 -77.02
N THR A 153 -0.76 53.30 -76.99
CA THR A 153 -0.19 52.12 -77.69
C THR A 153 0.64 51.24 -76.76
N SER A 154 0.74 49.92 -77.02
CA SER A 154 1.56 48.99 -76.24
C SER A 154 3.05 49.06 -76.58
N SER A 155 3.92 48.82 -75.57
CA SER A 155 5.39 48.77 -75.72
C SER A 155 5.89 47.44 -76.32
N SER A 156 7.21 47.31 -76.53
CA SER A 156 7.88 46.06 -77.00
C SER A 156 7.62 44.84 -76.13
N ASP A 157 7.30 45.06 -74.86
CA ASP A 157 6.96 44.01 -73.88
C ASP A 157 5.43 43.90 -73.67
N GLY A 158 4.65 44.55 -74.54
CA GLY A 158 3.18 44.55 -74.55
C GLY A 158 2.52 45.51 -73.56
N HIS A 159 3.24 46.29 -72.76
CA HIS A 159 2.64 47.12 -71.70
C HIS A 159 1.99 48.43 -72.21
N TYR A 160 0.89 48.87 -71.59
CA TYR A 160 0.21 50.14 -71.87
C TYR A 160 -0.30 50.83 -70.59
N ARG A 161 -0.47 52.16 -70.64
CA ARG A 161 -1.11 52.98 -69.59
C ARG A 161 -1.89 54.15 -70.20
N ILE A 162 -3.06 54.44 -69.62
CA ILE A 162 -4.02 55.44 -70.10
C ILE A 162 -4.70 56.17 -68.93
N GLU A 163 -4.82 57.50 -69.02
CA GLU A 163 -5.48 58.36 -68.02
C GLU A 163 -6.70 59.05 -68.63
N TYR A 164 -7.80 59.19 -67.88
CA TYR A 164 -9.06 59.75 -68.35
C TYR A 164 -9.83 60.47 -67.23
N GLU A 165 -10.70 61.42 -67.57
CA GLU A 165 -11.50 62.17 -66.59
C GLU A 165 -12.54 61.29 -65.88
N ALA A 166 -12.71 61.51 -64.57
CA ALA A 166 -13.66 60.77 -63.75
C ALA A 166 -15.10 60.96 -64.28
N PRO A 167 -15.86 59.89 -64.54
CA PRO A 167 -17.23 60.03 -65.03
C PRO A 167 -18.15 60.66 -63.98
N THR A 168 -18.68 61.86 -64.27
CA THR A 168 -19.68 62.55 -63.43
C THR A 168 -21.11 62.16 -63.86
N GLY A 169 -21.92 61.58 -62.97
CA GLY A 169 -23.28 61.12 -63.32
C GLY A 169 -23.87 60.05 -62.40
N ARG A 170 -24.90 59.32 -62.86
CA ARG A 170 -25.51 58.16 -62.18
C ARG A 170 -24.53 56.98 -62.16
N GLU A 171 -24.76 55.94 -61.33
CA GLU A 171 -23.89 54.75 -61.24
C GLU A 171 -23.60 54.11 -62.61
N THR A 172 -24.57 54.09 -63.52
CA THR A 172 -24.42 53.58 -64.90
C THR A 172 -23.49 54.40 -65.79
N ASP A 173 -23.13 55.62 -65.41
CA ASP A 173 -22.23 56.49 -66.18
C ASP A 173 -20.74 56.20 -65.88
N ARG A 174 -20.46 55.26 -64.97
CA ARG A 174 -19.11 54.89 -64.51
C ARG A 174 -18.58 53.58 -65.12
N ASP A 175 -19.32 52.96 -66.03
CA ASP A 175 -18.88 51.76 -66.76
C ASP A 175 -17.98 52.13 -67.94
N ILE A 176 -16.85 51.43 -68.08
CA ILE A 176 -15.90 51.64 -69.19
C ILE A 176 -15.55 50.31 -69.88
N ILE A 177 -15.14 50.38 -71.14
CA ILE A 177 -14.57 49.25 -71.88
C ILE A 177 -13.21 49.62 -72.44
N VAL A 178 -12.24 48.71 -72.28
CA VAL A 178 -10.86 48.85 -72.74
C VAL A 178 -10.64 47.89 -73.90
N LYS A 179 -10.11 48.36 -75.03
CA LYS A 179 -9.96 47.56 -76.26
C LYS A 179 -8.52 47.63 -76.77
N ALA A 180 -7.93 46.48 -77.09
CA ALA A 180 -6.70 46.37 -77.88
C ALA A 180 -7.07 46.18 -79.35
N ILE A 181 -6.48 47.00 -80.21
CA ILE A 181 -6.81 47.12 -81.63
C ILE A 181 -5.52 46.95 -82.43
N ASP A 182 -5.56 46.09 -83.46
CA ASP A 182 -4.44 45.90 -84.39
C ASP A 182 -4.31 47.06 -85.41
N GLU A 183 -3.25 47.05 -86.20
CA GLU A 183 -3.02 48.06 -87.26
C GLU A 183 -4.12 48.08 -88.34
N SER A 184 -4.92 47.01 -88.46
CA SER A 184 -6.04 46.89 -89.39
C SER A 184 -7.38 47.34 -88.78
N SER A 185 -7.37 47.95 -87.58
CA SER A 185 -8.55 48.37 -86.83
C SER A 185 -9.44 47.22 -86.31
N ASN A 186 -8.93 45.99 -86.23
CA ASN A 186 -9.64 44.88 -85.61
C ASN A 186 -9.41 44.85 -84.10
N VAL A 187 -10.45 44.59 -83.32
CA VAL A 187 -10.33 44.40 -81.86
C VAL A 187 -9.75 43.02 -81.58
N LEU A 188 -8.50 42.95 -81.10
CA LEU A 188 -7.81 41.72 -80.73
C LEU A 188 -8.30 41.15 -79.39
N ALA A 189 -8.59 42.04 -78.45
CA ALA A 189 -9.12 41.70 -77.13
C ALA A 189 -9.84 42.93 -76.53
N SER A 190 -10.86 42.70 -75.71
CA SER A 190 -11.54 43.78 -74.98
C SER A 190 -12.02 43.32 -73.61
N VAL A 191 -12.06 44.25 -72.65
CA VAL A 191 -12.50 44.01 -71.27
C VAL A 191 -13.39 45.17 -70.81
N THR A 192 -14.58 44.85 -70.29
CA THR A 192 -15.51 45.83 -69.71
C THR A 192 -15.38 45.86 -68.19
N LEU A 193 -15.22 47.05 -67.62
CA LEU A 193 -15.20 47.30 -66.18
C LEU A 193 -16.49 48.01 -65.78
N LYS A 194 -17.26 47.38 -64.88
CA LYS A 194 -18.44 48.00 -64.26
C LYS A 194 -18.02 48.82 -63.05
N GLU A 195 -18.54 50.03 -62.91
CA GLU A 195 -18.16 51.00 -61.87
C GLU A 195 -16.64 51.14 -61.73
N ALA A 196 -15.98 51.62 -62.79
CA ALA A 196 -14.52 51.65 -62.85
C ALA A 196 -13.92 52.39 -61.64
N PRO A 197 -12.94 51.81 -60.92
CA PRO A 197 -12.28 52.49 -59.80
C PRO A 197 -11.33 53.59 -60.32
N PRO A 198 -10.91 54.54 -59.46
CA PRO A 198 -9.96 55.60 -59.85
C PRO A 198 -8.65 55.10 -60.47
N ARG A 199 -8.24 53.86 -60.20
CA ARG A 199 -7.11 53.18 -60.85
C ARG A 199 -7.47 51.71 -61.11
N ALA A 200 -7.32 51.24 -62.35
CA ALA A 200 -7.62 49.86 -62.74
C ALA A 200 -6.46 49.20 -63.53
N VAL A 201 -6.34 47.87 -63.43
CA VAL A 201 -5.35 47.06 -64.19
C VAL A 201 -6.10 46.11 -65.13
N VAL A 202 -5.78 46.11 -66.43
CA VAL A 202 -6.50 45.34 -67.45
C VAL A 202 -5.52 44.75 -68.48
N ASP A 203 -5.30 43.43 -68.43
CA ASP A 203 -4.53 42.70 -69.46
C ASP A 203 -5.45 42.31 -70.64
N LEU A 204 -4.93 42.42 -71.87
CA LEU A 204 -5.64 42.20 -73.13
C LEU A 204 -4.98 41.04 -73.88
N VAL A 205 -5.48 39.81 -73.67
CA VAL A 205 -4.88 38.57 -74.19
C VAL A 205 -5.64 38.01 -75.39
N ALA A 206 -5.01 38.01 -76.56
CA ALA A 206 -5.51 37.38 -77.78
C ALA A 206 -5.41 35.84 -77.70
N GLY A 207 -6.48 35.14 -78.08
CA GLY A 207 -6.59 33.67 -78.01
C GLY A 207 -6.81 33.11 -76.59
N GLY A 208 -6.85 33.97 -75.56
CA GLY A 208 -7.23 33.59 -74.20
C GLY A 208 -8.71 33.86 -73.90
N GLU A 209 -9.19 33.38 -72.75
CA GLU A 209 -10.51 33.79 -72.25
C GLU A 209 -10.48 35.28 -71.87
N ALA A 210 -11.50 36.03 -72.31
CA ALA A 210 -11.62 37.46 -72.05
C ALA A 210 -11.59 37.75 -70.54
N GLY A 211 -10.65 38.59 -70.10
CA GLY A 211 -10.50 39.00 -68.69
C GLY A 211 -9.56 38.14 -67.83
N LYS A 212 -8.81 37.18 -68.39
CA LYS A 212 -7.75 36.44 -67.67
C LYS A 212 -6.34 36.96 -67.97
N ASN A 213 -5.47 36.97 -66.95
CA ASN A 213 -4.08 37.41 -67.05
C ASN A 213 -3.23 36.47 -67.93
N TYR A 214 -2.23 37.03 -68.62
CA TYR A 214 -1.27 36.28 -69.45
C TYR A 214 -0.37 35.35 -68.60
N PRO A 215 -0.31 34.01 -68.86
CA PRO A 215 0.34 33.04 -67.97
C PRO A 215 1.83 32.71 -68.26
N GLY A 216 2.47 33.29 -69.29
CA GLY A 216 3.89 33.08 -69.62
C GLY A 216 4.24 31.84 -70.49
N PRO A 217 5.50 31.74 -71.00
CA PRO A 217 5.94 30.71 -71.95
C PRO A 217 6.21 29.32 -71.33
N ILE A 218 6.18 28.25 -72.15
CA ILE A 218 6.52 26.87 -71.75
C ILE A 218 8.04 26.73 -71.59
N ARG A 219 8.50 26.20 -70.45
CA ARG A 219 9.94 26.23 -70.09
C ARG A 219 10.84 25.41 -71.00
N PHE A 220 10.42 24.22 -71.46
CA PHE A 220 11.19 23.41 -72.41
C PHE A 220 11.39 24.15 -73.74
N ALA A 221 10.32 24.69 -74.31
CA ALA A 221 10.37 25.44 -75.57
C ALA A 221 11.24 26.71 -75.46
N ASP A 222 11.10 27.47 -74.37
CA ASP A 222 11.94 28.66 -74.12
C ASP A 222 13.42 28.27 -73.93
N THR A 223 13.71 27.22 -73.14
CA THR A 223 15.08 26.74 -72.91
C THR A 223 15.71 26.22 -74.20
N LEU A 224 14.99 25.38 -74.95
CA LEU A 224 15.45 24.84 -76.23
C LEU A 224 15.68 25.96 -77.24
N THR A 225 14.77 26.93 -77.35
CA THR A 225 14.89 28.06 -78.29
C THR A 225 16.07 28.96 -77.96
N ARG A 226 16.28 29.31 -76.68
CA ARG A 226 17.44 30.11 -76.26
C ARG A 226 18.77 29.40 -76.51
N VAL A 227 18.83 28.09 -76.23
CA VAL A 227 20.04 27.28 -76.43
C VAL A 227 20.33 27.09 -77.92
N THR A 228 19.34 26.73 -78.73
CA THR A 228 19.51 26.50 -80.18
C THR A 228 19.78 27.79 -80.95
N SER A 229 19.11 28.90 -80.61
CA SER A 229 19.34 30.21 -81.24
C SER A 229 20.74 30.77 -80.96
N HIS A 230 21.29 30.49 -79.78
CA HIS A 230 22.66 30.90 -79.44
C HIS A 230 23.72 30.03 -80.10
N LEU A 231 23.44 28.73 -80.26
CA LEU A 231 24.37 27.78 -80.87
C LEU A 231 24.34 27.79 -82.41
N GLY A 232 23.26 28.27 -83.03
CA GLY A 232 23.09 28.21 -84.49
C GLY A 232 23.02 26.78 -85.03
N LEU A 233 22.59 25.82 -84.21
CA LEU A 233 22.60 24.38 -84.50
C LEU A 233 21.20 23.82 -84.73
N ASP A 234 21.15 22.71 -85.47
CA ASP A 234 19.95 21.88 -85.67
C ASP A 234 19.57 21.17 -84.33
N PRO A 235 18.29 21.17 -83.87
CA PRO A 235 17.92 20.91 -82.47
C PRO A 235 18.13 19.49 -81.92
N GLY A 236 18.57 18.52 -82.72
CA GLY A 236 18.62 17.09 -82.33
C GLY A 236 20.01 16.55 -81.97
N PRO A 237 20.85 16.21 -82.96
CA PRO A 237 22.06 15.41 -82.73
C PRO A 237 23.18 16.11 -81.96
N ALA A 238 23.17 17.44 -81.83
CA ALA A 238 24.26 18.20 -81.20
C ALA A 238 24.14 18.39 -79.67
N LEU A 239 22.96 18.15 -79.07
CA LEU A 239 22.74 18.41 -77.64
C LEU A 239 23.32 17.32 -76.72
N LYS A 240 23.30 16.04 -77.15
CA LYS A 240 23.75 14.90 -76.33
C LYS A 240 25.28 14.86 -76.12
N ASP A 241 26.04 15.48 -77.02
CA ASP A 241 27.51 15.47 -77.01
C ASP A 241 28.11 16.61 -76.18
N LEU A 242 27.28 17.48 -75.59
CA LEU A 242 27.75 18.57 -74.74
C LEU A 242 28.32 18.06 -73.41
N ASN A 243 29.51 18.54 -73.07
CA ASN A 243 30.16 18.27 -71.80
C ASN A 243 29.78 19.31 -70.72
N ALA A 244 30.19 19.06 -69.47
CA ALA A 244 29.81 19.88 -68.32
C ALA A 244 30.26 21.35 -68.42
N ASP A 245 31.43 21.61 -69.03
CA ASP A 245 31.96 22.97 -69.19
C ASP A 245 31.18 23.75 -70.27
N GLN A 246 30.79 23.08 -71.35
CA GLN A 246 29.97 23.66 -72.42
C GLN A 246 28.56 24.00 -71.93
N VAL A 247 27.95 23.14 -71.11
CA VAL A 247 26.64 23.40 -70.47
C VAL A 247 26.70 24.66 -69.59
N ASP A 248 27.77 24.80 -68.79
CA ASP A 248 27.96 25.95 -67.92
C ASP A 248 28.15 27.25 -68.72
N PHE A 249 28.92 27.20 -69.81
CA PHE A 249 29.13 28.33 -70.70
C PHE A 249 27.82 28.79 -71.36
N ILE A 250 27.06 27.85 -71.94
CA ILE A 250 25.79 28.14 -72.62
C ILE A 250 24.79 28.75 -71.64
N ALA A 251 24.66 28.20 -70.43
CA ALA A 251 23.75 28.72 -69.41
C ALA A 251 24.02 30.20 -69.07
N ARG A 252 25.29 30.60 -68.97
CA ARG A 252 25.66 32.00 -68.73
C ARG A 252 25.33 32.90 -69.91
N GLN A 253 25.61 32.46 -71.14
CA GLN A 253 25.39 33.28 -72.34
C GLN A 253 23.91 33.49 -72.66
N THR A 254 23.08 32.45 -72.49
CA THR A 254 21.64 32.50 -72.76
C THR A 254 20.83 33.08 -71.60
N ARG A 255 21.48 33.34 -70.45
CA ARG A 255 20.86 33.70 -69.16
C ARG A 255 19.82 32.67 -68.70
N THR A 256 19.98 31.41 -69.09
CA THR A 256 19.12 30.31 -68.69
C THR A 256 19.74 29.57 -67.50
N PRO A 257 18.97 29.17 -66.47
CA PRO A 257 19.53 28.43 -65.33
C PRO A 257 20.28 27.17 -65.76
N LYS A 258 21.50 26.96 -65.22
CA LYS A 258 22.36 25.80 -65.53
C LYS A 258 21.62 24.47 -65.41
N ALA A 259 20.80 24.31 -64.37
CA ALA A 259 19.99 23.10 -64.18
C ALA A 259 19.01 22.84 -65.35
N GLY A 260 18.43 23.90 -65.94
CA GLY A 260 17.54 23.77 -67.09
C GLY A 260 18.26 23.34 -68.36
N VAL A 261 19.51 23.80 -68.56
CA VAL A 261 20.36 23.39 -69.70
C VAL A 261 20.89 21.97 -69.49
N GLN A 262 21.32 21.62 -68.26
CA GLN A 262 21.78 20.28 -67.92
C GLN A 262 20.69 19.22 -68.12
N SER A 263 19.46 19.47 -67.64
CA SER A 263 18.33 18.56 -67.87
C SER A 263 17.99 18.40 -69.35
N LEU A 264 18.24 19.41 -70.19
CA LEU A 264 18.03 19.32 -71.64
C LEU A 264 19.03 18.37 -72.30
N VAL A 265 20.31 18.46 -71.89
CA VAL A 265 21.39 17.58 -72.37
C VAL A 265 21.20 16.15 -71.90
N ASP A 266 20.89 15.94 -70.63
CA ASP A 266 20.70 14.61 -70.07
C ASP A 266 19.43 13.94 -70.65
N ALA A 267 18.36 14.72 -70.87
CA ALA A 267 17.18 14.22 -71.58
C ALA A 267 17.47 13.82 -73.03
N ALA A 268 18.38 14.52 -73.72
CA ALA A 268 18.79 14.16 -75.08
C ALA A 268 19.61 12.86 -75.09
N LYS A 269 20.49 12.65 -74.09
CA LYS A 269 21.24 11.40 -73.91
C LYS A 269 20.31 10.21 -73.62
N LEU A 270 19.34 10.39 -72.73
CA LEU A 270 18.36 9.34 -72.40
C LEU A 270 17.45 9.01 -73.59
N ALA A 271 17.03 10.01 -74.36
CA ALA A 271 16.25 9.80 -75.58
C ALA A 271 17.02 8.97 -76.63
N ASP A 272 18.31 9.27 -76.80
CA ASP A 272 19.21 8.51 -77.70
C ASP A 272 19.40 7.05 -77.23
N GLN A 273 19.58 6.84 -75.92
CA GLN A 273 19.71 5.50 -75.33
C GLN A 273 18.40 4.69 -75.41
N SER A 274 17.25 5.34 -75.24
CA SER A 274 15.94 4.69 -75.30
C SER A 274 15.53 4.34 -76.73
N GLY A 275 15.85 5.20 -77.71
CA GLY A 275 15.44 5.05 -79.11
C GLY A 275 13.92 5.16 -79.36
N ILE A 276 13.11 5.32 -78.31
CA ILE A 276 11.63 5.27 -78.36
C ILE A 276 11.02 6.48 -77.65
N ILE A 277 11.54 6.86 -76.47
CA ILE A 277 11.01 7.97 -75.66
C ILE A 277 11.66 9.30 -76.09
N THR A 278 10.84 10.35 -76.22
CA THR A 278 11.30 11.66 -76.72
C THR A 278 12.15 12.43 -75.70
N THR A 279 12.99 13.35 -76.20
CA THR A 279 13.76 14.29 -75.37
C THR A 279 12.87 15.15 -74.49
N GLU A 280 11.71 15.59 -74.97
CA GLU A 280 10.77 16.39 -74.17
C GLU A 280 10.16 15.59 -73.02
N THR A 281 9.86 14.30 -73.24
CA THR A 281 9.39 13.39 -72.19
C THR A 281 10.44 13.16 -71.11
N PHE A 282 11.71 12.89 -71.47
CA PHE A 282 12.76 12.77 -70.47
C PHE A 282 13.04 14.09 -69.75
N TYR A 283 12.94 15.22 -70.45
CA TYR A 283 13.06 16.53 -69.83
C TYR A 283 12.00 16.75 -68.75
N ALA A 284 10.76 16.30 -69.00
CA ALA A 284 9.69 16.30 -68.01
C ALA A 284 10.09 15.50 -66.75
N LEU A 285 10.52 14.25 -66.93
CA LEU A 285 10.92 13.37 -65.83
C LEU A 285 12.04 13.97 -64.98
N LEU A 286 13.13 14.43 -65.61
CA LEU A 286 14.27 15.03 -64.91
C LEU A 286 13.90 16.31 -64.16
N ARG A 287 13.08 17.17 -64.76
CA ARG A 287 12.66 18.45 -64.14
C ARG A 287 11.64 18.27 -63.02
N THR A 288 11.10 17.07 -62.86
CA THR A 288 10.29 16.67 -61.70
C THR A 288 11.08 15.95 -60.60
N GLY A 289 12.41 15.88 -60.72
CA GLY A 289 13.31 15.37 -59.68
C GLY A 289 13.69 13.90 -59.83
N LEU A 290 13.44 13.28 -61.00
CA LEU A 290 13.82 11.89 -61.25
C LEU A 290 15.29 11.76 -61.71
N PRO A 291 15.93 10.59 -61.51
CA PRO A 291 17.33 10.36 -61.83
C PRO A 291 17.68 10.48 -63.33
N ALA A 292 18.94 10.80 -63.62
CA ALA A 292 19.45 11.02 -64.98
C ALA A 292 20.07 9.78 -65.66
N THR A 293 19.85 8.58 -65.11
CA THR A 293 20.34 7.32 -65.67
C THR A 293 19.18 6.37 -65.94
N MET A 294 19.25 5.58 -67.02
CA MET A 294 18.21 4.58 -67.36
C MET A 294 17.99 3.58 -66.21
N ASP A 295 19.07 3.16 -65.56
CA ASP A 295 19.02 2.16 -64.49
C ASP A 295 18.28 2.66 -63.25
N GLU A 296 18.56 3.88 -62.79
CA GLU A 296 17.90 4.43 -61.60
C GLU A 296 16.47 4.92 -61.91
N LEU A 297 16.25 5.45 -63.12
CA LEU A 297 14.96 5.98 -63.54
C LEU A 297 13.89 4.88 -63.59
N PHE A 298 14.23 3.72 -64.15
CA PHE A 298 13.29 2.60 -64.31
C PHE A 298 13.18 1.68 -63.09
N LEU A 299 13.78 2.04 -61.95
CA LEU A 299 13.43 1.45 -60.65
C LEU A 299 12.10 1.98 -60.11
N HIS A 300 11.65 3.15 -60.59
CA HIS A 300 10.34 3.72 -60.26
C HIS A 300 9.22 2.98 -61.00
N LYS A 301 8.03 2.92 -60.39
CA LYS A 301 6.87 2.30 -61.05
C LYS A 301 6.42 3.15 -62.24
N THR A 302 5.93 2.47 -63.28
CA THR A 302 5.47 3.12 -64.52
C THR A 302 4.42 4.21 -64.25
N PRO A 303 3.39 3.99 -63.39
CA PRO A 303 2.42 5.05 -63.10
C PRO A 303 3.03 6.28 -62.42
N ASP A 304 4.09 6.12 -61.61
CA ASP A 304 4.77 7.24 -60.97
C ASP A 304 5.53 8.09 -62.00
N LEU A 305 6.11 7.44 -63.01
CA LEU A 305 6.75 8.10 -64.15
C LEU A 305 5.72 8.85 -65.00
N VAL A 306 4.55 8.27 -65.26
CA VAL A 306 3.45 8.94 -65.99
C VAL A 306 2.93 10.15 -65.20
N ALA A 307 2.68 9.99 -63.89
CA ALA A 307 2.25 11.08 -63.02
C ALA A 307 3.30 12.20 -62.90
N ALA A 308 4.59 11.89 -63.04
CA ALA A 308 5.64 12.88 -63.14
C ALA A 308 5.53 13.71 -64.44
N VAL A 309 5.30 13.06 -65.59
CA VAL A 309 5.06 13.77 -66.86
C VAL A 309 3.79 14.63 -66.80
N GLU A 310 2.70 14.12 -66.20
CA GLU A 310 1.47 14.89 -65.98
C GLU A 310 1.70 16.16 -65.16
N ARG A 311 2.44 16.06 -64.06
CA ARG A 311 2.83 17.23 -63.24
C ARG A 311 3.67 18.23 -64.01
N ALA A 312 4.56 17.76 -64.89
CA ALA A 312 5.38 18.62 -65.72
C ALA A 312 4.55 19.40 -66.75
N VAL A 313 3.53 18.78 -67.35
CA VAL A 313 2.56 19.45 -68.23
C VAL A 313 1.74 20.49 -67.43
N ALA A 314 1.19 20.10 -66.27
CA ALA A 314 0.41 20.99 -65.42
C ALA A 314 1.22 22.22 -64.94
N SER A 315 2.53 22.05 -64.77
CA SER A 315 3.47 23.12 -64.37
C SER A 315 4.05 23.91 -65.55
N ARG A 316 3.56 23.70 -66.78
CA ARG A 316 4.08 24.28 -68.03
C ARG A 316 5.60 24.12 -68.22
N LEU A 317 6.15 23.00 -67.73
CA LEU A 317 7.55 22.63 -67.98
C LEU A 317 7.74 22.11 -69.41
N VAL A 318 6.76 21.38 -69.92
CA VAL A 318 6.73 20.77 -71.26
C VAL A 318 5.36 20.98 -71.93
N SER A 319 5.28 20.70 -73.22
CA SER A 319 4.07 20.82 -74.03
C SER A 319 2.97 19.83 -73.61
N PRO A 320 1.68 20.23 -73.65
CA PRO A 320 0.57 19.28 -73.53
C PRO A 320 0.63 18.14 -74.56
N ALA A 321 1.32 18.32 -75.69
CA ALA A 321 1.49 17.30 -76.72
C ALA A 321 2.20 16.04 -76.22
N VAL A 322 3.04 16.14 -75.18
CA VAL A 322 3.73 14.97 -74.58
C VAL A 322 2.74 13.98 -73.96
N MET A 323 1.57 14.47 -73.54
CA MET A 323 0.47 13.68 -72.98
C MET A 323 -0.69 13.50 -73.96
N ALA A 324 -0.47 13.71 -75.27
CA ALA A 324 -1.52 13.55 -76.28
C ALA A 324 -2.07 12.11 -76.36
N ASP A 325 -1.21 11.12 -76.11
CA ASP A 325 -1.58 9.70 -75.98
C ASP A 325 -0.97 9.10 -74.69
N PRO A 326 -1.67 9.21 -73.55
CA PRO A 326 -1.19 8.69 -72.27
C PRO A 326 -0.99 7.16 -72.26
N VAL A 327 -1.76 6.42 -73.08
CA VAL A 327 -1.68 4.96 -73.16
C VAL A 327 -0.40 4.53 -73.87
N ALA A 328 -0.07 5.18 -74.99
CA ALA A 328 1.19 4.95 -75.68
C ALA A 328 2.40 5.28 -74.81
N LEU A 329 2.37 6.42 -74.10
CA LEU A 329 3.44 6.82 -73.18
C LEU A 329 3.64 5.78 -72.06
N ASN A 330 2.56 5.34 -71.43
CA ASN A 330 2.61 4.31 -70.40
C ASN A 330 3.24 3.00 -70.92
N ASN A 331 2.86 2.57 -72.13
CA ASN A 331 3.42 1.35 -72.74
C ASN A 331 4.92 1.49 -73.04
N GLN A 332 5.34 2.63 -73.61
CA GLN A 332 6.75 2.90 -73.92
C GLN A 332 7.62 2.92 -72.65
N LEU A 333 7.17 3.59 -71.58
CA LEU A 333 7.88 3.62 -70.30
C LEU A 333 7.94 2.23 -69.65
N ARG A 334 6.86 1.47 -69.70
CA ARG A 334 6.81 0.11 -69.14
C ARG A 334 7.74 -0.85 -69.87
N ASP A 335 7.71 -0.87 -71.21
CA ASP A 335 8.55 -1.77 -72.01
C ASP A 335 10.04 -1.40 -71.91
N ALA A 336 10.38 -0.11 -71.83
CA ALA A 336 11.73 0.34 -71.52
C ALA A 336 12.19 -0.16 -70.13
N GLY A 337 11.33 -0.11 -69.12
CA GLY A 337 11.61 -0.65 -67.80
C GLY A 337 11.84 -2.17 -67.81
N VAL A 338 11.07 -2.94 -68.59
CA VAL A 338 11.28 -4.39 -68.72
C VAL A 338 12.66 -4.70 -69.32
N ALA A 339 13.09 -3.94 -70.33
CA ALA A 339 14.42 -4.10 -70.93
C ALA A 339 15.54 -3.84 -69.91
N VAL A 340 15.40 -2.80 -69.08
CA VAL A 340 16.34 -2.50 -67.99
C VAL A 340 16.38 -3.63 -66.96
N LEU A 341 15.23 -4.16 -66.53
CA LEU A 341 15.17 -5.29 -65.57
C LEU A 341 15.84 -6.58 -66.08
N ARG A 342 16.01 -6.74 -67.40
CA ARG A 342 16.68 -7.88 -68.04
C ARG A 342 18.17 -7.67 -68.30
N THR A 343 18.66 -6.44 -68.18
CA THR A 343 20.07 -6.13 -68.46
C THR A 343 20.94 -6.53 -67.26
N PRO A 344 21.89 -7.46 -67.42
CA PRO A 344 22.72 -7.91 -66.29
C PRO A 344 23.68 -6.80 -65.83
N VAL A 345 23.84 -6.65 -64.51
CA VAL A 345 24.81 -5.73 -63.88
C VAL A 345 25.78 -6.52 -63.03
N ALA A 346 27.07 -6.17 -63.09
CA ALA A 346 28.11 -6.82 -62.30
C ALA A 346 27.77 -6.75 -60.80
N GLY A 347 27.61 -7.91 -60.15
CA GLY A 347 27.35 -8.01 -58.71
C GLY A 347 25.89 -7.86 -58.27
N SER A 348 24.92 -7.69 -59.18
CA SER A 348 23.50 -7.59 -58.81
C SER A 348 22.60 -8.36 -59.76
N LEU A 349 21.84 -9.33 -59.23
CA LEU A 349 20.83 -10.05 -59.99
C LEU A 349 19.54 -9.22 -60.03
N ARG A 350 19.07 -8.90 -61.23
CA ARG A 350 17.80 -8.17 -61.44
C ARG A 350 16.63 -9.16 -61.54
N LEU A 351 15.42 -8.69 -61.21
CA LEU A 351 14.20 -9.51 -61.27
C LEU A 351 14.00 -10.15 -62.65
N GLY A 352 14.36 -9.47 -63.75
CA GLY A 352 14.27 -10.04 -65.10
C GLY A 352 15.19 -11.24 -65.28
N THR A 353 16.44 -11.16 -64.82
CA THR A 353 17.39 -12.28 -64.88
C THR A 353 16.98 -13.48 -64.03
N LEU A 354 16.30 -13.23 -62.90
CA LEU A 354 15.77 -14.27 -62.00
C LEU A 354 14.59 -15.02 -62.66
N VAL A 355 13.64 -14.27 -63.21
CA VAL A 355 12.44 -14.82 -63.85
C VAL A 355 12.78 -15.52 -65.17
N ASP A 356 13.71 -14.98 -65.96
CA ASP A 356 14.16 -15.60 -67.20
C ASP A 356 14.94 -16.91 -66.92
N ASN A 357 15.68 -17.00 -65.80
CA ASN A 357 16.30 -18.26 -65.38
C ASN A 357 15.26 -19.33 -65.01
N ALA A 358 14.22 -18.96 -64.28
CA ALA A 358 13.11 -19.86 -63.97
C ALA A 358 12.35 -20.32 -65.24
N ALA A 359 12.27 -19.47 -66.27
CA ALA A 359 11.73 -19.84 -67.58
C ALA A 359 12.60 -20.90 -68.30
N THR A 360 13.93 -20.80 -68.21
CA THR A 360 14.84 -21.83 -68.76
C THR A 360 14.78 -23.17 -68.03
N ALA A 361 14.33 -23.21 -66.77
CA ALA A 361 14.07 -24.42 -66.00
C ALA A 361 12.70 -25.07 -66.29
N THR A 362 12.03 -24.69 -67.39
CA THR A 362 10.78 -25.26 -67.95
C THR A 362 9.49 -25.05 -67.13
N MET A 363 9.46 -24.11 -66.17
CA MET A 363 8.25 -23.82 -65.36
C MET A 363 7.42 -22.63 -65.84
N ILE A 364 8.01 -21.74 -66.66
CA ILE A 364 7.40 -20.47 -67.06
C ILE A 364 7.73 -20.21 -68.53
N SER A 365 6.78 -19.76 -69.35
CA SER A 365 7.04 -19.36 -70.73
C SER A 365 7.71 -17.97 -70.80
N PRO A 366 8.51 -17.66 -71.85
CA PRO A 366 9.09 -16.32 -72.04
C PRO A 366 8.05 -15.18 -72.12
N THR A 367 6.83 -15.51 -72.58
CA THR A 367 5.68 -14.61 -72.62
C THR A 367 5.14 -14.32 -71.22
N GLU A 368 4.95 -15.36 -70.39
CA GLU A 368 4.58 -15.21 -68.97
C GLU A 368 5.65 -14.43 -68.18
N ALA A 369 6.93 -14.71 -68.42
CA ALA A 369 8.04 -13.98 -67.80
C ALA A 369 7.98 -12.46 -68.09
N THR A 370 7.70 -12.10 -69.35
CA THR A 370 7.58 -10.69 -69.76
C THR A 370 6.36 -10.03 -69.14
N GLU A 371 5.22 -10.74 -69.06
CA GLU A 371 4.01 -10.20 -68.46
C GLU A 371 4.15 -10.02 -66.94
N PHE A 372 4.86 -10.93 -66.26
CA PHE A 372 5.19 -10.78 -64.85
C PHE A 372 6.03 -9.52 -64.57
N LEU A 373 7.03 -9.24 -65.40
CA LEU A 373 7.85 -8.02 -65.27
C LEU A 373 7.03 -6.75 -65.54
N ARG A 374 6.10 -6.78 -66.50
CA ARG A 374 5.17 -5.66 -66.75
C ARG A 374 4.25 -5.42 -65.57
N LEU A 375 3.69 -6.47 -64.98
CA LEU A 375 2.84 -6.36 -63.80
C LEU A 375 3.66 -5.83 -62.61
N ALA A 376 4.89 -6.32 -62.42
CA ALA A 376 5.80 -5.84 -61.37
C ALA A 376 6.14 -4.35 -61.51
N LEU A 377 6.28 -3.83 -62.73
CA LEU A 377 6.56 -2.41 -63.01
C LEU A 377 5.31 -1.50 -62.94
N SER A 378 4.11 -2.07 -62.95
CA SER A 378 2.85 -1.30 -62.97
C SER A 378 2.04 -1.40 -61.69
N HIS A 379 2.22 -2.46 -60.90
CA HIS A 379 1.49 -2.65 -59.65
C HIS A 379 1.86 -1.62 -58.59
N GLN A 380 0.85 -0.93 -58.05
CA GLN A 380 0.94 -0.05 -56.90
C GLN A 380 0.28 -0.74 -55.71
N GLY A 381 1.06 -1.08 -54.67
CA GLY A 381 0.53 -1.74 -53.48
C GLY A 381 1.54 -2.61 -52.75
N SER A 382 1.05 -3.37 -51.77
CA SER A 382 1.85 -4.34 -51.01
C SER A 382 2.19 -5.57 -51.87
N ILE A 383 3.22 -6.32 -51.46
CA ILE A 383 3.58 -7.57 -52.14
C ILE A 383 2.45 -8.61 -52.11
N ALA A 384 1.58 -8.57 -51.10
CA ALA A 384 0.40 -9.44 -51.02
C ALA A 384 -0.59 -9.10 -52.14
N SER A 385 -0.95 -7.82 -52.29
CA SER A 385 -1.83 -7.36 -53.38
C SER A 385 -1.22 -7.58 -54.77
N PHE A 386 0.12 -7.60 -54.88
CA PHE A 386 0.80 -7.94 -56.13
C PHE A 386 0.58 -9.41 -56.49
N TRP A 387 0.74 -10.32 -55.52
CA TRP A 387 0.50 -11.74 -55.76
C TRP A 387 -0.98 -12.06 -56.00
N GLU A 388 -1.92 -11.32 -55.39
CA GLU A 388 -3.35 -11.37 -55.73
C GLU A 388 -3.57 -10.97 -57.19
N ALA A 389 -2.97 -9.87 -57.66
CA ALA A 389 -3.05 -9.46 -59.06
C ALA A 389 -2.44 -10.48 -60.04
N VAL A 390 -1.36 -11.18 -59.64
CA VAL A 390 -0.78 -12.30 -60.41
C VAL A 390 -1.74 -13.49 -60.44
N ASP A 391 -2.41 -13.79 -59.32
CA ASP A 391 -3.36 -14.91 -59.22
C ASP A 391 -4.64 -14.68 -60.03
N GLU A 392 -5.15 -13.44 -60.02
CA GLU A 392 -6.33 -13.01 -60.78
C GLU A 392 -6.06 -12.86 -62.29
N SER A 393 -4.80 -12.68 -62.68
CA SER A 393 -4.41 -12.54 -64.07
C SER A 393 -4.58 -13.86 -64.84
N GLY A 394 -5.36 -13.81 -65.92
CA GLY A 394 -5.50 -14.92 -66.87
C GLY A 394 -4.25 -15.20 -67.71
N ALA A 395 -3.18 -14.43 -67.55
CA ALA A 395 -1.93 -14.60 -68.28
C ALA A 395 -1.05 -15.75 -67.76
N PHE A 396 -1.31 -16.26 -66.55
CA PHE A 396 -0.46 -17.25 -65.88
C PHE A 396 -1.20 -18.57 -65.62
N THR A 397 -0.54 -19.69 -65.92
CA THR A 397 -1.00 -21.03 -65.50
C THR A 397 -0.74 -21.27 -64.00
N ALA A 398 -1.45 -22.24 -63.39
CA ALA A 398 -1.26 -22.57 -61.97
C ALA A 398 0.18 -23.00 -61.63
N ASP A 399 0.85 -23.73 -62.54
CA ASP A 399 2.24 -24.16 -62.36
C ASP A 399 3.23 -23.01 -62.57
N SER A 400 2.99 -22.13 -63.56
CA SER A 400 3.82 -20.92 -63.74
C SER A 400 3.75 -19.98 -62.53
N ARG A 401 2.58 -19.84 -61.88
CA ARG A 401 2.43 -19.05 -60.65
C ARG A 401 3.28 -19.61 -59.50
N LYS A 402 3.28 -20.93 -59.31
CA LYS A 402 4.14 -21.59 -58.31
C LYS A 402 5.61 -21.40 -58.66
N GLY A 403 5.99 -21.61 -59.91
CA GLY A 403 7.36 -21.39 -60.40
C GLY A 403 7.86 -19.96 -60.21
N LEU A 404 7.01 -18.96 -60.49
CA LEU A 404 7.32 -17.54 -60.29
C LEU A 404 7.50 -17.19 -58.82
N ARG A 405 6.60 -17.67 -57.94
CA ARG A 405 6.72 -17.49 -56.48
C ARG A 405 8.01 -18.11 -55.96
N PHE A 406 8.30 -19.34 -56.37
CA PHE A 406 9.54 -20.02 -56.00
C PHE A 406 10.78 -19.26 -56.47
N ALA A 407 10.80 -18.76 -57.71
CA ALA A 407 11.92 -18.00 -58.24
C ALA A 407 12.23 -16.76 -57.40
N VAL A 408 11.21 -15.97 -57.10
CA VAL A 408 11.33 -14.76 -56.28
C VAL A 408 11.82 -15.09 -54.87
N GLU A 409 11.25 -16.10 -54.22
CA GLU A 409 11.62 -16.50 -52.86
C GLU A 409 13.02 -17.14 -52.79
N ALA A 410 13.38 -17.98 -53.76
CA ALA A 410 14.73 -18.55 -53.86
C ALA A 410 15.78 -17.45 -54.10
N GLY A 411 15.45 -16.44 -54.90
CA GLY A 411 16.28 -15.24 -55.08
C GLY A 411 16.47 -14.47 -53.77
N ALA A 412 15.40 -14.27 -53.00
CA ALA A 412 15.48 -13.59 -51.71
C ALA A 412 16.31 -14.39 -50.68
N ILE A 413 16.06 -15.69 -50.55
CA ILE A 413 16.75 -16.57 -49.59
C ILE A 413 18.25 -16.68 -49.89
N SER A 414 18.62 -16.74 -51.17
CA SER A 414 20.01 -16.85 -51.62
C SER A 414 20.78 -15.53 -51.62
N GLY A 415 20.17 -14.41 -51.23
CA GLY A 415 20.81 -13.10 -51.35
C GLY A 415 21.10 -12.73 -52.80
N ALA A 416 20.23 -13.13 -53.72
CA ALA A 416 20.35 -12.91 -55.16
C ALA A 416 21.57 -13.61 -55.81
N PHE A 417 22.09 -14.67 -55.17
CA PHE A 417 23.22 -15.43 -55.67
C PHE A 417 22.80 -16.49 -56.69
N LEU A 418 22.95 -16.13 -57.98
CA LEU A 418 22.47 -16.92 -59.12
C LEU A 418 22.87 -18.41 -59.11
N PRO A 419 24.11 -18.82 -58.77
CA PRO A 419 24.47 -20.23 -58.79
C PRO A 419 23.62 -21.11 -57.87
N VAL A 420 23.21 -20.59 -56.69
CA VAL A 420 22.32 -21.32 -55.78
C VAL A 420 20.89 -21.36 -56.31
N VAL A 421 20.39 -20.25 -56.85
CA VAL A 421 19.06 -20.16 -57.45
C VAL A 421 18.90 -21.18 -58.59
N GLN A 422 19.92 -21.29 -59.46
CA GLN A 422 19.93 -22.22 -60.58
C GLN A 422 19.81 -23.69 -60.13
N ILE A 423 20.52 -24.07 -59.07
CA ILE A 423 20.49 -25.45 -58.56
C ILE A 423 19.17 -25.73 -57.85
N LEU A 424 18.61 -24.76 -57.12
CA LEU A 424 17.28 -24.90 -56.54
C LEU A 424 16.23 -25.13 -57.63
N HIS A 425 16.24 -24.34 -58.70
CA HIS A 425 15.35 -24.58 -59.85
C HIS A 425 15.59 -25.93 -60.53
N ALA A 426 16.85 -26.35 -60.70
CA ALA A 426 17.17 -27.66 -61.26
C ALA A 426 16.65 -28.81 -60.39
N ARG A 427 16.69 -28.67 -59.05
CA ARG A 427 16.12 -29.66 -58.12
C ARG A 427 14.60 -29.70 -58.20
N VAL A 428 13.93 -28.56 -58.32
CA VAL A 428 12.46 -28.55 -58.48
C VAL A 428 12.03 -29.14 -59.83
N ALA A 429 12.84 -28.95 -60.88
CA ALA A 429 12.57 -29.50 -62.21
C ALA A 429 12.88 -31.01 -62.33
N ASP A 430 13.62 -31.59 -61.39
CA ASP A 430 13.95 -33.02 -61.35
C ASP A 430 12.80 -33.83 -60.73
N PRO A 431 12.09 -34.68 -61.50
CA PRO A 431 10.98 -35.48 -60.98
C PRO A 431 11.38 -36.47 -59.87
N GLY A 432 12.67 -36.76 -59.71
CA GLY A 432 13.20 -37.61 -58.64
C GLY A 432 13.49 -36.89 -57.33
N ASN A 433 13.37 -35.55 -57.28
CA ASN A 433 13.65 -34.75 -56.10
C ASN A 433 12.38 -34.48 -55.26
N PRO A 434 12.44 -34.55 -53.92
CA PRO A 434 11.30 -34.23 -53.08
C PRO A 434 10.99 -32.72 -53.00
N LEU A 435 11.89 -31.85 -53.44
CA LEU A 435 11.67 -30.40 -53.43
C LEU A 435 10.69 -30.00 -54.54
N THR A 436 9.57 -29.40 -54.14
CA THR A 436 8.55 -28.89 -55.07
C THR A 436 8.73 -27.40 -55.32
N ALA A 437 7.94 -26.82 -56.23
CA ALA A 437 7.88 -25.38 -56.47
C ALA A 437 7.23 -24.60 -55.31
N ASP A 438 7.00 -25.22 -54.16
CA ASP A 438 6.60 -24.54 -52.94
C ASP A 438 7.86 -24.15 -52.13
N PRO A 439 8.14 -22.85 -51.97
CA PRO A 439 9.32 -22.39 -51.22
C PRO A 439 9.30 -22.78 -49.74
N VAL A 440 8.13 -23.12 -49.16
CA VAL A 440 8.04 -23.64 -47.79
C VAL A 440 8.83 -24.94 -47.63
N GLY A 441 8.95 -25.75 -48.69
CA GLY A 441 9.75 -26.98 -48.68
C GLY A 441 11.24 -26.78 -48.39
N LEU A 442 11.75 -25.56 -48.55
CA LEU A 442 13.12 -25.20 -48.19
C LEU A 442 13.36 -25.24 -46.68
N ALA A 443 12.30 -25.17 -45.86
CA ALA A 443 12.38 -25.29 -44.40
C ALA A 443 12.91 -26.65 -43.93
N GLU A 444 12.74 -27.70 -44.74
CA GLU A 444 13.27 -29.04 -44.45
C GLU A 444 14.79 -29.10 -44.53
N TYR A 445 15.44 -28.18 -45.26
CA TYR A 445 16.89 -28.18 -45.41
C TYR A 445 17.56 -27.70 -44.12
N ASP A 446 18.31 -28.58 -43.46
CA ASP A 446 19.24 -28.21 -42.40
C ASP A 446 20.54 -27.61 -42.96
N VAL A 447 21.42 -27.14 -42.07
CA VAL A 447 22.71 -26.55 -42.48
C VAL A 447 23.53 -27.55 -43.30
N THR A 448 23.43 -28.84 -43.00
CA THR A 448 24.10 -29.92 -43.74
C THR A 448 23.56 -30.05 -45.16
N ALA A 449 22.25 -30.04 -45.34
CA ALA A 449 21.59 -30.10 -46.64
C ALA A 449 21.88 -28.86 -47.49
N TRP A 450 21.89 -27.67 -46.88
CA TRP A 450 22.30 -26.43 -47.55
C TRP A 450 23.77 -26.47 -47.98
N ARG A 451 24.65 -27.01 -47.14
CA ARG A 451 26.06 -27.20 -47.49
C ARG A 451 26.25 -28.19 -48.65
N ALA A 452 25.52 -29.30 -48.63
CA ALA A 452 25.52 -30.27 -49.73
C ALA A 452 24.98 -29.67 -51.04
N LEU A 453 23.97 -28.78 -50.97
CA LEU A 453 23.47 -28.02 -52.12
C LEU A 453 24.57 -27.09 -52.68
N ILE A 454 25.24 -26.32 -51.83
CA ILE A 454 26.34 -25.44 -52.22
C ILE A 454 27.50 -26.24 -52.86
N ASP A 455 27.80 -27.42 -52.32
CA ASP A 455 28.86 -28.27 -52.87
C ASP A 455 28.50 -28.89 -54.23
N SER A 456 27.21 -28.94 -54.58
CA SER A 456 26.72 -29.42 -55.87
C SER A 456 26.77 -28.39 -57.01
N VAL A 457 27.27 -27.16 -56.77
CA VAL A 457 27.44 -26.14 -57.82
C VAL A 457 28.46 -26.59 -58.88
N PRO A 458 28.06 -26.79 -60.15
CA PRO A 458 28.91 -27.42 -61.16
C PRO A 458 29.98 -26.48 -61.74
N SER A 459 29.72 -25.17 -61.80
CA SER A 459 30.67 -24.15 -62.26
C SER A 459 30.35 -22.77 -61.67
N GLY A 460 31.38 -21.96 -61.41
CA GLY A 460 31.26 -20.64 -60.77
C GLY A 460 31.57 -20.61 -59.27
N PRO A 461 31.49 -19.42 -58.62
CA PRO A 461 31.70 -19.31 -57.18
C PRO A 461 30.62 -20.10 -56.41
N ARG A 462 30.99 -20.67 -55.25
CA ARG A 462 30.08 -21.44 -54.38
C ARG A 462 29.39 -20.59 -53.30
N TYR A 463 29.86 -19.37 -53.12
CA TYR A 463 29.34 -18.40 -52.17
C TYR A 463 29.53 -16.98 -52.73
N PRO A 464 28.72 -16.02 -52.30
CA PRO A 464 28.87 -14.60 -52.63
C PRO A 464 30.23 -14.01 -52.21
N ASP A 465 30.71 -13.00 -52.95
CA ASP A 465 32.01 -12.36 -52.67
C ASP A 465 32.06 -11.64 -51.32
N ASP A 466 30.92 -11.16 -50.82
CA ASP A 466 30.71 -10.52 -49.53
C ASP A 466 30.61 -11.51 -48.35
N THR A 467 30.69 -12.82 -48.60
CA THR A 467 30.77 -13.83 -47.52
C THR A 467 32.04 -13.60 -46.70
N PRO A 468 31.97 -13.57 -45.35
CA PRO A 468 33.09 -13.27 -44.47
C PRO A 468 34.39 -14.03 -44.83
N PRO A 469 35.57 -13.41 -44.70
CA PRO A 469 36.84 -14.04 -45.08
C PRO A 469 37.15 -15.25 -44.18
N GLY A 470 37.68 -16.32 -44.80
CA GLY A 470 38.02 -17.58 -44.13
C GLY A 470 38.49 -18.62 -45.13
N THR A 471 38.78 -19.84 -44.65
CA THR A 471 39.02 -20.98 -45.57
C THR A 471 37.79 -21.24 -46.43
N ASP A 472 37.97 -21.80 -47.62
CA ASP A 472 36.88 -22.14 -48.53
C ASP A 472 35.76 -22.96 -47.84
N THR A 473 36.14 -23.91 -46.99
CA THR A 473 35.26 -24.70 -46.12
C THR A 473 34.48 -23.84 -45.12
N GLN A 474 35.12 -22.88 -44.46
CA GLN A 474 34.47 -21.97 -43.51
C GLN A 474 33.51 -21.00 -44.21
N ARG A 475 33.87 -20.50 -45.41
CA ARG A 475 33.01 -19.61 -46.21
C ARG A 475 31.74 -20.34 -46.68
N ARG A 476 31.88 -21.59 -47.16
CA ARG A 476 30.72 -22.43 -47.48
C ARG A 476 29.82 -22.69 -46.27
N ASP A 477 30.41 -22.98 -45.11
CA ASP A 477 29.64 -23.22 -43.89
C ASP A 477 28.91 -21.96 -43.39
N ALA A 478 29.59 -20.82 -43.43
CA ALA A 478 29.00 -19.52 -43.09
C ALA A 478 27.82 -19.19 -44.02
N TYR A 479 27.97 -19.44 -45.31
CA TYR A 479 26.91 -19.22 -46.29
C TYR A 479 25.76 -20.22 -46.12
N ALA A 480 26.02 -21.50 -45.87
CA ALA A 480 24.98 -22.49 -45.56
C ALA A 480 24.15 -22.11 -44.33
N LYS A 481 24.82 -21.63 -43.26
CA LYS A 481 24.15 -21.09 -42.06
C LYS A 481 23.32 -19.84 -42.36
N GLN A 482 23.81 -18.97 -43.25
CA GLN A 482 23.07 -17.78 -43.69
C GLN A 482 21.80 -18.17 -44.47
N LEU A 483 21.88 -19.14 -45.40
CA LEU A 483 20.73 -19.66 -46.12
C LEU A 483 19.69 -20.24 -45.14
N ALA A 484 20.11 -21.08 -44.19
CA ALA A 484 19.22 -21.64 -43.18
C ALA A 484 18.52 -20.55 -42.34
N ARG A 485 19.24 -19.50 -41.91
CA ARG A 485 18.65 -18.36 -41.19
C ARG A 485 17.67 -17.55 -42.04
N ASN A 486 17.98 -17.35 -43.33
CA ASN A 486 17.08 -16.64 -44.24
C ASN A 486 15.77 -17.40 -44.44
N VAL A 487 15.85 -18.72 -44.60
CA VAL A 487 14.68 -19.61 -44.67
C VAL A 487 13.88 -19.53 -43.38
N GLU A 488 14.52 -19.65 -42.22
CA GLU A 488 13.85 -19.57 -40.93
C GLU A 488 13.12 -18.25 -40.73
N ARG A 489 13.76 -17.11 -41.02
CA ARG A 489 13.12 -15.79 -40.92
C ARG A 489 11.89 -15.67 -41.83
N ARG A 490 11.92 -16.32 -42.99
CA ARG A 490 10.82 -16.30 -43.97
C ARG A 490 9.69 -17.26 -43.61
N PHE A 491 10.04 -18.44 -43.10
CA PHE A 491 9.14 -19.58 -42.84
C PHE A 491 9.35 -20.15 -41.43
N ARG A 492 9.14 -19.33 -40.38
CA ARG A 492 9.48 -19.70 -39.00
C ARG A 492 8.79 -20.97 -38.52
N THR A 493 7.46 -21.07 -38.58
CA THR A 493 6.77 -22.28 -38.09
C THR A 493 7.09 -23.53 -38.92
N PRO A 494 7.12 -23.48 -40.27
CA PRO A 494 7.62 -24.60 -41.07
C PRO A 494 9.04 -25.04 -40.70
N PHE A 495 9.94 -24.10 -40.42
CA PHE A 495 11.32 -24.41 -39.99
C PHE A 495 11.34 -25.07 -38.60
N ILE A 496 10.62 -24.52 -37.62
CA ILE A 496 10.47 -25.11 -36.27
C ILE A 496 9.88 -26.53 -36.37
N SER A 497 8.81 -26.69 -37.15
CA SER A 497 8.18 -27.97 -37.44
C SER A 497 9.18 -28.98 -38.01
N ALA A 498 9.94 -28.61 -39.04
CA ALA A 498 10.95 -29.46 -39.65
C ALA A 498 12.03 -29.86 -38.63
N ARG A 499 12.55 -28.91 -37.84
CA ARG A 499 13.56 -29.20 -36.80
C ARG A 499 13.04 -30.14 -35.72
N ILE A 500 11.79 -29.99 -35.28
CA ILE A 500 11.15 -30.90 -34.32
C ILE A 500 10.96 -32.29 -34.94
N ARG A 501 10.42 -32.39 -36.16
CA ARG A 501 10.23 -33.68 -36.85
C ARG A 501 11.55 -34.41 -37.09
N GLN A 502 12.62 -33.69 -37.43
CA GLN A 502 13.95 -34.26 -37.68
C GLN A 502 14.66 -34.67 -36.39
N SER A 503 14.58 -33.87 -35.32
CA SER A 503 15.26 -34.15 -34.05
C SER A 503 14.48 -35.10 -33.13
N GLN A 504 13.16 -35.11 -33.22
CA GLN A 504 12.24 -35.85 -32.35
C GLN A 504 11.06 -36.45 -33.15
N PRO A 505 11.32 -37.35 -34.11
CA PRO A 505 10.31 -37.84 -35.06
C PRO A 505 9.12 -38.57 -34.42
N THR A 506 9.28 -39.07 -33.19
CA THR A 506 8.24 -39.81 -32.45
C THR A 506 7.52 -38.97 -31.39
N SER A 507 7.83 -37.67 -31.29
CA SER A 507 7.19 -36.76 -30.32
C SER A 507 5.75 -36.42 -30.72
N HIS A 508 4.91 -36.07 -29.73
CA HIS A 508 3.55 -35.61 -30.00
C HIS A 508 3.51 -34.31 -30.81
N LEU A 509 4.54 -33.47 -30.65
CA LEU A 509 4.72 -32.27 -31.49
C LEU A 509 5.00 -32.64 -32.94
N ALA A 510 5.85 -33.65 -33.20
CA ALA A 510 6.11 -34.12 -34.56
C ALA A 510 4.83 -34.68 -35.21
N THR A 511 4.02 -35.45 -34.46
CA THR A 511 2.69 -35.89 -34.92
C THR A 511 1.77 -34.72 -35.22
N PHE A 512 1.66 -33.75 -34.30
CA PHE A 512 0.83 -32.55 -34.50
C PHE A 512 1.17 -31.80 -35.79
N PHE A 513 2.45 -31.50 -36.00
CA PHE A 513 2.88 -30.76 -37.18
C PHE A 513 2.80 -31.58 -38.48
N ALA A 514 2.85 -32.92 -38.40
CA ALA A 514 2.59 -33.77 -39.56
C ALA A 514 1.11 -33.69 -39.99
N ASP A 515 0.20 -33.69 -39.01
CA ASP A 515 -1.24 -33.64 -39.26
C ASP A 515 -1.77 -32.23 -39.57
N ASN A 516 -1.04 -31.20 -39.16
CA ASN A 516 -1.47 -29.79 -39.24
C ASN A 516 -0.43 -28.92 -39.99
N ALA A 517 -0.09 -29.30 -41.22
CA ALA A 517 0.98 -28.64 -42.00
C ALA A 517 0.75 -27.13 -42.28
N THR A 518 -0.48 -26.64 -42.18
CA THR A 518 -0.84 -25.23 -42.38
C THR A 518 -0.82 -24.39 -41.09
N PHE A 519 -0.54 -25.00 -39.94
CA PHE A 519 -0.50 -24.28 -38.67
C PHE A 519 0.74 -23.35 -38.60
N ASP A 520 0.53 -22.12 -38.14
CA ASP A 520 1.57 -21.10 -37.99
C ASP A 520 1.41 -20.34 -36.66
N PHE A 521 2.44 -20.41 -35.82
CA PHE A 521 2.47 -19.79 -34.50
C PHE A 521 2.33 -18.27 -34.52
N PHE A 522 2.68 -17.62 -35.63
CA PHE A 522 2.73 -16.16 -35.76
C PHE A 522 1.44 -15.59 -36.34
N THR A 523 0.59 -16.42 -36.95
CA THR A 523 -0.70 -15.99 -37.53
C THR A 523 -1.92 -16.53 -36.78
N ALA A 524 -1.78 -17.63 -36.03
CA ALA A 524 -2.84 -18.21 -35.19
C ALA A 524 -2.32 -18.54 -33.78
N ARG A 525 -3.16 -18.28 -32.76
CA ARG A 525 -2.91 -18.71 -31.38
C ARG A 525 -3.26 -20.20 -31.25
N VAL A 526 -2.49 -20.97 -30.48
CA VAL A 526 -2.70 -22.43 -30.33
C VAL A 526 -4.14 -22.74 -29.89
N ASP A 527 -4.64 -22.08 -28.85
CA ASP A 527 -6.01 -22.31 -28.34
C ASP A 527 -7.10 -22.00 -29.36
N THR A 528 -6.90 -20.95 -30.18
CA THR A 528 -7.88 -20.57 -31.22
C THR A 528 -7.89 -21.60 -32.34
N TYR A 529 -6.71 -22.03 -32.79
CA TYR A 529 -6.60 -23.04 -33.83
C TYR A 529 -7.23 -24.37 -33.42
N LEU A 530 -6.97 -24.83 -32.19
CA LEU A 530 -7.55 -26.08 -31.65
C LEU A 530 -9.07 -26.00 -31.48
N ALA A 531 -9.60 -24.83 -31.10
CA ALA A 531 -11.04 -24.62 -31.02
C ALA A 531 -11.72 -24.63 -32.41
N GLU A 532 -11.05 -24.07 -33.43
CA GLU A 532 -11.53 -24.07 -34.82
C GLU A 532 -11.34 -25.44 -35.51
N HIS A 533 -10.37 -26.25 -35.05
CA HIS A 533 -10.03 -27.56 -35.61
C HIS A 533 -10.04 -28.66 -34.53
N PRO A 534 -11.22 -29.13 -34.08
CA PRO A 534 -11.32 -30.10 -32.98
C PRO A 534 -10.62 -31.44 -33.23
N THR A 535 -10.37 -31.79 -34.49
CA THR A 535 -9.68 -33.01 -34.91
C THR A 535 -8.15 -32.87 -34.96
N ALA A 536 -7.59 -31.69 -34.68
CA ALA A 536 -6.15 -31.41 -34.81
C ALA A 536 -5.25 -32.29 -33.92
N LEU A 537 -5.79 -32.89 -32.85
CA LEU A 537 -5.10 -33.77 -31.92
C LEU A 537 -5.53 -35.24 -32.04
N ALA A 538 -6.30 -35.62 -33.07
CA ALA A 538 -6.94 -36.93 -33.17
C ALA A 538 -5.94 -38.11 -33.13
N ASN A 539 -4.78 -37.97 -33.78
CA ASN A 539 -3.74 -38.99 -33.84
C ASN A 539 -2.75 -38.94 -32.65
N ILE A 540 -2.97 -38.05 -31.68
CA ILE A 540 -2.21 -38.00 -30.42
C ILE A 540 -2.99 -38.76 -29.34
N PRO A 541 -2.36 -39.74 -28.64
CA PRO A 541 -3.01 -40.49 -27.56
C PRO A 541 -3.58 -39.58 -26.47
N ALA A 542 -4.80 -39.87 -25.99
CA ALA A 542 -5.54 -39.00 -25.06
C ALA A 542 -4.74 -38.56 -23.80
N PRO A 543 -3.98 -39.43 -23.11
CA PRO A 543 -3.19 -39.02 -21.93
C PRO A 543 -2.11 -37.97 -22.23
N ASN A 544 -1.73 -37.81 -23.50
CA ASN A 544 -0.61 -36.96 -23.91
C ASN A 544 -1.07 -35.69 -24.65
N ARG A 545 -2.38 -35.51 -24.84
CA ARG A 545 -2.92 -34.34 -25.54
C ARG A 545 -2.68 -33.06 -24.76
N ASP A 546 -2.93 -33.07 -23.45
CA ASP A 546 -2.72 -31.88 -22.60
C ASP A 546 -1.25 -31.46 -22.58
N VAL A 547 -0.34 -32.44 -22.51
CA VAL A 547 1.11 -32.20 -22.60
C VAL A 547 1.49 -31.58 -23.95
N ALA A 548 0.97 -32.12 -25.05
CA ALA A 548 1.24 -31.58 -26.39
C ALA A 548 0.72 -30.14 -26.55
N VAL A 549 -0.43 -29.81 -25.95
CA VAL A 549 -0.98 -28.46 -25.96
C VAL A 549 -0.10 -27.51 -25.16
N GLU A 550 0.35 -27.90 -23.97
CA GLU A 550 1.25 -27.08 -23.15
C GLU A 550 2.62 -26.87 -23.82
N ASP A 551 3.16 -27.89 -24.47
CA ASP A 551 4.41 -27.78 -25.22
C ASP A 551 4.26 -26.83 -26.43
N LEU A 552 3.15 -26.93 -27.18
CA LEU A 552 2.83 -25.99 -28.27
C LEU A 552 2.72 -24.56 -27.77
N LYS A 553 2.07 -24.34 -26.62
CA LYS A 553 1.97 -23.01 -25.97
C LYS A 553 3.31 -22.50 -25.47
N ALA A 554 4.17 -23.37 -24.96
CA ALA A 554 5.52 -23.01 -24.56
C ALA A 554 6.33 -22.52 -25.77
N ILE A 555 6.33 -23.26 -26.88
CA ILE A 555 6.97 -22.86 -28.13
C ILE A 555 6.38 -21.56 -28.67
N GLU A 556 5.05 -21.42 -28.68
CA GLU A 556 4.38 -20.19 -29.14
C GLU A 556 4.88 -18.96 -28.37
N ARG A 557 4.98 -19.06 -27.04
CA ARG A 557 5.41 -17.95 -26.17
C ARG A 557 6.88 -17.62 -26.36
N THR A 558 7.75 -18.62 -26.33
CA THR A 558 9.21 -18.40 -26.41
C THR A 558 9.65 -17.99 -27.81
N ALA A 559 9.07 -18.58 -28.87
CA ALA A 559 9.40 -18.22 -30.25
C ALA A 559 9.03 -16.78 -30.62
N ARG A 560 8.12 -16.14 -29.88
CA ARG A 560 7.73 -14.72 -30.09
C ARG A 560 8.72 -13.72 -29.50
N ILE A 561 9.59 -14.12 -28.58
CA ILE A 561 10.58 -13.25 -27.93
C ILE A 561 12.03 -13.56 -28.34
N THR A 562 12.25 -14.63 -29.10
CA THR A 562 13.53 -15.03 -29.71
C THR A 562 13.54 -14.78 -31.21
N ASP A 563 14.72 -14.84 -31.85
CA ASP A 563 14.88 -14.60 -33.29
C ASP A 563 14.90 -15.91 -34.09
N ASN A 564 15.36 -17.00 -33.49
CA ASN A 564 15.54 -18.30 -34.14
C ASN A 564 15.22 -19.49 -33.22
N TRP A 565 15.18 -20.67 -33.80
CA TRP A 565 14.83 -21.93 -33.17
C TRP A 565 15.90 -22.38 -32.18
N ASP A 566 17.17 -22.14 -32.43
CA ASP A 566 18.23 -22.51 -31.50
C ASP A 566 18.11 -21.73 -30.18
N GLU A 567 17.80 -20.43 -30.25
CA GLU A 567 17.46 -19.60 -29.09
C GLU A 567 16.19 -20.12 -28.38
N THR A 568 15.12 -20.37 -29.13
CA THR A 568 13.83 -20.87 -28.62
C THR A 568 14.02 -22.19 -27.88
N LYS A 569 14.74 -23.13 -28.50
CA LYS A 569 15.04 -24.45 -27.98
C LYS A 569 15.86 -24.34 -26.70
N LEU A 570 16.88 -23.49 -26.67
CA LEU A 570 17.71 -23.30 -25.48
C LEU A 570 16.90 -22.76 -24.28
N LEU A 571 15.95 -21.84 -24.50
CA LEU A 571 15.04 -21.39 -23.44
C LEU A 571 14.16 -22.53 -22.93
N LEU A 572 13.58 -23.33 -23.83
CA LEU A 572 12.73 -24.47 -23.47
C LEU A 572 13.51 -25.56 -22.71
N ASP A 573 14.71 -25.90 -23.19
CA ASP A 573 15.60 -26.90 -22.57
C ASP A 573 16.11 -26.42 -21.19
N SER A 574 16.10 -25.10 -20.93
CA SER A 574 16.44 -24.48 -19.64
C SER A 574 15.21 -24.19 -18.74
N ASP A 575 14.04 -24.75 -19.08
CA ASP A 575 12.75 -24.58 -18.38
C ASP A 575 12.17 -23.16 -18.37
N TYR A 576 12.69 -22.25 -19.21
CA TYR A 576 12.12 -20.92 -19.44
C TYR A 576 10.98 -20.97 -20.47
N LYS A 577 9.81 -21.44 -20.04
CA LYS A 577 8.65 -21.69 -20.92
C LYS A 577 7.75 -20.47 -21.19
N SER A 578 8.05 -19.30 -20.62
CA SER A 578 7.25 -18.08 -20.81
C SER A 578 8.02 -16.80 -20.45
N SER A 579 7.56 -15.64 -20.93
CA SER A 579 8.10 -14.33 -20.54
C SER A 579 8.06 -14.09 -19.03
N SER A 580 6.99 -14.53 -18.35
CA SER A 580 6.87 -14.45 -16.89
C SER A 580 7.91 -15.29 -16.17
N ALA A 581 8.21 -16.50 -16.66
CA ALA A 581 9.23 -17.36 -16.07
C ALA A 581 10.65 -16.78 -16.23
N ILE A 582 10.91 -16.06 -17.34
CA ILE A 582 12.15 -15.33 -17.57
C ILE A 582 12.26 -14.14 -16.61
N GLU A 583 11.20 -13.34 -16.50
CA GLU A 583 11.16 -12.18 -15.60
C GLU A 583 11.33 -12.59 -14.13
N ASP A 584 10.62 -13.63 -13.68
CA ASP A 584 10.66 -14.14 -12.30
C ASP A 584 12.03 -14.67 -11.89
N ALA A 585 12.83 -15.16 -12.84
CA ALA A 585 14.21 -15.58 -12.56
C ALA A 585 15.14 -14.38 -12.26
N GLY A 586 14.79 -13.18 -12.70
CA GLY A 586 15.61 -11.98 -12.55
C GLY A 586 16.75 -11.88 -13.56
N ARG A 587 17.10 -10.64 -13.94
CA ARG A 587 18.05 -10.33 -15.03
C ARG A 587 19.39 -11.04 -14.89
N GLU A 588 20.03 -10.94 -13.72
CA GLU A 588 21.36 -11.49 -13.49
C GLU A 588 21.38 -13.03 -13.57
N ALA A 589 20.45 -13.70 -12.91
CA ALA A 589 20.39 -15.15 -12.90
C ALA A 589 20.00 -15.71 -14.28
N PHE A 590 19.07 -15.06 -14.98
CA PHE A 590 18.71 -15.44 -16.35
C PHE A 590 19.90 -15.34 -17.31
N VAL A 591 20.61 -14.20 -17.32
CA VAL A 591 21.78 -14.00 -18.19
C VAL A 591 22.88 -15.00 -17.83
N ALA A 592 23.14 -15.23 -16.54
CA ALA A 592 24.13 -16.21 -16.11
C ALA A 592 23.81 -17.65 -16.55
N ASN A 593 22.53 -18.03 -16.56
CA ASN A 593 22.09 -19.38 -16.91
C ASN A 593 22.09 -19.65 -18.42
N ILE A 594 21.85 -18.62 -19.26
CA ILE A 594 21.56 -18.82 -20.68
C ILE A 594 22.72 -18.43 -21.62
N VAL A 595 23.67 -17.62 -21.16
CA VAL A 595 24.81 -17.18 -21.98
C VAL A 595 25.70 -18.34 -22.40
N GLY A 596 26.02 -18.41 -23.69
CA GLY A 596 26.79 -19.51 -24.28
C GLY A 596 26.98 -19.37 -25.80
N PRO A 597 27.16 -20.47 -26.54
CA PRO A 597 27.35 -20.44 -28.00
C PRO A 597 26.15 -19.88 -28.77
N THR A 598 24.93 -20.01 -28.23
CA THR A 598 23.68 -19.54 -28.85
C THR A 598 23.36 -18.11 -28.47
N PHE A 599 23.49 -17.75 -27.18
CA PHE A 599 23.26 -16.40 -26.67
C PHE A 599 24.56 -15.70 -26.31
N SER A 600 24.84 -14.55 -26.95
CA SER A 600 25.75 -13.56 -26.37
C SER A 600 25.11 -12.93 -25.12
N ALA A 601 25.93 -12.34 -24.24
CA ALA A 601 25.43 -11.59 -23.09
C ALA A 601 24.44 -10.49 -23.51
N GLU A 602 24.80 -9.70 -24.52
CA GLU A 602 23.94 -8.65 -25.09
C GLU A 602 22.61 -9.20 -25.61
N ARG A 603 22.63 -10.36 -26.28
CA ARG A 603 21.42 -10.97 -26.82
C ARG A 603 20.53 -11.55 -25.72
N ALA A 604 21.11 -12.15 -24.68
CA ALA A 604 20.37 -12.60 -23.51
C ALA A 604 19.68 -11.43 -22.80
N GLU A 605 20.36 -10.30 -22.66
CA GLU A 605 19.76 -9.07 -22.09
C GLU A 605 18.58 -8.57 -22.94
N GLN A 606 18.69 -8.55 -24.27
CA GLN A 606 17.58 -8.18 -25.15
C GLN A 606 16.37 -9.11 -25.01
N VAL A 607 16.59 -10.42 -24.89
CA VAL A 607 15.48 -11.37 -24.68
C VAL A 607 14.82 -11.15 -23.32
N TYR A 608 15.59 -10.82 -22.28
CA TYR A 608 15.04 -10.45 -20.98
C TYR A 608 14.18 -9.17 -21.08
N ASP A 609 14.68 -8.14 -21.76
CA ASP A 609 13.94 -6.88 -21.96
C ASP A 609 12.63 -7.11 -22.77
N ASN A 610 12.66 -7.97 -23.80
CA ASN A 610 11.47 -8.37 -24.55
C ASN A 610 10.47 -9.15 -23.68
N ALA A 611 10.96 -10.00 -22.78
CA ALA A 611 10.13 -10.73 -21.84
C ALA A 611 9.44 -9.77 -20.86
N CYS A 612 10.18 -8.85 -20.25
CA CYS A 612 9.64 -7.79 -19.40
C CYS A 612 8.61 -6.94 -20.15
N TRP A 613 8.93 -6.48 -21.37
CA TRP A 613 7.98 -5.72 -22.18
C TRP A 613 6.69 -6.50 -22.44
N THR A 614 6.77 -7.80 -22.68
CA THR A 614 5.60 -8.65 -22.93
C THR A 614 4.71 -8.76 -21.69
N VAL A 615 5.31 -8.96 -20.51
CA VAL A 615 4.57 -9.04 -19.25
C VAL A 615 3.96 -7.69 -18.91
N GLU A 616 4.73 -6.61 -18.97
CA GLU A 616 4.27 -5.25 -18.68
C GLU A 616 3.20 -4.77 -19.67
N SER A 617 3.34 -5.08 -20.96
CA SER A 617 2.32 -4.73 -21.95
C SER A 617 1.03 -5.51 -21.74
N ALA A 618 1.12 -6.80 -21.34
CA ALA A 618 -0.05 -7.57 -20.97
C ALA A 618 -0.74 -6.95 -19.73
N THR A 619 0.03 -6.59 -18.71
CA THR A 619 -0.48 -5.90 -17.51
C THR A 619 -1.10 -4.54 -17.84
N ALA A 620 -0.48 -3.75 -18.72
CA ALA A 620 -1.00 -2.45 -19.16
C ALA A 620 -2.29 -2.59 -19.96
N ILE A 621 -2.40 -3.59 -20.84
CA ILE A 621 -3.63 -3.91 -21.57
C ILE A 621 -4.72 -4.35 -20.58
N ILE A 622 -4.39 -5.18 -19.60
CA ILE A 622 -5.31 -5.54 -18.52
C ILE A 622 -5.78 -4.29 -17.79
N ALA A 623 -4.89 -3.41 -17.36
CA ALA A 623 -5.24 -2.18 -16.66
C ALA A 623 -6.10 -1.22 -17.52
N ALA A 624 -5.82 -1.12 -18.82
CA ALA A 624 -6.52 -0.24 -19.74
C ALA A 624 -7.89 -0.77 -20.21
N TYR A 625 -8.12 -2.08 -20.17
CA TYR A 625 -9.34 -2.68 -20.72
C TYR A 625 -10.12 -3.57 -19.75
N ALA A 626 -9.64 -3.77 -18.52
CA ALA A 626 -10.44 -4.36 -17.45
C ALA A 626 -11.53 -3.35 -17.02
N PRO A 627 -12.82 -3.67 -17.18
CA PRO A 627 -13.91 -2.78 -16.78
C PRO A 627 -13.87 -2.40 -15.30
N ALA A 628 -13.22 -3.23 -14.47
CA ALA A 628 -13.08 -3.04 -13.03
C ALA A 628 -12.07 -1.95 -12.61
N THR A 629 -11.09 -1.59 -13.46
CA THR A 629 -10.06 -0.59 -13.13
C THR A 629 -10.38 0.81 -13.67
N ASN A 630 -11.26 0.93 -14.66
CA ASN A 630 -11.56 2.19 -15.37
C ASN A 630 -12.90 2.84 -15.02
N VAL A 631 -13.68 2.26 -14.12
CA VAL A 631 -15.00 2.82 -13.74
C VAL A 631 -14.98 3.22 -12.26
N VAL A 632 -14.53 4.45 -11.99
CA VAL A 632 -14.92 5.14 -10.76
C VAL A 632 -16.22 5.89 -11.06
N GLY A 633 -17.34 5.18 -10.97
CA GLY A 633 -18.65 5.82 -11.05
C GLY A 633 -18.89 6.65 -9.79
N THR A 634 -18.79 7.97 -9.87
CA THR A 634 -19.33 8.82 -8.80
C THR A 634 -20.85 8.89 -8.95
N ALA A 635 -21.59 8.57 -7.89
CA ALA A 635 -23.06 8.54 -7.90
C ALA A 635 -23.71 9.90 -8.26
N SER A 636 -22.93 10.99 -8.25
CA SER A 636 -23.35 12.36 -8.50
C SER A 636 -23.20 12.83 -9.95
N THR A 637 -22.62 12.03 -10.87
CA THR A 637 -22.46 12.42 -12.28
C THR A 637 -23.08 11.41 -13.24
N PRO A 638 -23.77 11.84 -14.31
CA PRO A 638 -24.21 10.95 -15.38
C PRO A 638 -23.00 10.25 -16.01
N ASP A 639 -23.13 8.95 -16.26
CA ASP A 639 -22.12 8.14 -16.91
C ASP A 639 -21.97 8.58 -18.39
N LEU A 640 -20.92 9.36 -18.67
CA LEU A 640 -20.66 9.94 -20.00
C LEU A 640 -19.84 9.02 -20.91
N VAL A 641 -19.38 7.86 -20.41
CA VAL A 641 -18.54 6.94 -21.17
C VAL A 641 -19.40 5.80 -21.72
N LYS A 642 -19.73 5.88 -23.01
CA LYS A 642 -20.23 4.71 -23.75
C LYS A 642 -19.10 3.69 -23.86
N ILE A 643 -19.07 2.70 -22.97
CA ILE A 643 -18.23 1.51 -23.13
C ILE A 643 -18.65 0.88 -24.47
N SER A 644 -17.73 0.85 -25.42
CA SER A 644 -17.93 0.11 -26.67
C SER A 644 -18.09 -1.37 -26.29
N THR A 645 -19.29 -1.91 -26.46
CA THR A 645 -19.58 -3.35 -26.33
C THR A 645 -19.05 -4.15 -27.52
N GLN A 646 -18.40 -3.52 -28.48
CA GLN A 646 -17.79 -4.22 -29.61
C GLN A 646 -16.38 -4.69 -29.23
N PRO A 647 -16.09 -6.00 -29.33
CA PRO A 647 -14.74 -6.49 -29.15
C PRO A 647 -13.81 -5.80 -30.16
N VAL A 648 -12.68 -5.28 -29.67
CA VAL A 648 -11.67 -4.58 -30.49
C VAL A 648 -11.21 -5.45 -31.67
N HIS A 649 -11.31 -6.78 -31.53
CA HIS A 649 -11.14 -7.73 -32.62
C HIS A 649 -11.85 -9.07 -32.32
N PRO A 650 -12.56 -9.71 -33.28
CA PRO A 650 -13.30 -10.97 -33.04
C PRO A 650 -12.43 -12.19 -32.66
N LYS A 651 -11.10 -12.08 -32.82
CA LYS A 651 -10.13 -13.13 -32.44
C LYS A 651 -9.43 -12.90 -31.08
N LEU A 652 -9.65 -11.76 -30.42
CA LEU A 652 -9.11 -11.53 -29.08
C LEU A 652 -10.10 -12.13 -28.07
N ALA A 653 -9.61 -13.00 -27.18
CA ALA A 653 -10.42 -13.46 -26.06
C ALA A 653 -10.76 -12.25 -25.17
N ASP A 654 -12.05 -12.00 -24.96
CA ASP A 654 -12.47 -10.95 -24.04
C ASP A 654 -12.19 -11.35 -22.58
N TRP A 655 -12.23 -10.36 -21.69
CA TRP A 655 -11.98 -10.54 -20.27
C TRP A 655 -12.87 -11.64 -19.65
N THR A 656 -14.13 -11.69 -20.06
CA THR A 656 -15.11 -12.67 -19.59
C THR A 656 -14.76 -14.10 -20.00
N LYS A 657 -14.18 -14.29 -21.18
CA LYS A 657 -13.71 -15.58 -21.67
C LYS A 657 -12.43 -16.05 -20.97
N LEU A 658 -11.55 -15.12 -20.58
CA LEU A 658 -10.28 -15.43 -19.92
C LEU A 658 -10.43 -15.66 -18.41
N PHE A 659 -11.25 -14.86 -17.74
CA PHE A 659 -11.32 -14.80 -16.26
C PHE A 659 -12.74 -15.02 -15.70
N GLY A 660 -13.73 -15.25 -16.55
CA GLY A 660 -15.15 -15.32 -16.16
C GLY A 660 -15.80 -13.94 -16.10
N ALA A 661 -17.13 -13.90 -15.93
CA ALA A 661 -17.86 -12.65 -15.82
C ALA A 661 -17.41 -11.89 -14.55
N PRO A 662 -16.99 -10.61 -14.66
CA PRO A 662 -16.67 -9.81 -13.48
C PRO A 662 -17.98 -9.56 -12.70
N HIS A 663 -18.29 -10.42 -11.74
CA HIS A 663 -19.43 -10.25 -10.86
C HIS A 663 -19.08 -9.19 -9.80
N ALA A 664 -19.30 -7.91 -10.11
CA ALA A 664 -19.05 -6.81 -9.16
C ALA A 664 -20.18 -5.77 -9.21
N CYS A 665 -21.31 -6.07 -8.55
CA CYS A 665 -22.30 -5.02 -8.21
C CYS A 665 -21.97 -4.34 -6.86
N SER A 666 -21.18 -4.99 -5.99
CA SER A 666 -20.61 -4.42 -4.76
C SER A 666 -19.50 -5.35 -4.25
N CYS A 667 -18.23 -5.06 -4.58
CA CYS A 667 -17.10 -5.83 -4.03
C CYS A 667 -16.79 -5.30 -2.63
N GLU A 668 -16.90 -6.16 -1.61
CA GLU A 668 -16.41 -5.85 -0.26
C GLU A 668 -14.89 -5.66 -0.29
N HIS A 669 -14.35 -4.78 0.55
CA HIS A 669 -12.93 -4.41 0.49
C HIS A 669 -12.00 -5.61 0.71
N CYS A 670 -12.36 -6.56 1.58
CA CYS A 670 -11.72 -7.86 1.76
C CYS A 670 -11.54 -8.69 0.48
N ARG A 671 -12.40 -8.51 -0.54
CA ARG A 671 -12.37 -9.22 -1.82
C ARG A 671 -11.76 -8.38 -2.95
N SER A 672 -11.34 -7.16 -2.63
CA SER A 672 -10.69 -6.24 -3.56
C SER A 672 -9.24 -6.61 -3.80
N VAL A 673 -8.72 -6.29 -4.99
CA VAL A 673 -7.28 -6.31 -5.30
C VAL A 673 -6.47 -5.32 -4.46
N TYR A 674 -7.15 -4.36 -3.81
CA TYR A 674 -6.56 -3.41 -2.86
C TYR A 674 -6.77 -3.81 -1.39
N GLY A 675 -7.43 -4.95 -1.15
CA GLY A 675 -7.78 -5.42 0.19
C GLY A 675 -6.60 -6.03 0.96
N PRO A 676 -6.73 -6.25 2.27
CA PRO A 676 -5.68 -6.83 3.11
C PRO A 676 -5.24 -8.22 2.65
N ALA A 677 -6.18 -9.04 2.17
CA ALA A 677 -5.88 -10.38 1.65
C ALA A 677 -5.01 -10.33 0.38
N ALA A 678 -5.29 -9.39 -0.53
CA ALA A 678 -4.48 -9.18 -1.73
C ALA A 678 -3.08 -8.68 -1.37
N TYR A 679 -2.97 -7.76 -0.40
CA TYR A 679 -1.69 -7.30 0.11
C TYR A 679 -0.86 -8.44 0.73
N LEU A 680 -1.47 -9.29 1.56
CA LEU A 680 -0.77 -10.45 2.14
C LEU A 680 -0.27 -11.42 1.05
N ALA A 681 -1.11 -11.71 0.05
CA ALA A 681 -0.72 -12.56 -1.07
C ALA A 681 0.45 -11.98 -1.87
N ASP A 682 0.44 -10.67 -2.12
CA ASP A 682 1.51 -9.95 -2.80
C ASP A 682 2.81 -9.96 -1.99
N VAL A 683 2.74 -9.71 -0.68
CA VAL A 683 3.90 -9.78 0.23
C VAL A 683 4.49 -11.20 0.25
N LEU A 684 3.67 -12.25 0.32
CA LEU A 684 4.16 -13.64 0.27
C LEU A 684 4.81 -13.96 -1.08
N GLN A 685 4.31 -13.40 -2.17
CA GLN A 685 4.91 -13.54 -3.50
C GLN A 685 6.23 -12.77 -3.62
N LEU A 686 6.33 -11.59 -3.01
CA LEU A 686 7.58 -10.84 -2.89
C LEU A 686 8.61 -11.63 -2.09
N LEU A 687 8.24 -12.19 -0.94
CA LEU A 687 9.14 -12.99 -0.09
C LEU A 687 9.64 -14.26 -0.80
N LYS A 688 8.88 -14.81 -1.76
CA LYS A 688 9.34 -15.92 -2.61
C LYS A 688 10.55 -15.52 -3.48
N LYS A 689 10.66 -14.24 -3.86
CA LYS A 689 11.77 -13.70 -4.66
C LYS A 689 12.98 -13.31 -3.81
N VAL A 690 12.83 -13.27 -2.48
CA VAL A 690 13.93 -12.92 -1.56
C VAL A 690 14.69 -14.20 -1.18
N PRO A 691 15.98 -14.32 -1.53
CA PRO A 691 16.79 -15.49 -1.15
C PRO A 691 17.05 -15.49 0.35
N ALA A 692 16.81 -16.62 1.01
CA ALA A 692 17.16 -16.84 2.42
C ALA A 692 18.34 -17.81 2.58
N SER A 693 18.53 -18.71 1.62
CA SER A 693 19.67 -19.61 1.50
C SER A 693 19.96 -19.88 0.01
N PRO A 694 21.08 -20.53 -0.37
CA PRO A 694 21.40 -20.83 -1.77
C PRO A 694 20.33 -21.64 -2.52
N SER A 695 19.47 -22.36 -1.79
CA SER A 695 18.40 -23.21 -2.35
C SER A 695 17.01 -22.89 -1.79
N GLY A 696 16.85 -21.81 -1.02
CA GLY A 696 15.60 -21.48 -0.30
C GLY A 696 15.28 -19.99 -0.31
N ASN A 697 14.00 -19.68 -0.15
CA ASN A 697 13.48 -18.30 -0.16
C ASN A 697 12.87 -17.93 1.20
N ALA A 698 12.73 -16.63 1.45
CA ALA A 698 12.25 -16.11 2.72
C ALA A 698 10.81 -16.52 3.06
N ARG A 699 9.96 -16.76 2.04
CA ARG A 699 8.59 -17.24 2.23
C ARG A 699 8.56 -18.64 2.84
N ASP A 700 9.42 -19.54 2.38
CA ASP A 700 9.42 -20.91 2.88
C ASP A 700 9.95 -20.97 4.32
N GLU A 701 10.96 -20.15 4.67
CA GLU A 701 11.45 -20.01 6.05
C GLU A 701 10.38 -19.50 7.03
N ILE A 702 9.52 -18.55 6.61
CA ILE A 702 8.42 -18.09 7.46
C ILE A 702 7.33 -19.15 7.59
N PHE A 703 7.05 -19.91 6.53
CA PHE A 703 6.10 -21.02 6.58
C PHE A 703 6.56 -22.16 7.49
N ASP A 704 7.85 -22.45 7.55
CA ASP A 704 8.38 -23.42 8.51
C ASP A 704 8.21 -22.96 9.96
N ARG A 705 8.33 -21.65 10.21
CA ARG A 705 8.09 -21.05 11.53
C ARG A 705 6.60 -20.95 11.88
N ARG A 706 5.75 -20.72 10.88
CA ARG A 706 4.30 -20.44 10.95
C ARG A 706 3.54 -21.21 9.84
N PRO A 707 3.37 -22.54 10.02
CA PRO A 707 2.71 -23.41 9.03
C PRO A 707 1.19 -23.24 8.99
N ASP A 708 0.64 -22.37 9.85
CA ASP A 708 -0.73 -21.87 9.82
C ASP A 708 -0.95 -20.81 8.72
N LEU A 709 0.07 -20.01 8.35
CA LEU A 709 -0.05 -18.97 7.33
C LEU A 709 -0.41 -19.48 5.92
N PRO A 710 0.17 -20.59 5.40
CA PRO A 710 -0.21 -21.13 4.08
C PRO A 710 -1.67 -21.54 3.97
N ILE A 711 -2.32 -21.85 5.09
CA ILE A 711 -3.69 -22.34 5.15
C ILE A 711 -4.67 -21.32 5.76
N LEU A 712 -4.19 -20.10 6.07
CA LEU A 712 -5.03 -18.99 6.54
C LEU A 712 -6.15 -18.72 5.53
N ALA A 713 -7.40 -18.69 6.00
CA ALA A 713 -8.51 -18.31 5.14
C ALA A 713 -8.39 -16.83 4.74
N LEU A 714 -8.32 -16.55 3.45
CA LEU A 714 -8.45 -15.18 2.92
C LEU A 714 -9.93 -14.76 2.87
N SER A 715 -10.61 -14.83 4.02
CA SER A 715 -12.02 -14.47 4.22
C SER A 715 -12.18 -13.01 4.66
N CYS A 716 -13.39 -12.46 4.54
CA CYS A 716 -13.66 -11.09 4.99
C CYS A 716 -13.52 -10.94 6.50
N SER A 717 -13.93 -11.94 7.29
CA SER A 717 -13.74 -11.96 8.73
C SER A 717 -12.26 -11.84 9.11
N ASN A 718 -11.38 -12.65 8.51
CA ASN A 718 -9.94 -12.57 8.80
C ASN A 718 -9.27 -11.27 8.30
N ALA A 719 -9.82 -10.65 7.25
CA ALA A 719 -9.25 -9.44 6.67
C ALA A 719 -9.70 -8.16 7.39
N GLU A 720 -10.90 -8.15 7.98
CA GLU A 720 -11.55 -6.91 8.43
C GLU A 720 -12.01 -6.92 9.89
N THR A 721 -12.17 -8.07 10.54
CA THR A 721 -12.60 -8.11 11.95
C THR A 721 -11.44 -7.72 12.87
N PRO A 722 -11.49 -6.58 13.58
CA PRO A 722 -10.47 -6.23 14.55
C PRO A 722 -10.55 -7.13 15.78
N LEU A 723 -9.39 -7.49 16.33
CA LEU A 723 -9.26 -8.29 17.55
C LEU A 723 -8.00 -7.84 18.32
N PRO A 724 -7.91 -8.09 19.64
CA PRO A 724 -6.73 -7.74 20.42
C PRO A 724 -5.49 -8.51 19.96
N TYR A 725 -4.47 -7.78 19.48
CA TYR A 725 -3.25 -8.40 18.93
C TYR A 725 -2.57 -9.39 19.89
N VAL A 726 -2.65 -9.14 21.20
CA VAL A 726 -2.07 -10.01 22.24
C VAL A 726 -2.66 -11.42 22.23
N ASP A 727 -3.91 -11.59 21.80
CA ASP A 727 -4.57 -12.90 21.77
C ASP A 727 -3.96 -13.79 20.69
N LEU A 728 -3.68 -13.24 19.50
CA LEU A 728 -2.95 -13.96 18.46
C LEU A 728 -1.52 -14.30 18.89
N VAL A 729 -0.86 -13.41 19.64
CA VAL A 729 0.48 -13.70 20.16
C VAL A 729 0.42 -14.86 21.15
N ASN A 730 -0.54 -14.84 22.07
CA ASN A 730 -0.73 -15.91 23.05
C ASN A 730 -1.11 -17.23 22.39
N GLU A 731 -2.03 -17.25 21.42
CA GLU A 731 -2.40 -18.46 20.67
C GLU A 731 -1.16 -19.14 20.06
N ILE A 732 -0.29 -18.37 19.41
CA ILE A 732 0.92 -18.90 18.79
C ILE A 732 1.93 -19.37 19.85
N LEU A 733 2.07 -18.65 20.96
CA LEU A 733 2.95 -19.04 22.06
C LEU A 733 2.44 -20.28 22.80
N GLU A 734 1.13 -20.46 22.91
CA GLU A 734 0.50 -21.65 23.47
C GLU A 734 0.84 -22.88 22.63
N VAL A 735 0.69 -22.81 21.31
CA VAL A 735 1.12 -23.89 20.40
C VAL A 735 2.59 -24.23 20.61
N LYS A 736 3.47 -23.21 20.65
CA LYS A 736 4.92 -23.42 20.86
C LYS A 736 5.29 -23.92 22.26
N THR A 737 4.46 -23.65 23.26
CA THR A 737 4.68 -24.10 24.64
C THR A 737 4.17 -25.53 24.83
N ALA A 738 3.10 -25.90 24.14
CA ALA A 738 2.50 -27.23 24.18
C ALA A 738 3.36 -28.29 23.48
N VAL A 739 3.94 -27.95 22.32
CA VAL A 739 4.69 -28.88 21.46
C VAL A 739 5.98 -28.26 20.92
N SER A 740 7.05 -29.05 20.85
CA SER A 740 8.36 -28.60 20.34
C SER A 740 8.38 -28.32 18.83
N THR A 741 7.43 -28.91 18.10
CA THR A 741 7.17 -28.69 16.67
C THR A 741 5.68 -28.45 16.49
N TRP A 742 5.29 -27.60 15.54
CA TRP A 742 3.88 -27.36 15.21
C TRP A 742 3.10 -28.68 15.02
N PRO A 743 1.78 -28.70 15.29
CA PRO A 743 0.92 -29.82 14.98
C PRO A 743 1.12 -30.31 13.53
N THR A 744 1.15 -31.62 13.32
CA THR A 744 1.39 -32.24 12.01
C THR A 744 0.33 -31.88 10.97
N THR A 745 -0.85 -31.44 11.41
CA THR A 745 -1.91 -30.90 10.56
C THR A 745 -2.42 -29.61 11.20
N PRO A 746 -1.83 -28.45 10.85
CA PRO A 746 -2.31 -27.17 11.34
C PRO A 746 -3.78 -26.96 10.97
N ILE A 747 -4.53 -26.30 11.85
CA ILE A 747 -5.95 -26.03 11.63
C ILE A 747 -6.06 -24.74 10.81
N ARG A 748 -6.90 -24.76 9.76
CA ARG A 748 -7.19 -23.57 8.95
C ARG A 748 -7.80 -22.49 9.83
N VAL A 749 -7.14 -21.33 9.92
CA VAL A 749 -7.61 -20.17 10.67
C VAL A 749 -8.70 -19.46 9.87
N ASP A 750 -9.92 -19.40 10.41
CA ASP A 750 -11.08 -18.74 9.79
C ASP A 750 -11.97 -18.15 10.91
N THR A 751 -11.80 -16.86 11.18
CA THR A 751 -12.47 -16.14 12.27
C THR A 751 -13.98 -16.17 12.07
N SER A 752 -14.71 -16.62 13.09
CA SER A 752 -16.16 -16.76 13.03
C SER A 752 -16.91 -15.79 13.94
N HIS A 753 -16.24 -15.24 14.95
CA HIS A 753 -16.82 -14.31 15.93
C HIS A 753 -16.78 -12.85 15.44
N THR A 754 -17.67 -12.03 16.01
CA THR A 754 -17.69 -10.56 15.82
C THR A 754 -16.58 -9.87 16.62
N ALA A 755 -16.26 -8.62 16.28
CA ALA A 755 -15.26 -7.84 17.00
C ALA A 755 -15.58 -7.67 18.50
N ASP A 756 -16.85 -7.47 18.85
CA ASP A 756 -17.29 -7.32 20.24
C ASP A 756 -17.16 -8.64 21.02
N GLU A 757 -17.43 -9.78 20.36
CA GLU A 757 -17.22 -11.12 20.95
C GLU A 757 -15.73 -11.40 21.15
N LEU A 758 -14.88 -11.09 20.17
CA LEU A 758 -13.42 -11.28 20.26
C LEU A 758 -12.76 -10.35 21.28
N LEU A 759 -13.34 -9.17 21.55
CA LEU A 759 -12.89 -8.28 22.62
C LEU A 759 -13.25 -8.82 24.00
N ALA A 760 -14.34 -9.58 24.11
CA ALA A 760 -14.77 -10.20 25.37
C ALA A 760 -14.04 -11.52 25.66
N GLU A 761 -13.85 -12.36 24.64
CA GLU A 761 -13.19 -13.66 24.74
C GLU A 761 -12.49 -14.04 23.42
N PRO A 762 -11.21 -14.47 23.45
CA PRO A 762 -10.51 -14.89 22.25
C PRO A 762 -11.10 -16.17 21.65
N GLU A 763 -11.15 -16.24 20.32
CA GLU A 763 -11.53 -17.46 19.59
C GLU A 763 -10.37 -18.46 19.61
N LEU A 764 -10.52 -19.55 20.38
CA LEU A 764 -9.47 -20.57 20.54
C LEU A 764 -9.40 -21.52 19.33
N ILE A 765 -8.49 -21.28 18.39
CA ILE A 765 -8.28 -22.16 17.23
C ILE A 765 -7.62 -23.49 17.62
N TYR A 766 -6.73 -23.47 18.62
CA TYR A 766 -5.94 -24.63 19.06
C TYR A 766 -6.26 -25.05 20.52
N PRO A 767 -7.46 -25.59 20.81
CA PRO A 767 -7.90 -25.82 22.19
C PRO A 767 -7.07 -26.89 22.93
N ASN A 768 -6.54 -27.90 22.25
CA ASN A 768 -5.72 -28.93 22.89
C ASN A 768 -4.36 -28.38 23.32
N GLU A 769 -3.76 -27.57 22.45
CA GLU A 769 -2.49 -26.90 22.67
C GLU A 769 -2.63 -25.85 23.77
N HIS A 770 -3.70 -25.06 23.77
CA HIS A 770 -4.04 -24.14 24.86
C HIS A 770 -4.06 -24.86 26.22
N LEU A 771 -4.84 -25.95 26.34
CA LEU A 771 -4.91 -26.74 27.57
C LEU A 771 -3.55 -27.33 27.97
N ALA A 772 -2.76 -27.80 27.00
CA ALA A 772 -1.44 -28.39 27.24
C ALA A 772 -0.42 -27.33 27.69
N ALA A 773 -0.41 -26.15 27.05
CA ALA A 773 0.45 -25.03 27.41
C ALA A 773 0.24 -24.63 28.87
N TYR A 774 -1.01 -24.42 29.28
CA TYR A 774 -1.31 -24.03 30.66
C TYR A 774 -1.11 -25.14 31.69
N ARG A 775 -1.13 -26.42 31.30
CA ARG A 775 -0.65 -27.53 32.15
C ARG A 775 0.87 -27.45 32.33
N THR A 776 1.61 -27.21 31.25
CA THR A 776 3.08 -27.02 31.30
C THR A 776 3.46 -25.83 32.16
N LEU A 777 2.81 -24.67 31.97
CA LEU A 777 3.09 -23.45 32.74
C LEU A 777 2.74 -23.59 34.22
N ARG A 778 1.67 -24.33 34.54
CA ARG A 778 1.29 -24.64 35.92
C ARG A 778 2.36 -25.47 36.65
N ASP A 779 3.01 -26.38 35.94
CA ASP A 779 3.96 -27.34 36.54
C ASP A 779 5.43 -26.90 36.38
N ALA A 780 5.69 -25.82 35.64
CA ALA A 780 7.03 -25.29 35.40
C ALA A 780 7.70 -24.75 36.67
N VAL A 781 8.99 -25.06 36.84
CA VAL A 781 9.83 -24.62 37.97
C VAL A 781 10.90 -23.59 37.61
N TYR A 782 10.97 -23.21 36.33
CA TYR A 782 11.85 -22.17 35.79
C TYR A 782 11.16 -21.58 34.53
N PRO A 783 11.25 -20.26 34.27
CA PRO A 783 11.94 -19.21 35.04
C PRO A 783 11.30 -18.88 36.40
N PHE A 784 11.90 -17.95 37.17
CA PHE A 784 11.42 -17.52 38.50
C PHE A 784 10.04 -16.85 38.50
N SER A 785 9.54 -16.44 37.34
CA SER A 785 8.17 -15.94 37.13
C SER A 785 7.11 -17.03 37.01
N LEU A 786 7.50 -18.29 36.76
CA LEU A 786 6.61 -19.46 36.72
C LEU A 786 6.72 -20.26 38.02
N PRO A 787 5.70 -21.02 38.47
CA PRO A 787 4.53 -21.48 37.71
C PRO A 787 3.37 -20.49 37.62
N PHE A 788 2.66 -20.54 36.50
CA PHE A 788 1.43 -19.78 36.24
C PHE A 788 0.23 -20.72 36.12
N HIS A 789 -0.81 -20.50 36.93
CA HIS A 789 -2.01 -21.34 36.95
C HIS A 789 -3.23 -20.54 36.46
N LEU A 790 -3.47 -20.54 35.15
CA LEU A 790 -4.54 -19.75 34.49
C LEU A 790 -5.89 -19.82 35.22
N TYR A 791 -6.45 -21.02 35.37
CA TYR A 791 -7.79 -21.19 35.97
C TYR A 791 -7.91 -20.71 37.42
N GLN A 792 -6.79 -20.59 38.13
CA GLN A 792 -6.79 -20.07 39.50
C GLN A 792 -6.85 -18.54 39.46
N GLU A 793 -6.09 -17.91 38.56
CA GLU A 793 -6.15 -16.46 38.36
C GLU A 793 -7.51 -16.03 37.79
N GLU A 794 -8.07 -16.76 36.83
CA GLU A 794 -9.43 -16.51 36.31
C GLU A 794 -10.46 -16.57 37.45
N ALA A 795 -10.40 -17.61 38.29
CA ALA A 795 -11.31 -17.72 39.43
C ALA A 795 -11.17 -16.54 40.40
N ARG A 796 -9.96 -16.02 40.62
CA ARG A 796 -9.75 -14.82 41.45
C ARG A 796 -10.37 -13.59 40.81
N ILE A 797 -10.07 -13.34 39.54
CA ILE A 797 -10.54 -12.17 38.79
C ILE A 797 -12.08 -12.16 38.72
N TYR A 798 -12.71 -13.30 38.41
CA TYR A 798 -14.18 -13.39 38.38
C TYR A 798 -14.80 -13.14 39.76
N LEU A 799 -14.24 -13.69 40.82
CA LEU A 799 -14.73 -13.46 42.18
C LEU A 799 -14.55 -11.98 42.61
N GLU A 800 -13.42 -11.38 42.29
CA GLU A 800 -13.15 -9.96 42.54
C GLU A 800 -14.14 -9.05 41.79
N HIS A 801 -14.48 -9.40 40.54
CA HIS A 801 -15.53 -8.69 39.80
C HIS A 801 -16.91 -8.80 40.46
N LEU A 802 -17.21 -9.94 41.11
CA LEU A 802 -18.41 -10.13 41.93
C LEU A 802 -18.33 -9.45 43.31
N GLY A 803 -17.23 -8.74 43.61
CA GLY A 803 -17.05 -7.97 44.84
C GLY A 803 -16.59 -8.79 46.04
N VAL A 804 -16.15 -10.04 45.85
CA VAL A 804 -15.71 -10.90 46.96
C VAL A 804 -14.39 -11.57 46.60
N ARG A 805 -13.36 -11.47 47.45
CA ARG A 805 -12.11 -12.19 47.19
C ARG A 805 -12.24 -13.64 47.62
N ARG A 806 -11.49 -14.52 46.96
CA ARG A 806 -11.43 -15.95 47.34
C ARG A 806 -10.96 -16.16 48.78
N ALA A 807 -10.05 -15.33 49.30
CA ALA A 807 -9.61 -15.38 50.70
C ALA A 807 -10.74 -15.06 51.71
N ASP A 808 -11.63 -14.12 51.35
CA ASP A 808 -12.78 -13.75 52.18
C ASP A 808 -13.81 -14.90 52.19
N LEU A 809 -14.04 -15.54 51.04
CA LEU A 809 -14.87 -16.75 50.96
C LEU A 809 -14.30 -17.91 51.78
N LEU A 810 -12.99 -18.16 51.71
CA LEU A 810 -12.35 -19.20 52.53
C LEU A 810 -12.54 -18.95 54.03
N THR A 811 -12.50 -17.68 54.44
CA THR A 811 -12.71 -17.28 55.83
C THR A 811 -14.18 -17.40 56.23
N ALA A 812 -15.11 -16.93 55.40
CA ALA A 812 -16.54 -16.95 55.66
C ALA A 812 -17.15 -18.36 55.62
N LEU A 813 -16.62 -19.24 54.77
CA LEU A 813 -17.04 -20.64 54.62
C LEU A 813 -16.24 -21.60 55.53
N ALA A 814 -15.42 -21.07 56.44
CA ALA A 814 -14.77 -21.90 57.45
C ALA A 814 -15.83 -22.69 58.24
N PRO A 815 -15.57 -23.95 58.61
CA PRO A 815 -16.50 -24.74 59.41
C PRO A 815 -16.94 -23.97 60.67
N LEU A 816 -18.21 -24.07 61.06
CA LEU A 816 -18.72 -23.45 62.29
C LEU A 816 -17.85 -23.83 63.50
N GLY A 817 -17.22 -22.83 64.12
CA GLY A 817 -16.28 -23.02 65.24
C GLY A 817 -14.86 -23.43 64.86
N GLY A 818 -14.53 -23.50 63.56
CA GLY A 818 -13.21 -23.81 63.03
C GLY A 818 -12.55 -22.62 62.30
N SER A 819 -11.30 -22.80 61.90
CA SER A 819 -10.57 -21.84 61.04
C SER A 819 -10.51 -22.34 59.60
N ALA A 820 -10.36 -21.42 58.66
CA ALA A 820 -10.01 -21.79 57.28
C ALA A 820 -8.69 -22.60 57.25
N ASN A 821 -8.47 -23.38 56.20
CA ASN A 821 -7.20 -24.05 56.00
C ASN A 821 -6.08 -23.00 55.90
N ALA A 822 -5.16 -23.00 56.86
CA ALA A 822 -4.14 -21.95 56.98
C ALA A 822 -3.25 -21.84 55.74
N ARG A 823 -2.96 -22.96 55.06
CA ARG A 823 -2.15 -22.98 53.84
C ARG A 823 -2.92 -22.36 52.67
N ASP A 824 -4.15 -22.79 52.44
CA ASP A 824 -4.97 -22.27 51.34
C ASP A 824 -5.28 -20.78 51.54
N LEU A 825 -5.54 -20.36 52.79
CA LEU A 825 -5.74 -18.96 53.13
C LEU A 825 -4.48 -18.12 52.90
N ALA A 826 -3.31 -18.59 53.35
CA ALA A 826 -2.04 -17.88 53.14
C ALA A 826 -1.73 -17.72 51.64
N LEU A 827 -1.94 -18.77 50.86
CA LEU A 827 -1.76 -18.78 49.42
C LEU A 827 -2.65 -17.74 48.72
N GLU A 828 -3.95 -17.69 49.06
CA GLU A 828 -4.89 -16.74 48.46
C GLU A 828 -4.63 -15.29 48.91
N ARG A 829 -4.26 -15.06 50.18
CA ARG A 829 -3.87 -13.73 50.67
C ARG A 829 -2.61 -13.20 49.98
N LEU A 830 -1.65 -14.08 49.70
CA LEU A 830 -0.43 -13.75 48.96
C LEU A 830 -0.64 -13.64 47.45
N GLY A 831 -1.77 -14.11 46.91
CA GLY A 831 -2.03 -14.10 45.47
C GLY A 831 -1.10 -15.01 44.66
N THR A 832 -0.70 -16.16 45.22
CA THR A 832 0.24 -17.09 44.57
C THR A 832 -0.43 -18.41 44.21
N SER A 833 0.14 -19.20 43.30
CA SER A 833 -0.36 -20.56 43.00
C SER A 833 0.13 -21.60 44.02
N LYS A 834 -0.52 -22.77 44.06
CA LYS A 834 -0.14 -23.89 44.95
C LYS A 834 1.29 -24.36 44.72
N ASN A 835 1.68 -24.50 43.45
CA ASN A 835 3.01 -24.97 43.08
C ASN A 835 4.06 -23.93 43.44
N GLN A 836 3.80 -22.62 43.20
CA GLN A 836 4.73 -21.56 43.59
C GLN A 836 4.89 -21.48 45.11
N TYR A 837 3.80 -21.63 45.87
CA TYR A 837 3.84 -21.70 47.33
C TYR A 837 4.75 -22.85 47.80
N ASP A 838 4.57 -24.05 47.25
CA ASP A 838 5.37 -25.24 47.61
C ASP A 838 6.85 -25.09 47.27
N ILE A 839 7.17 -24.43 46.14
CA ILE A 839 8.55 -24.12 45.76
C ILE A 839 9.18 -23.17 46.79
N ILE A 840 8.46 -22.11 47.19
CA ILE A 840 8.96 -21.12 48.15
C ILE A 840 9.13 -21.74 49.54
N THR A 841 8.15 -22.51 50.02
CA THR A 841 8.25 -23.18 51.34
C THR A 841 9.30 -24.29 51.38
N GLY A 842 9.71 -24.77 50.21
CA GLY A 842 10.57 -25.92 50.03
C GLY A 842 9.73 -27.18 49.81
N PRO A 843 10.07 -28.02 48.81
CA PRO A 843 9.32 -29.23 48.51
C PRO A 843 9.36 -30.21 49.70
N PRO A 844 8.32 -31.04 49.89
CA PRO A 844 8.31 -32.06 50.92
C PRO A 844 9.47 -33.05 50.73
N VAL A 845 9.93 -33.66 51.82
CA VAL A 845 11.03 -34.64 51.79
C VAL A 845 10.65 -35.90 50.98
N SER A 846 9.35 -36.21 50.88
CA SER A 846 8.84 -37.36 50.13
C SER A 846 7.48 -37.06 49.47
N PRO A 847 7.33 -37.26 48.15
CA PRO A 847 8.41 -37.54 47.19
C PRO A 847 9.37 -36.34 47.06
N PRO A 848 10.67 -36.58 46.79
CA PRO A 848 11.63 -35.49 46.65
C PRO A 848 11.24 -34.61 45.46
N GLY A 849 11.29 -33.29 45.66
CA GLY A 849 11.08 -32.32 44.58
C GLY A 849 12.20 -32.33 43.52
N PRO A 850 12.08 -31.51 42.47
CA PRO A 850 13.11 -31.36 41.44
C PRO A 850 14.52 -31.10 41.99
N ALA A 851 15.53 -31.57 41.26
CA ALA A 851 16.93 -31.27 41.55
C ALA A 851 17.18 -29.75 41.50
N ALA A 852 18.11 -29.24 42.31
CA ALA A 852 18.32 -27.80 42.44
C ALA A 852 18.64 -27.10 41.11
N GLN A 853 19.37 -27.76 40.20
CA GLN A 853 19.68 -27.26 38.86
C GLN A 853 18.44 -26.96 38.00
N ALA A 854 17.33 -27.69 38.22
CA ALA A 854 16.09 -27.49 37.47
C ALA A 854 15.44 -26.13 37.79
N TYR A 855 15.51 -25.67 39.05
CA TYR A 855 14.99 -24.36 39.44
C TYR A 855 15.75 -23.21 38.79
N TRP A 856 17.00 -23.43 38.36
CA TRP A 856 17.84 -22.44 37.69
C TRP A 856 17.85 -22.61 36.16
N GLY A 857 17.15 -23.61 35.60
CA GLY A 857 17.17 -23.87 34.16
C GLY A 857 18.56 -24.19 33.62
N ILE A 858 19.38 -24.90 34.40
CA ILE A 858 20.75 -25.30 34.03
C ILE A 858 20.78 -26.80 33.77
N THR A 859 21.27 -27.19 32.59
CA THR A 859 21.35 -28.58 32.13
C THR A 859 22.75 -29.19 32.27
N SER A 860 23.80 -28.36 32.36
CA SER A 860 25.19 -28.80 32.47
C SER A 860 26.02 -27.85 33.34
N ASN A 861 27.14 -28.34 33.90
CA ASN A 861 28.08 -27.56 34.72
C ASN A 861 27.47 -26.93 36.00
N TYR A 862 26.38 -27.48 36.53
CA TYR A 862 25.83 -27.07 37.82
C TYR A 862 26.59 -27.74 38.98
N PRO A 863 26.87 -27.06 40.10
CA PRO A 863 26.56 -25.66 40.43
C PRO A 863 27.59 -24.64 39.92
N ALA A 864 28.77 -25.08 39.45
CA ALA A 864 29.89 -24.21 39.08
C ALA A 864 29.54 -23.07 38.10
N ALA A 865 28.59 -23.30 37.18
CA ALA A 865 28.11 -22.30 36.23
C ALA A 865 27.55 -21.03 36.90
N LEU A 866 26.93 -21.16 38.08
CA LEU A 866 26.34 -20.02 38.82
C LEU A 866 27.39 -19.17 39.55
N ALA A 867 28.66 -19.55 39.52
CA ALA A 867 29.75 -18.68 39.95
C ALA A 867 30.01 -17.54 38.95
N SER A 868 29.63 -17.66 37.67
CA SER A 868 29.71 -16.56 36.71
C SER A 868 28.60 -15.55 36.99
N ALA A 869 28.95 -14.27 37.19
CA ALA A 869 27.96 -13.22 37.43
C ALA A 869 27.02 -13.05 36.23
N LYS A 870 27.54 -13.12 34.99
CA LYS A 870 26.71 -13.12 33.77
C LYS A 870 25.69 -14.25 33.77
N THR A 871 26.12 -15.49 34.00
CA THR A 871 25.21 -16.65 34.03
C THR A 871 24.19 -16.52 35.17
N PHE A 872 24.61 -16.03 36.33
CA PHE A 872 23.71 -15.80 37.46
C PHE A 872 22.63 -14.77 37.12
N LEU A 873 22.98 -13.64 36.49
CA LEU A 873 22.02 -12.62 36.05
C LEU A 873 21.05 -13.18 35.00
N GLU A 874 21.57 -13.85 33.96
CA GLU A 874 20.76 -14.48 32.91
C GLU A 874 19.76 -15.50 33.46
N LYS A 875 20.18 -16.33 34.43
CA LYS A 875 19.31 -17.36 35.02
C LYS A 875 18.37 -16.82 36.09
N SER A 876 18.78 -15.83 36.88
CA SER A 876 17.90 -15.24 37.90
C SER A 876 16.91 -14.22 37.34
N GLY A 877 17.22 -13.60 36.19
CA GLY A 877 16.47 -12.49 35.63
C GLY A 877 16.69 -11.16 36.36
N LEU A 878 17.70 -11.07 37.22
CA LEU A 878 18.04 -9.84 37.94
C LEU A 878 18.83 -8.87 37.05
N SER A 879 18.65 -7.58 37.30
CA SER A 879 19.56 -6.53 36.88
C SER A 879 20.85 -6.54 37.71
N PHE A 880 21.89 -5.87 37.22
CA PHE A 880 23.15 -5.76 37.95
C PHE A 880 22.99 -4.98 39.28
N GLU A 881 22.13 -3.96 39.32
CA GLU A 881 21.83 -3.22 40.54
C GLU A 881 21.12 -4.10 41.58
N GLU A 882 20.16 -4.92 41.15
CA GLU A 882 19.50 -5.90 42.02
C GLU A 882 20.47 -6.98 42.51
N LEU A 883 21.48 -7.36 41.71
CA LEU A 883 22.55 -8.23 42.20
C LEU A 883 23.35 -7.55 43.30
N GLN A 884 23.70 -6.26 43.17
CA GLN A 884 24.37 -5.52 44.24
C GLN A 884 23.49 -5.44 45.50
N GLU A 885 22.18 -5.18 45.36
CA GLU A 885 21.22 -5.21 46.46
C GLU A 885 21.20 -6.61 47.11
N LEU A 886 21.16 -7.69 46.32
CA LEU A 886 21.19 -9.07 46.82
C LEU A 886 22.47 -9.37 47.61
N LEU A 887 23.63 -8.92 47.14
CA LEU A 887 24.91 -9.13 47.83
C LEU A 887 24.99 -8.33 49.14
N SER A 888 24.19 -7.27 49.30
CA SER A 888 24.09 -6.50 50.55
C SER A 888 23.21 -7.17 51.62
N THR A 889 22.46 -8.21 51.26
CA THR A 889 21.57 -8.92 52.20
C THR A 889 22.33 -9.62 53.32
N SER A 890 21.65 -9.80 54.46
CA SER A 890 22.21 -10.46 55.64
C SER A 890 22.66 -11.88 55.30
N TYR A 891 21.87 -12.61 54.50
CA TYR A 891 22.21 -13.96 54.06
C TYR A 891 23.51 -14.01 53.25
N CYS A 892 23.67 -13.15 52.24
CA CYS A 892 24.88 -13.13 51.41
C CYS A 892 26.12 -12.77 52.24
N LYS A 893 26.01 -11.77 53.13
CA LYS A 893 27.10 -11.37 54.03
C LYS A 893 27.52 -12.49 54.98
N THR A 894 26.58 -13.14 55.67
CA THR A 894 26.89 -14.24 56.60
C THR A 894 27.55 -15.43 55.88
N ASN A 895 27.19 -15.67 54.62
CA ASN A 895 27.73 -16.78 53.82
C ASN A 895 28.91 -16.38 52.91
N ASN A 896 29.44 -15.15 53.05
CA ASN A 896 30.53 -14.61 52.23
C ASN A 896 30.27 -14.74 50.71
N ILE A 897 29.03 -14.52 50.28
CA ILE A 897 28.65 -14.45 48.86
C ILE A 897 28.79 -12.99 48.43
N GLY A 898 29.71 -12.73 47.50
CA GLY A 898 30.07 -11.40 47.02
C GLY A 898 30.83 -11.47 45.70
N PHE A 899 31.27 -10.32 45.19
CA PHE A 899 32.15 -10.30 44.03
C PHE A 899 33.55 -10.81 44.37
N ALA A 900 34.11 -11.67 43.52
CA ALA A 900 35.47 -12.13 43.66
C ALA A 900 36.47 -11.10 43.09
N GLY A 901 37.62 -10.96 43.76
CA GLY A 901 38.67 -9.99 43.40
C GLY A 901 38.63 -8.70 44.23
N ASN A 902 39.75 -8.01 44.31
CA ASN A 902 39.86 -6.71 45.00
C ASN A 902 40.79 -5.75 44.21
N PRO A 903 40.25 -4.78 43.44
CA PRO A 903 38.83 -4.61 43.13
C PRO A 903 38.30 -5.74 42.24
N PRO A 904 36.99 -6.04 42.26
CA PRO A 904 36.39 -6.98 41.31
C PRO A 904 36.49 -6.45 39.87
N PRO A 905 36.63 -7.32 38.85
CA PRO A 905 36.70 -6.91 37.46
C PRO A 905 35.39 -6.24 37.01
N CYS A 906 35.49 -5.32 36.05
CA CYS A 906 34.32 -4.60 35.51
C CYS A 906 33.63 -5.34 34.36
N ASP A 907 34.27 -6.33 33.75
CA ASP A 907 33.70 -7.15 32.68
C ASP A 907 32.83 -8.27 33.26
N LEU A 908 31.56 -8.36 32.84
CA LEU A 908 30.62 -9.39 33.29
C LEU A 908 31.02 -10.81 32.86
N GLU A 909 31.81 -10.95 31.78
CA GLU A 909 32.35 -12.25 31.35
C GLU A 909 33.43 -12.77 32.31
N GLU A 910 34.16 -11.86 32.97
CA GLU A 910 35.23 -12.17 33.92
C GLU A 910 34.77 -12.12 35.39
N LEU A 911 33.68 -11.41 35.67
CA LEU A 911 33.16 -11.23 37.02
C LEU A 911 32.56 -12.53 37.57
N THR A 912 33.06 -12.93 38.73
CA THR A 912 32.62 -14.15 39.42
C THR A 912 32.12 -13.86 40.84
N LEU A 913 31.24 -14.73 41.33
CA LEU A 913 30.62 -14.69 42.64
C LEU A 913 31.24 -15.74 43.56
N THR A 914 31.67 -15.31 44.75
CA THR A 914 32.26 -16.20 45.76
C THR A 914 31.21 -17.16 46.33
N ASN A 915 31.64 -18.36 46.70
CA ASN A 915 30.82 -19.40 47.35
C ASN A 915 29.59 -19.93 46.60
N LEU A 916 29.39 -19.54 45.33
CA LEU A 916 28.37 -20.12 44.45
C LEU A 916 28.90 -21.25 43.53
N GLY A 917 30.21 -21.42 43.41
CA GLY A 917 30.79 -22.48 42.57
C GLY A 917 31.04 -23.84 43.24
N GLY A 918 30.83 -23.95 44.56
CA GLY A 918 31.17 -25.14 45.35
C GLY A 918 30.16 -26.29 45.20
N PRO A 919 30.49 -27.53 45.60
CA PRO A 919 29.66 -28.73 45.36
C PRO A 919 28.33 -28.74 46.13
N SER A 920 28.11 -27.82 47.08
CA SER A 920 26.86 -27.72 47.84
C SER A 920 25.83 -26.87 47.10
N ASP A 921 24.58 -27.34 47.02
CA ASP A 921 23.48 -26.58 46.42
C ASP A 921 22.69 -25.73 47.44
N THR A 922 23.13 -25.67 48.71
CA THR A 922 22.41 -24.99 49.81
C THR A 922 22.11 -23.52 49.49
N HIS A 923 23.10 -22.77 49.01
CA HIS A 923 22.91 -21.35 48.67
C HIS A 923 21.98 -21.18 47.49
N HIS A 924 22.13 -22.01 46.44
CA HIS A 924 21.27 -22.00 45.27
C HIS A 924 19.81 -22.26 45.63
N ARG A 925 19.56 -23.22 46.53
CA ARG A 925 18.22 -23.55 47.06
C ARG A 925 17.61 -22.40 47.83
N PHE A 926 18.37 -21.75 48.69
CA PHE A 926 17.88 -20.58 49.41
C PHE A 926 17.58 -19.41 48.46
N LEU A 927 18.52 -19.06 47.58
CA LEU A 927 18.44 -17.88 46.72
C LEU A 927 17.25 -17.96 45.75
N HIS A 928 16.98 -19.09 45.10
CA HIS A 928 15.82 -19.17 44.21
C HIS A 928 14.50 -19.00 44.98
N ARG A 929 14.39 -19.54 46.21
CA ARG A 929 13.19 -19.42 47.06
C ARG A 929 13.00 -17.98 47.52
N PHE A 930 14.09 -17.35 47.93
CA PHE A 930 14.12 -15.96 48.35
C PHE A 930 13.69 -15.02 47.22
N LEU A 931 14.25 -15.17 46.02
CA LEU A 931 13.91 -14.34 44.86
C LEU A 931 12.47 -14.58 44.38
N ARG A 932 11.97 -15.82 44.49
CA ARG A 932 10.57 -16.14 44.23
C ARG A 932 9.62 -15.51 45.25
N LEU A 933 9.98 -15.53 46.53
CA LEU A 933 9.21 -14.84 47.57
C LEU A 933 9.17 -13.33 47.32
N ARG A 934 10.31 -12.73 46.96
CA ARG A 934 10.39 -11.32 46.55
C ARG A 934 9.40 -11.01 45.42
N ASN A 935 9.34 -11.85 44.38
CA ASN A 935 8.39 -11.69 43.27
C ASN A 935 6.93 -11.77 43.72
N VAL A 936 6.58 -12.69 44.64
CA VAL A 936 5.22 -12.81 45.19
C VAL A 936 4.83 -11.59 46.02
N LEU A 937 5.75 -11.06 46.83
CA LEU A 937 5.48 -9.89 47.67
C LEU A 937 5.46 -8.58 46.87
N GLY A 938 6.22 -8.51 45.77
CA GLY A 938 6.47 -7.27 45.02
C GLY A 938 7.35 -6.28 45.79
N TRP A 939 8.16 -6.76 46.73
CA TRP A 939 9.03 -5.94 47.57
C TRP A 939 10.45 -5.81 46.99
N SER A 940 11.25 -4.87 47.51
CA SER A 940 12.69 -4.82 47.20
C SER A 940 13.41 -6.04 47.78
N ILE A 941 14.61 -6.35 47.28
CA ILE A 941 15.40 -7.47 47.80
C ILE A 941 15.75 -7.21 49.28
N SER A 942 16.12 -5.99 49.63
CA SER A 942 16.38 -5.57 51.00
C SER A 942 15.15 -5.74 51.91
N ASP A 943 13.95 -5.35 51.48
CA ASP A 943 12.74 -5.52 52.30
C ASP A 943 12.35 -6.99 52.47
N THR A 944 12.61 -7.82 51.45
CA THR A 944 12.42 -9.27 51.54
C THR A 944 13.44 -9.90 52.51
N ASP A 945 14.70 -9.45 52.51
CA ASP A 945 15.72 -9.89 53.50
C ASP A 945 15.32 -9.51 54.92
N LYS A 946 14.78 -8.30 55.11
CA LYS A 946 14.20 -7.86 56.40
C LYS A 946 13.04 -8.76 56.82
N ALA A 947 12.20 -9.19 55.88
CA ALA A 947 11.10 -10.10 56.17
C ALA A 947 11.58 -11.46 56.68
N ILE A 948 12.60 -12.05 56.03
CA ILE A 948 13.21 -13.31 56.45
C ILE A 948 13.92 -13.16 57.80
N THR A 949 14.59 -12.03 58.03
CA THR A 949 15.25 -11.73 59.31
C THR A 949 14.24 -11.57 60.45
N ALA A 950 13.10 -10.93 60.17
CA ALA A 950 12.05 -10.68 61.15
C ALA A 950 11.20 -11.92 61.48
N LEU A 951 10.83 -12.71 60.47
CA LEU A 951 9.81 -13.75 60.60
C LEU A 951 10.37 -15.17 60.58
N GLY A 952 11.58 -15.37 60.04
CA GLY A 952 12.23 -16.67 59.87
C GLY A 952 12.42 -17.07 58.41
N GLN A 953 12.89 -18.30 58.21
CA GLN A 953 13.09 -18.90 56.87
C GLN A 953 11.78 -18.95 56.08
N PRO A 954 11.80 -18.92 54.73
CA PRO A 954 10.60 -18.95 53.91
C PRO A 954 9.93 -20.32 53.97
N ASP A 955 9.23 -20.62 55.06
CA ASP A 955 8.49 -21.85 55.33
C ASP A 955 6.97 -21.57 55.44
N THR A 956 6.19 -22.59 55.76
CA THR A 956 4.73 -22.47 55.86
C THR A 956 4.28 -21.47 56.94
N THR A 957 5.01 -21.39 58.06
CA THR A 957 4.69 -20.48 59.16
C THR A 957 4.95 -19.03 58.74
N THR A 958 6.10 -18.78 58.12
CA THR A 958 6.50 -17.45 57.65
C THR A 958 5.57 -16.95 56.55
N LEU A 959 5.20 -17.79 55.59
CA LEU A 959 4.28 -17.41 54.52
C LEU A 959 2.86 -17.14 55.05
N SER A 960 2.40 -17.87 56.08
CA SER A 960 1.13 -17.57 56.75
C SER A 960 1.13 -16.18 57.37
N LYS A 961 2.20 -15.84 58.13
CA LYS A 961 2.38 -14.49 58.69
C LYS A 961 2.44 -13.43 57.60
N LEU A 962 3.19 -13.66 56.53
CA LEU A 962 3.26 -12.73 55.39
C LEU A 962 1.92 -12.55 54.69
N GLY A 963 1.10 -13.60 54.59
CA GLY A 963 -0.27 -13.51 54.09
C GLY A 963 -1.13 -12.58 54.94
N GLY A 964 -1.05 -12.69 56.27
CA GLY A 964 -1.74 -11.74 57.16
C GLY A 964 -1.18 -10.31 57.07
N ILE A 965 0.14 -10.14 56.93
CA ILE A 965 0.75 -8.82 56.67
C ILE A 965 0.26 -8.23 55.35
N ARG A 966 0.07 -9.07 54.32
CA ARG A 966 -0.46 -8.63 53.02
C ARG A 966 -1.87 -8.08 53.12
N GLU A 967 -2.72 -8.68 53.97
CA GLU A 967 -4.04 -8.15 54.27
C GLU A 967 -3.97 -6.81 55.02
N LEU A 968 -3.05 -6.68 55.98
CA LEU A 968 -2.83 -5.40 56.66
C LEU A 968 -2.27 -4.32 55.72
N GLN A 969 -1.41 -4.68 54.76
CA GLN A 969 -0.93 -3.79 53.69
C GLN A 969 -2.05 -3.32 52.78
N ARG A 970 -3.07 -4.16 52.54
CA ARG A 970 -4.25 -3.77 51.77
C ARG A 970 -5.13 -2.77 52.54
N ALA A 971 -5.19 -2.91 53.87
CA ALA A 971 -5.94 -2.00 54.73
C ALA A 971 -5.18 -0.68 55.02
N TYR A 972 -3.85 -0.73 55.08
CA TYR A 972 -3.00 0.39 55.49
C TYR A 972 -1.82 0.58 54.54
N ASP A 973 -1.67 1.80 54.02
CA ASP A 973 -0.57 2.16 53.12
C ASP A 973 0.71 2.50 53.92
N LYS A 974 1.47 1.48 54.33
CA LYS A 974 2.75 1.62 55.07
C LYS A 974 3.91 0.87 54.39
N ASP A 975 5.13 1.33 54.68
CA ASP A 975 6.38 0.72 54.21
C ASP A 975 6.54 -0.72 54.76
N PRO A 976 7.04 -1.70 53.99
CA PRO A 976 7.19 -3.08 54.45
C PRO A 976 7.94 -3.23 55.78
N ALA A 977 8.98 -2.42 56.03
CA ALA A 977 9.74 -2.49 57.27
C ALA A 977 8.91 -2.09 58.50
N GLU A 978 7.94 -1.18 58.35
CA GLU A 978 7.05 -0.76 59.43
C GLU A 978 6.11 -1.89 59.85
N PHE A 979 5.54 -2.62 58.88
CA PHE A 979 4.74 -3.81 59.16
C PHE A 979 5.55 -4.93 59.81
N LEU A 980 6.80 -5.14 59.37
CA LEU A 980 7.66 -6.16 59.97
C LEU A 980 8.00 -5.84 61.44
N ALA A 981 8.19 -4.55 61.77
CA ALA A 981 8.41 -4.10 63.15
C ALA A 981 7.21 -4.35 64.09
N TRP A 982 6.03 -4.61 63.54
CA TRP A 982 4.87 -5.00 64.34
C TRP A 982 4.95 -6.43 64.88
N TYR A 983 5.80 -7.26 64.29
CA TYR A 983 5.91 -8.68 64.63
C TYR A 983 7.33 -9.11 64.99
N ALA A 984 8.31 -8.23 64.82
CA ALA A 984 9.72 -8.44 65.16
C ALA A 984 10.35 -7.16 65.72
N ASN A 985 11.66 -7.22 65.98
CA ASN A 985 12.45 -6.03 66.30
C ASN A 985 12.60 -5.13 65.05
N VAL A 986 12.64 -3.82 65.27
CA VAL A 986 12.89 -2.82 64.21
C VAL A 986 14.22 -3.14 63.52
N ASP A 987 14.22 -3.15 62.19
CA ASP A 987 15.41 -3.51 61.42
C ASP A 987 16.55 -2.51 61.63
N ARG A 988 17.79 -3.04 61.69
CA ARG A 988 19.03 -2.26 61.80
C ARG A 988 19.93 -2.40 60.57
N ASN A 989 19.52 -3.17 59.56
CA ASN A 989 20.32 -3.34 58.34
C ASN A 989 20.12 -2.13 57.41
N GLY A 990 21.09 -1.21 57.45
CA GLY A 990 21.14 0.02 56.66
C GLY A 990 22.03 -0.04 55.42
N ASP A 991 22.56 -1.22 55.04
CA ASP A 991 23.66 -1.36 54.09
C ASP A 991 23.34 -0.92 52.65
N TRP A 992 22.11 -1.19 52.20
CA TRP A 992 21.63 -0.74 50.88
C TRP A 992 20.88 0.59 50.97
N LYS A 993 19.98 0.70 51.94
CA LYS A 993 19.17 1.88 52.25
C LYS A 993 19.05 2.02 53.76
N PRO A 994 18.92 3.24 54.32
CA PRO A 994 18.78 3.44 55.76
C PRO A 994 17.69 2.55 56.36
N SER A 995 18.05 1.86 57.44
CA SER A 995 17.18 0.97 58.20
C SER A 995 16.01 1.71 58.84
N LEU A 996 14.94 1.00 59.24
CA LEU A 996 13.86 1.65 59.98
C LEU A 996 14.37 2.23 61.31
N PHE A 997 15.32 1.57 61.97
CA PHE A 997 15.93 2.09 63.19
C PHE A 997 16.60 3.45 62.95
N GLU A 998 17.38 3.58 61.88
CA GLU A 998 18.03 4.85 61.52
C GLU A 998 17.01 5.95 61.21
N ARG A 999 15.96 5.62 60.45
CA ARG A 999 14.90 6.57 60.07
C ARG A 999 14.08 7.08 61.27
N VAL A 1000 13.98 6.31 62.35
CA VAL A 1000 13.14 6.62 63.51
C VAL A 1000 13.96 7.19 64.67
N PHE A 1001 15.03 6.50 65.08
CA PHE A 1001 15.78 6.82 66.29
C PHE A 1001 17.06 7.61 66.05
N LEU A 1002 17.61 7.60 64.83
CA LEU A 1002 18.85 8.32 64.47
C LEU A 1002 18.63 9.45 63.45
N ASP A 1003 17.38 9.80 63.14
CA ASP A 1003 17.09 10.90 62.23
C ASP A 1003 17.46 12.25 62.86
N LYS A 1004 18.48 12.90 62.29
CA LYS A 1004 18.97 14.20 62.74
C LYS A 1004 17.93 15.32 62.66
N ARG A 1005 16.87 15.16 61.87
CA ARG A 1005 15.74 16.10 61.81
C ARG A 1005 14.83 16.01 63.04
N VAL A 1006 14.86 14.87 63.73
CA VAL A 1006 14.05 14.61 64.92
C VAL A 1006 14.80 15.03 66.18
N ALA A 1007 16.10 14.75 66.27
CA ALA A 1007 16.98 15.20 67.35
C ALA A 1007 18.42 15.44 66.85
N ALA A 1008 18.99 16.63 67.16
CA ALA A 1008 20.38 16.97 66.83
C ALA A 1008 21.11 17.60 68.04
N PRO A 1009 22.21 16.99 68.55
CA PRO A 1009 22.82 15.74 68.11
C PRO A 1009 21.93 14.51 68.42
N THR A 1010 22.15 13.41 67.69
CA THR A 1010 21.50 12.12 67.98
C THR A 1010 21.90 11.63 69.37
N ASP A 1011 20.94 11.11 70.13
CA ASP A 1011 21.21 10.56 71.48
C ASP A 1011 22.22 9.41 71.39
N ALA A 1012 23.30 9.51 72.16
CA ALA A 1012 24.36 8.50 72.18
C ALA A 1012 23.83 7.11 72.57
N THR A 1013 22.78 7.07 73.39
CA THR A 1013 22.09 5.86 73.83
C THR A 1013 21.51 5.08 72.64
N PHE A 1014 20.80 5.77 71.73
CA PHE A 1014 20.25 5.14 70.53
C PHE A 1014 21.33 4.70 69.55
N LYS A 1015 22.44 5.45 69.46
CA LYS A 1015 23.57 5.07 68.60
C LYS A 1015 24.23 3.76 69.07
N THR A 1016 24.43 3.59 70.37
CA THR A 1016 24.98 2.35 70.93
C THR A 1016 24.05 1.15 70.65
N VAL A 1017 22.74 1.31 70.85
CA VAL A 1017 21.77 0.25 70.53
C VAL A 1017 21.77 -0.10 69.04
N PHE A 1018 21.97 0.88 68.15
CA PHE A 1018 22.09 0.62 66.72
C PHE A 1018 23.34 -0.20 66.37
N ASP A 1019 24.50 0.19 66.91
CA ASP A 1019 25.80 -0.36 66.52
C ASP A 1019 25.99 -1.82 66.92
N ASP A 1020 25.70 -2.17 68.17
CA ASP A 1020 25.97 -3.51 68.70
C ASP A 1020 24.77 -4.19 69.38
N GLY A 1021 23.63 -3.48 69.51
CA GLY A 1021 22.42 -4.02 70.14
C GLY A 1021 22.47 -4.08 71.66
N SER A 1022 23.51 -3.52 72.30
CA SER A 1022 23.66 -3.56 73.75
C SER A 1022 22.55 -2.78 74.45
N PRO A 1023 21.93 -3.33 75.53
CA PRO A 1023 21.05 -2.56 76.39
C PRO A 1023 21.82 -1.44 77.11
N THR A 1024 21.17 -0.30 77.31
CA THR A 1024 21.81 0.93 77.81
C THR A 1024 21.07 1.51 79.02
N ALA A 1025 20.89 2.83 79.08
CA ALA A 1025 20.27 3.54 80.20
C ALA A 1025 18.77 3.20 80.35
N GLU A 1026 18.14 3.60 81.45
CA GLU A 1026 16.70 3.40 81.68
C GLU A 1026 15.86 4.28 80.73
N ILE A 1027 14.66 3.82 80.34
CA ILE A 1027 13.74 4.55 79.45
C ILE A 1027 13.47 5.98 79.96
N GLN A 1028 13.41 6.16 81.28
CA GLN A 1028 13.23 7.49 81.88
C GLN A 1028 14.31 8.51 81.50
N SER A 1029 15.54 8.06 81.22
CA SER A 1029 16.68 8.93 80.89
C SER A 1029 16.62 9.51 79.47
N VAL A 1030 15.84 8.90 78.57
CA VAL A 1030 15.74 9.28 77.14
C VAL A 1030 14.34 9.74 76.73
N ARG A 1031 13.44 10.07 77.69
CA ARG A 1031 12.02 10.40 77.42
C ARG A 1031 11.82 11.45 76.31
N ALA A 1032 12.60 12.53 76.31
CA ALA A 1032 12.48 13.58 75.30
C ALA A 1032 12.88 13.09 73.89
N GLY A 1033 13.99 12.36 73.79
CA GLY A 1033 14.45 11.77 72.53
C GLY A 1033 13.48 10.70 72.02
N LEU A 1034 12.91 9.91 72.93
CA LEU A 1034 11.92 8.88 72.62
C LEU A 1034 10.58 9.47 72.16
N ALA A 1035 10.08 10.52 72.81
CA ALA A 1035 8.88 11.24 72.38
C ALA A 1035 9.04 11.83 70.98
N ALA A 1036 10.23 12.41 70.70
CA ALA A 1036 10.56 12.95 69.39
C ALA A 1036 10.65 11.84 68.32
N ALA A 1037 11.39 10.76 68.59
CA ALA A 1037 11.55 9.60 67.70
C ALA A 1037 10.20 8.97 67.32
N LEU A 1038 9.34 8.76 68.31
CA LEU A 1038 8.02 8.16 68.13
C LEU A 1038 6.98 9.17 67.61
N ARG A 1039 7.27 10.48 67.63
CA ARG A 1039 6.37 11.58 67.26
C ARG A 1039 5.05 11.56 68.05
N VAL A 1040 5.17 11.53 69.37
CA VAL A 1040 4.04 11.52 70.31
C VAL A 1040 4.19 12.63 71.35
N SER A 1041 3.08 13.04 71.98
CA SER A 1041 3.14 14.01 73.06
C SER A 1041 3.80 13.42 74.32
N ALA A 1042 4.23 14.26 75.25
CA ALA A 1042 4.76 13.80 76.53
C ALA A 1042 3.69 13.04 77.36
N ALA A 1043 2.42 13.44 77.23
CA ALA A 1043 1.29 12.77 77.88
C ALA A 1043 1.03 11.38 77.27
N ASP A 1044 1.07 11.26 75.94
CA ASP A 1044 0.94 9.99 75.24
C ASP A 1044 2.12 9.04 75.55
N LEU A 1045 3.34 9.56 75.63
CA LEU A 1045 4.49 8.74 76.03
C LEU A 1045 4.37 8.29 77.48
N ALA A 1046 3.84 9.14 78.37
CA ALA A 1046 3.57 8.78 79.76
C ALA A 1046 2.51 7.68 79.86
N LEU A 1047 1.45 7.71 79.05
CA LEU A 1047 0.45 6.63 78.96
C LEU A 1047 1.10 5.27 78.64
N LEU A 1048 2.14 5.24 77.81
CA LEU A 1048 2.85 4.02 77.42
C LEU A 1048 3.94 3.58 78.42
N THR A 1049 4.45 4.48 79.26
CA THR A 1049 5.69 4.25 80.03
C THR A 1049 5.58 4.52 81.53
N ASP A 1050 4.56 5.22 82.01
CA ASP A 1050 4.38 5.62 83.40
C ASP A 1050 3.16 4.88 84.01
N PRO A 1051 3.38 3.95 84.97
CA PRO A 1051 2.30 3.18 85.58
C PRO A 1051 1.24 4.07 86.24
N THR A 1052 1.62 5.21 86.82
CA THR A 1052 0.68 6.12 87.48
C THR A 1052 -0.17 6.86 86.45
N ALA A 1053 0.43 7.30 85.35
CA ALA A 1053 -0.32 7.97 84.28
C ALA A 1053 -1.27 7.00 83.54
N ALA A 1054 -0.82 5.76 83.31
CA ALA A 1054 -1.63 4.71 82.70
C ALA A 1054 -2.81 4.29 83.60
N ASP A 1055 -2.58 4.21 84.91
CA ASP A 1055 -3.62 3.91 85.91
C ASP A 1055 -4.66 5.04 86.02
N LEU A 1056 -4.20 6.30 86.13
CA LEU A 1056 -5.06 7.48 86.25
C LEU A 1056 -5.92 7.76 85.03
N ALA A 1057 -5.46 7.38 83.83
CA ALA A 1057 -6.26 7.56 82.63
C ALA A 1057 -7.49 6.64 82.66
N LEU A 1058 -7.27 5.31 82.66
CA LEU A 1058 -8.32 4.30 82.46
C LEU A 1058 -7.92 2.93 83.07
N ARG A 1059 -7.13 2.90 84.15
CA ARG A 1059 -6.58 1.64 84.72
C ARG A 1059 -5.90 0.75 83.67
N LEU A 1060 -5.06 1.38 82.85
CA LEU A 1060 -4.34 0.72 81.77
C LEU A 1060 -2.99 0.22 82.28
N SER A 1061 -2.49 -0.85 81.67
CA SER A 1061 -1.12 -1.32 81.92
C SER A 1061 -0.13 -0.64 80.95
N PRO A 1062 0.97 -0.04 81.44
CA PRO A 1062 1.98 0.55 80.56
C PRO A 1062 2.67 -0.53 79.72
N ILE A 1063 3.10 -0.16 78.51
CA ILE A 1063 3.76 -1.07 77.55
C ILE A 1063 5.21 -1.32 77.92
N ALA A 1064 5.93 -0.29 78.35
CA ALA A 1064 7.33 -0.39 78.77
C ALA A 1064 7.56 0.51 80.00
N PRO A 1065 7.52 -0.05 81.22
CA PRO A 1065 7.72 0.71 82.45
C PRO A 1065 9.01 1.56 82.45
N PRO A 1066 9.07 2.62 83.27
CA PRO A 1066 10.10 3.64 83.14
C PRO A 1066 11.47 3.15 83.63
N THR A 1067 11.48 2.08 84.43
CA THR A 1067 12.64 1.37 84.97
C THR A 1067 13.21 0.34 83.98
N GLU A 1068 12.54 0.05 82.87
CA GLU A 1068 13.11 -0.82 81.85
C GLU A 1068 14.28 -0.15 81.14
N ILE A 1069 15.24 -0.96 80.69
CA ILE A 1069 16.42 -0.50 79.96
C ILE A 1069 16.10 -0.22 78.49
N VAL A 1070 16.76 0.78 77.92
CA VAL A 1070 16.71 1.10 76.49
C VAL A 1070 17.45 -0.02 75.73
N SER A 1071 16.66 -0.93 75.18
CA SER A 1071 17.08 -2.08 74.38
C SER A 1071 16.34 -2.08 73.04
N ILE A 1072 16.86 -2.82 72.05
CA ILE A 1072 16.18 -2.96 70.76
C ILE A 1072 14.76 -3.54 70.92
N GLU A 1073 14.57 -4.47 71.86
CA GLU A 1073 13.28 -5.10 72.13
C GLU A 1073 12.26 -4.07 72.65
N ASN A 1074 12.64 -3.28 73.65
CA ASN A 1074 11.75 -2.29 74.27
C ASN A 1074 11.44 -1.12 73.34
N LEU A 1075 12.43 -0.65 72.57
CA LEU A 1075 12.21 0.36 71.54
C LEU A 1075 11.28 -0.14 70.44
N SER A 1076 11.39 -1.41 70.05
CA SER A 1076 10.52 -2.02 69.05
C SER A 1076 9.09 -2.19 69.55
N ARG A 1077 8.90 -2.60 70.82
CA ARG A 1077 7.57 -2.68 71.48
C ARG A 1077 6.85 -1.34 71.45
N LEU A 1078 7.52 -0.27 71.86
CA LEU A 1078 6.95 1.08 71.85
C LEU A 1078 6.66 1.57 70.43
N TYR A 1079 7.62 1.40 69.50
CA TYR A 1079 7.44 1.81 68.11
C TYR A 1079 6.23 1.16 67.47
N ARG A 1080 6.08 -0.15 67.64
CA ARG A 1080 4.97 -0.93 67.09
C ARG A 1080 3.61 -0.42 67.54
N VAL A 1081 3.41 -0.22 68.84
CA VAL A 1081 2.11 0.24 69.38
C VAL A 1081 1.77 1.62 68.84
N VAL A 1082 2.75 2.54 68.81
CA VAL A 1082 2.57 3.90 68.29
C VAL A 1082 2.31 3.90 66.78
N SER A 1083 3.09 3.14 66.03
CA SER A 1083 2.97 3.00 64.58
C SER A 1083 1.60 2.41 64.20
N PHE A 1084 1.16 1.36 64.89
CA PHE A 1084 -0.15 0.75 64.67
C PHE A 1084 -1.30 1.70 65.02
N ALA A 1085 -1.27 2.36 66.18
CA ALA A 1085 -2.30 3.34 66.56
C ALA A 1085 -2.47 4.41 65.48
N ARG A 1086 -1.34 4.93 64.97
CA ARG A 1086 -1.31 5.89 63.87
C ARG A 1086 -1.87 5.32 62.56
N ALA A 1087 -1.54 4.07 62.23
CA ALA A 1087 -2.04 3.41 61.02
C ALA A 1087 -3.56 3.18 61.08
N ALA A 1088 -4.05 2.65 62.20
CA ALA A 1088 -5.46 2.38 62.47
C ALA A 1088 -6.29 3.64 62.77
N ARG A 1089 -5.65 4.82 62.83
CA ARG A 1089 -6.26 6.12 63.20
C ARG A 1089 -6.99 6.06 64.55
N LEU A 1090 -6.39 5.38 65.51
CA LEU A 1090 -6.85 5.31 66.89
C LEU A 1090 -5.95 6.20 67.76
N SER A 1091 -6.53 6.91 68.73
CA SER A 1091 -5.72 7.50 69.81
C SER A 1091 -5.05 6.39 70.62
N LEU A 1092 -3.91 6.69 71.24
CA LEU A 1092 -3.21 5.70 72.06
C LEU A 1092 -4.05 5.25 73.26
N SER A 1093 -4.84 6.16 73.84
CA SER A 1093 -5.82 5.85 74.87
C SER A 1093 -6.91 4.88 74.40
N GLU A 1094 -7.51 5.10 73.22
CA GLU A 1094 -8.53 4.20 72.66
C GLU A 1094 -7.94 2.82 72.35
N LEU A 1095 -6.76 2.77 71.72
CA LEU A 1095 -6.10 1.51 71.39
C LEU A 1095 -5.83 0.68 72.66
N MET A 1096 -5.23 1.31 73.68
CA MET A 1096 -4.93 0.64 74.94
C MET A 1096 -6.20 0.21 75.67
N LEU A 1097 -7.27 1.02 75.62
CA LEU A 1097 -8.54 0.67 76.22
C LEU A 1097 -9.22 -0.51 75.53
N VAL A 1098 -9.35 -0.49 74.20
CA VAL A 1098 -9.96 -1.61 73.46
C VAL A 1098 -9.17 -2.90 73.68
N ARG A 1099 -7.84 -2.81 73.73
CA ARG A 1099 -6.97 -3.95 74.05
C ARG A 1099 -7.25 -4.53 75.43
N GLU A 1100 -7.38 -3.66 76.43
CA GLU A 1100 -7.70 -4.08 77.81
C GLU A 1100 -9.11 -4.67 77.91
N LEU A 1101 -10.08 -4.15 77.14
CA LEU A 1101 -11.45 -4.65 77.09
C LEU A 1101 -11.60 -5.99 76.35
N SER A 1102 -10.86 -6.19 75.25
CA SER A 1102 -10.91 -7.42 74.48
C SER A 1102 -10.15 -8.58 75.15
N GLY A 1103 -9.20 -8.26 76.04
CA GLY A 1103 -8.28 -9.24 76.62
C GLY A 1103 -7.28 -9.80 75.61
N GLU A 1104 -7.22 -9.24 74.40
CA GLU A 1104 -6.30 -9.66 73.35
C GLU A 1104 -4.95 -8.98 73.55
N ASN A 1105 -3.86 -9.75 73.66
CA ASN A 1105 -2.48 -9.22 73.74
C ASN A 1105 -1.95 -8.83 72.35
N VAL A 1106 -2.71 -8.01 71.64
CA VAL A 1106 -2.42 -7.59 70.28
C VAL A 1106 -1.21 -6.66 70.30
N LEU A 1107 -0.20 -7.01 69.50
CA LEU A 1107 1.02 -6.26 69.28
C LEU A 1107 1.96 -6.12 70.51
N THR A 1108 1.72 -6.70 71.68
CA THR A 1108 2.71 -6.58 72.78
C THR A 1108 3.77 -7.65 72.81
N GLY A 1109 3.45 -8.87 72.36
CA GLY A 1109 4.43 -9.96 72.28
C GLY A 1109 5.13 -10.23 73.61
N ASP A 1110 4.38 -10.20 74.71
CA ASP A 1110 4.89 -10.49 76.04
C ASP A 1110 5.36 -11.95 76.14
N SER A 1111 6.26 -12.22 77.09
CA SER A 1111 7.02 -13.48 77.17
C SER A 1111 6.13 -14.72 77.19
N GLY A 1112 6.05 -15.41 76.04
CA GLY A 1112 5.34 -16.68 75.87
C GLY A 1112 4.38 -16.73 74.68
N THR A 1113 3.92 -15.60 74.14
CA THR A 1113 2.97 -15.59 72.99
C THR A 1113 3.28 -14.43 72.04
N PRO A 1114 4.00 -14.67 70.92
CA PRO A 1114 4.34 -13.62 69.96
C PRO A 1114 3.10 -13.01 69.31
N ALA A 1115 3.13 -11.70 69.05
CA ALA A 1115 2.10 -11.04 68.25
C ALA A 1115 2.06 -11.66 66.83
N THR A 1116 0.86 -11.86 66.30
CA THR A 1116 0.67 -12.40 64.95
C THR A 1116 -0.20 -11.47 64.10
N PRO A 1117 0.02 -11.47 62.76
CA PRO A 1117 -0.82 -10.71 61.85
C PRO A 1117 -2.30 -11.10 61.92
N ASP A 1118 -2.60 -12.40 62.05
CA ASP A 1118 -3.98 -12.88 62.21
C ASP A 1118 -4.64 -12.36 63.48
N GLY A 1119 -3.91 -12.33 64.60
CA GLY A 1119 -4.42 -11.71 65.84
C GLY A 1119 -4.68 -10.22 65.67
N THR A 1120 -3.86 -9.53 64.87
CA THR A 1120 -4.06 -8.10 64.57
C THR A 1120 -5.31 -7.88 63.70
N LEU A 1121 -5.55 -8.74 62.71
CA LEU A 1121 -6.75 -8.68 61.88
C LEU A 1121 -8.03 -8.96 62.69
N ALA A 1122 -7.99 -9.95 63.60
CA ALA A 1122 -9.09 -10.22 64.52
C ALA A 1122 -9.38 -9.04 65.45
N PHE A 1123 -8.32 -8.41 65.98
CA PHE A 1123 -8.45 -7.22 66.80
C PHE A 1123 -9.10 -6.05 66.07
N LEU A 1124 -8.77 -5.84 64.79
CA LEU A 1124 -9.40 -4.79 63.98
C LEU A 1124 -10.90 -5.03 63.77
N ASP A 1125 -11.32 -6.28 63.60
CA ASP A 1125 -12.75 -6.63 63.59
C ASP A 1125 -13.40 -6.30 64.95
N THR A 1126 -12.72 -6.60 66.08
CA THR A 1126 -13.17 -6.19 67.41
C THR A 1126 -13.28 -4.65 67.54
N VAL A 1127 -12.31 -3.90 67.02
CA VAL A 1127 -12.34 -2.42 67.00
C VAL A 1127 -13.54 -1.91 66.21
N GLU A 1128 -13.76 -2.42 65.00
CA GLU A 1128 -14.87 -1.96 64.14
C GLU A 1128 -16.24 -2.32 64.76
N ARG A 1129 -16.38 -3.50 65.35
CA ARG A 1129 -17.59 -3.85 66.13
C ARG A 1129 -17.81 -2.93 67.31
N THR A 1130 -16.74 -2.54 68.01
CA THR A 1130 -16.82 -1.62 69.15
C THR A 1130 -17.23 -0.22 68.70
N LYS A 1131 -16.70 0.27 67.57
CA LYS A 1131 -17.10 1.56 66.98
C LYS A 1131 -18.53 1.57 66.46
N ALA A 1132 -19.05 0.42 66.04
CA ALA A 1132 -20.43 0.27 65.58
C ALA A 1132 -21.45 0.29 66.73
N LEU A 1133 -21.01 0.20 67.99
CA LEU A 1133 -21.91 0.34 69.13
C LEU A 1133 -22.43 1.78 69.23
N PRO A 1134 -23.73 1.99 69.55
CA PRO A 1134 -24.31 3.32 69.70
C PRO A 1134 -23.90 4.02 71.02
N MET A 1135 -22.79 3.61 71.64
CA MET A 1135 -22.30 4.09 72.93
C MET A 1135 -20.81 4.43 72.86
N PRO A 1136 -20.35 5.49 73.56
CA PRO A 1136 -18.93 5.85 73.62
C PRO A 1136 -18.12 4.78 74.36
N LEU A 1137 -16.85 4.62 73.96
CA LEU A 1137 -15.95 3.60 74.51
C LEU A 1137 -15.75 3.73 76.03
N GLU A 1138 -15.84 4.94 76.56
CA GLU A 1138 -15.79 5.23 78.00
C GLU A 1138 -16.99 4.64 78.76
N GLU A 1139 -18.19 4.69 78.17
CA GLU A 1139 -19.39 4.08 78.74
C GLU A 1139 -19.32 2.56 78.65
N VAL A 1140 -18.84 2.00 77.52
CA VAL A 1140 -18.55 0.56 77.39
C VAL A 1140 -17.58 0.12 78.50
N HIS A 1141 -16.53 0.90 78.74
CA HIS A 1141 -15.55 0.61 79.77
C HIS A 1141 -16.14 0.68 81.19
N TYR A 1142 -16.97 1.68 81.45
CA TYR A 1142 -17.68 1.80 82.72
C TYR A 1142 -18.64 0.62 82.93
N LEU A 1143 -19.43 0.24 81.93
CA LEU A 1143 -20.36 -0.89 82.02
C LEU A 1143 -19.63 -2.22 82.27
N LEU A 1144 -18.50 -2.45 81.60
CA LEU A 1144 -17.78 -3.73 81.69
C LEU A 1144 -16.83 -3.82 82.90
N ARG A 1145 -16.15 -2.72 83.27
CA ARG A 1145 -15.08 -2.72 84.30
C ARG A 1145 -15.34 -1.76 85.46
N HIS A 1146 -16.38 -0.93 85.41
CA HIS A 1146 -16.69 0.12 86.41
C HIS A 1146 -15.54 1.12 86.58
N VAL A 1147 -14.90 1.51 85.46
CA VAL A 1147 -13.80 2.47 85.42
C VAL A 1147 -14.16 3.61 84.48
N ALA A 1148 -14.07 4.85 84.96
CA ALA A 1148 -14.17 6.06 84.18
C ALA A 1148 -13.13 7.09 84.70
N PRO A 1149 -12.64 8.02 83.84
CA PRO A 1149 -11.74 9.10 84.26
C PRO A 1149 -12.36 9.93 85.40
N GLU A 1150 -11.56 10.48 86.33
CA GLU A 1150 -12.04 11.28 87.47
C GLU A 1150 -12.90 12.51 87.07
N SER A 1151 -12.79 12.96 85.82
CA SER A 1151 -13.56 14.08 85.27
C SER A 1151 -14.82 13.66 84.49
N SER A 1152 -15.13 12.37 84.47
CA SER A 1152 -16.24 11.80 83.71
C SER A 1152 -17.60 12.08 84.35
N SER A 1153 -18.59 12.44 83.55
CA SER A 1153 -19.99 12.51 83.97
C SER A 1153 -20.62 11.14 84.24
N LEU A 1154 -19.92 10.03 83.93
CA LEU A 1154 -20.34 8.67 84.25
C LEU A 1154 -20.05 8.31 85.72
N LEU A 1155 -19.12 9.03 86.36
CA LEU A 1155 -18.91 8.97 87.79
C LEU A 1155 -20.01 9.79 88.45
N LEU A 1156 -21.02 9.10 88.97
CA LEU A 1156 -22.08 9.71 89.76
C LEU A 1156 -21.44 10.45 90.95
N ASP A 1157 -21.84 11.70 91.18
CA ASP A 1157 -21.46 12.40 92.41
C ASP A 1157 -22.31 11.80 93.53
N ALA A 1158 -21.66 10.94 94.33
CA ALA A 1158 -22.36 10.11 95.29
C ALA A 1158 -23.25 10.92 96.24
N GLU A 1159 -22.96 12.19 96.52
CA GLU A 1159 -23.80 13.01 97.41
C GLU A 1159 -25.04 13.64 96.75
N GLU A 1160 -24.95 14.15 95.52
CA GLU A 1160 -26.10 14.74 94.82
C GLU A 1160 -27.04 13.66 94.27
N ASP A 1161 -26.49 12.57 93.73
CA ASP A 1161 -27.30 11.51 93.13
C ASP A 1161 -27.95 10.61 94.19
N LEU A 1162 -27.30 10.31 95.32
CA LEU A 1162 -27.96 9.64 96.45
C LEU A 1162 -29.09 10.49 97.03
N LYS A 1163 -29.00 11.81 96.92
CA LYS A 1163 -30.06 12.71 97.38
C LYS A 1163 -31.25 12.64 96.42
N LEU A 1164 -31.01 12.72 95.11
CA LEU A 1164 -32.05 12.60 94.09
C LEU A 1164 -32.73 11.22 94.11
N TRP A 1165 -31.95 10.15 94.20
CA TRP A 1165 -32.46 8.78 94.33
C TRP A 1165 -33.28 8.62 95.61
N ARG A 1166 -32.83 9.20 96.73
CA ARG A 1166 -33.58 9.13 97.99
C ARG A 1166 -34.89 9.90 97.91
N GLU A 1167 -34.91 11.06 97.25
CA GLU A 1167 -36.13 11.84 97.03
C GLU A 1167 -37.12 11.10 96.09
N GLU A 1168 -36.63 10.49 94.99
CA GLU A 1168 -37.46 9.67 94.09
C GLU A 1168 -37.97 8.38 94.77
N LEU A 1169 -37.14 7.72 95.58
CA LEU A 1169 -37.48 6.50 96.29
C LEU A 1169 -38.40 6.80 97.49
N GLU A 1170 -38.24 7.93 98.17
CA GLU A 1170 -39.22 8.42 99.16
C GLU A 1170 -40.56 8.79 98.50
N ALA A 1171 -40.56 9.38 97.30
CA ALA A 1171 -41.77 9.66 96.55
C ALA A 1171 -42.48 8.38 96.07
N LEU A 1172 -41.74 7.39 95.58
CA LEU A 1172 -42.26 6.07 95.18
C LEU A 1172 -42.71 5.24 96.37
N VAL A 1173 -41.99 5.26 97.49
CA VAL A 1173 -42.41 4.62 98.74
C VAL A 1173 -43.65 5.30 99.30
N LYS A 1174 -43.78 6.62 99.18
CA LYS A 1174 -44.99 7.34 99.58
C LYS A 1174 -46.19 7.00 98.67
N ALA A 1175 -45.98 6.94 97.36
CA ALA A 1175 -47.01 6.50 96.41
C ALA A 1175 -47.42 5.03 96.64
N ALA A 1176 -46.45 4.13 96.82
CA ALA A 1176 -46.69 2.73 97.14
C ALA A 1176 -47.30 2.51 98.54
N ALA A 1177 -47.00 3.36 99.52
CA ALA A 1177 -47.63 3.33 100.85
C ALA A 1177 -49.08 3.85 100.83
N GLU A 1178 -49.38 4.83 99.97
CA GLU A 1178 -50.75 5.32 99.71
C GLU A 1178 -51.58 4.29 98.91
N GLU A 1179 -50.95 3.48 98.06
CA GLU A 1179 -51.60 2.37 97.33
C GLU A 1179 -51.75 1.09 98.19
N ALA A 1180 -50.75 0.76 99.01
CA ALA A 1180 -50.75 -0.42 99.88
C ALA A 1180 -51.65 -0.29 101.12
N THR A 1181 -52.07 0.92 101.50
CA THR A 1181 -53.02 1.13 102.61
C THR A 1181 -54.45 0.68 102.29
N GLN A 1182 -54.75 0.24 101.06
CA GLN A 1182 -56.03 -0.35 100.68
C GLN A 1182 -56.04 -1.89 100.52
N LEU A 1183 -54.93 -2.59 100.77
CA LEU A 1183 -54.86 -4.06 100.64
C LEU A 1183 -54.39 -4.72 101.94
N VAL A 1184 -55.31 -4.88 102.88
CA VAL A 1184 -55.15 -5.78 104.04
C VAL A 1184 -55.88 -7.08 103.72
N ASP A 1185 -55.14 -8.12 103.31
CA ASP A 1185 -55.66 -9.49 103.11
C ASP A 1185 -55.25 -10.40 104.28
N THR A 1186 -55.71 -10.06 105.49
CA THR A 1186 -55.38 -10.78 106.73
C THR A 1186 -55.80 -12.25 106.74
N ASN A 1187 -56.62 -12.68 105.78
CA ASN A 1187 -57.23 -14.00 105.76
C ASN A 1187 -56.84 -14.79 104.48
N GLY A 1188 -55.97 -14.24 103.63
CA GLY A 1188 -55.50 -14.88 102.39
C GLY A 1188 -56.57 -15.03 101.30
N SER A 1189 -57.61 -14.20 101.31
CA SER A 1189 -58.73 -14.20 100.36
C SER A 1189 -58.38 -13.72 98.95
N VAL A 1190 -57.30 -12.95 98.80
CA VAL A 1190 -56.75 -12.44 97.53
C VAL A 1190 -55.55 -13.28 97.10
N LEU A 1191 -54.73 -13.74 98.04
CA LEU A 1191 -53.52 -14.52 97.75
C LEU A 1191 -53.83 -15.97 97.27
N HIS A 1192 -54.88 -16.60 97.80
CA HIS A 1192 -55.24 -17.98 97.42
C HIS A 1192 -55.74 -18.14 95.98
N PRO A 1193 -56.68 -17.32 95.47
CA PRO A 1193 -57.15 -17.42 94.09
C PRO A 1193 -56.04 -17.09 93.07
N LEU A 1194 -55.13 -16.19 93.42
CA LEU A 1194 -53.98 -15.83 92.58
C LEU A 1194 -52.99 -16.99 92.47
N ALA A 1195 -52.68 -17.66 93.60
CA ALA A 1195 -51.85 -18.86 93.60
C ALA A 1195 -52.50 -20.02 92.82
N GLU A 1196 -53.82 -20.24 92.95
CA GLU A 1196 -54.53 -21.27 92.17
C GLU A 1196 -54.56 -20.97 90.66
N ASN A 1197 -54.67 -19.70 90.27
CA ASN A 1197 -54.62 -19.30 88.87
C ASN A 1197 -53.22 -19.45 88.27
N LEU A 1198 -52.16 -19.18 89.05
CA LEU A 1198 -50.77 -19.40 88.62
C LEU A 1198 -50.42 -20.89 88.49
N VAL A 1199 -51.01 -21.76 89.33
CA VAL A 1199 -50.90 -23.22 89.17
C VAL A 1199 -51.66 -23.70 87.94
N LYS A 1200 -52.88 -23.19 87.69
CA LYS A 1200 -53.64 -23.52 86.45
C LYS A 1200 -52.94 -23.02 85.18
N ALA A 1201 -52.19 -21.93 85.28
CA ALA A 1201 -51.35 -21.41 84.21
C ALA A 1201 -50.01 -22.16 84.05
N GLY A 1202 -49.73 -23.15 84.90
CA GLY A 1202 -48.50 -23.96 84.87
C GLY A 1202 -47.25 -23.24 85.36
N LEU A 1203 -47.39 -22.06 85.98
CA LEU A 1203 -46.29 -21.20 86.45
C LEU A 1203 -45.86 -21.54 87.89
N LEU A 1204 -46.65 -22.33 88.61
CA LEU A 1204 -46.33 -22.87 89.94
C LEU A 1204 -46.70 -24.35 89.99
N THR A 1205 -45.89 -25.16 90.68
CA THR A 1205 -46.20 -26.58 90.90
C THR A 1205 -47.24 -26.75 92.01
N ALA A 1206 -47.90 -27.91 92.07
CA ALA A 1206 -48.84 -28.20 93.15
C ALA A 1206 -48.19 -28.15 94.55
N ASP A 1207 -46.88 -28.41 94.62
CA ASP A 1207 -46.09 -28.34 95.85
C ASP A 1207 -45.79 -26.89 96.27
N ASP A 1208 -45.57 -25.98 95.31
CA ASP A 1208 -45.38 -24.54 95.58
C ASP A 1208 -46.65 -23.89 96.15
N HIS A 1209 -47.83 -24.35 95.72
CA HIS A 1209 -49.11 -23.92 96.29
C HIS A 1209 -49.30 -24.39 97.74
N LEU A 1210 -48.83 -25.59 98.07
CA LEU A 1210 -48.84 -26.10 99.45
C LEU A 1210 -47.85 -25.31 100.32
N TYR A 1211 -46.69 -24.95 99.76
CA TYR A 1211 -45.66 -24.16 100.42
C TYR A 1211 -46.14 -22.74 100.74
N LEU A 1212 -46.83 -22.07 99.80
CA LEU A 1212 -47.45 -20.77 100.01
C LEU A 1212 -48.60 -20.81 101.03
N LYS A 1213 -49.38 -21.91 101.08
CA LYS A 1213 -50.36 -22.17 102.14
C LYS A 1213 -49.73 -22.31 103.53
N MET A 1214 -48.54 -22.91 103.62
CA MET A 1214 -47.81 -23.06 104.87
C MET A 1214 -47.15 -21.75 105.32
N LEU A 1215 -46.66 -20.93 104.38
CA LEU A 1215 -46.03 -19.63 104.64
C LEU A 1215 -46.99 -18.63 105.30
N VAL A 1216 -48.28 -18.67 104.92
CA VAL A 1216 -49.32 -17.81 105.51
C VAL A 1216 -49.80 -18.31 106.88
N ASN A 1217 -49.68 -19.62 107.17
CA ASN A 1217 -50.27 -20.22 108.38
C ASN A 1217 -49.28 -20.54 109.51
N SER A 1218 -47.98 -20.76 109.27
CA SER A 1218 -46.98 -20.98 110.34
C SER A 1218 -45.52 -20.86 109.83
N PRO A 1219 -44.90 -19.66 109.87
CA PRO A 1219 -43.57 -19.41 109.28
C PRO A 1219 -42.37 -19.95 110.10
N ALA A 1220 -42.59 -20.49 111.31
CA ALA A 1220 -41.51 -20.77 112.27
C ALA A 1220 -40.90 -22.20 112.19
N SER A 1221 -41.31 -23.06 111.23
CA SER A 1221 -40.96 -24.49 111.25
C SER A 1221 -40.27 -25.06 109.99
N MET A 1222 -39.54 -24.26 109.20
CA MET A 1222 -38.82 -24.80 108.02
C MET A 1222 -37.30 -24.68 108.16
N GLY A 1223 -36.69 -25.79 108.59
CA GLY A 1223 -35.28 -26.09 108.35
C GLY A 1223 -35.05 -26.53 106.89
N THR A 1224 -33.85 -26.28 106.40
CA THR A 1224 -33.39 -26.51 105.01
C THR A 1224 -33.46 -27.98 104.57
N ALA A 1225 -34.05 -28.24 103.41
CA ALA A 1225 -33.85 -29.48 102.63
C ALA A 1225 -33.63 -29.15 101.14
N PRO A 1226 -32.89 -30.00 100.39
CA PRO A 1226 -31.95 -29.55 99.37
C PRO A 1226 -32.56 -29.42 97.97
N VAL A 1227 -32.18 -28.36 97.27
CA VAL A 1227 -32.35 -28.21 95.83
C VAL A 1227 -31.42 -29.22 95.13
N PRO A 1228 -31.90 -30.01 94.13
CA PRO A 1228 -31.02 -30.89 93.37
C PRO A 1228 -29.93 -30.08 92.66
N THR A 1229 -28.71 -30.60 92.64
CA THR A 1229 -27.59 -29.90 91.98
C THR A 1229 -27.85 -29.81 90.48
N ALA A 1230 -27.41 -28.72 89.85
CA ALA A 1230 -27.61 -28.46 88.42
C ALA A 1230 -27.19 -29.64 87.53
N ASP A 1231 -26.13 -30.37 87.92
CA ASP A 1231 -25.67 -31.56 87.22
C ASP A 1231 -26.68 -32.72 87.21
N ALA A 1232 -27.42 -32.90 88.31
CA ALA A 1232 -28.43 -33.96 88.41
C ALA A 1232 -29.66 -33.66 87.54
N PHE A 1233 -30.03 -32.38 87.38
CA PHE A 1233 -31.13 -31.95 86.51
C PHE A 1233 -30.77 -32.05 85.02
N ILE A 1234 -29.57 -31.64 84.65
CA ILE A 1234 -29.06 -31.70 83.27
C ILE A 1234 -28.96 -33.16 82.80
N THR A 1235 -28.43 -34.04 83.65
CA THR A 1235 -28.18 -35.44 83.29
C THR A 1235 -29.47 -36.25 83.19
N ASN A 1236 -30.41 -36.05 84.12
CA ASN A 1236 -31.58 -36.93 84.23
C ASN A 1236 -32.82 -36.40 83.51
N THR A 1237 -32.85 -35.13 83.10
CA THR A 1237 -34.06 -34.50 82.56
C THR A 1237 -33.85 -33.88 81.17
N LEU A 1238 -32.72 -33.20 80.92
CA LEU A 1238 -32.46 -32.54 79.64
C LEU A 1238 -31.76 -33.43 78.60
N ALA A 1239 -30.77 -34.21 79.02
CA ALA A 1239 -30.00 -35.10 78.13
C ALA A 1239 -30.86 -36.10 77.31
N PRO A 1240 -31.97 -36.68 77.84
CA PRO A 1240 -32.82 -37.59 77.08
C PRO A 1240 -33.56 -36.95 75.89
N PHE A 1241 -33.78 -35.63 75.89
CA PHE A 1241 -34.43 -34.89 74.79
C PHE A 1241 -33.46 -34.52 73.65
N LEU A 1242 -32.15 -34.61 73.88
CA LEU A 1242 -31.08 -34.23 72.95
C LEU A 1242 -30.38 -35.46 72.33
N ALA A 1243 -31.05 -36.61 72.29
CA ALA A 1243 -30.50 -37.94 71.99
C ALA A 1243 -29.90 -38.14 70.57
N GLY A 1244 -29.82 -37.09 69.75
CA GLY A 1244 -29.08 -37.07 68.47
C GLY A 1244 -27.65 -36.51 68.56
N ALA A 1245 -27.25 -35.94 69.70
CA ALA A 1245 -25.91 -35.37 69.90
C ALA A 1245 -24.91 -36.40 70.46
N ALA A 1246 -23.64 -36.30 70.08
CA ALA A 1246 -22.57 -37.21 70.51
C ALA A 1246 -22.31 -37.19 72.04
N ASP A 1247 -22.65 -36.09 72.72
CA ASP A 1247 -22.69 -35.98 74.18
C ASP A 1247 -23.84 -35.03 74.62
N PRO A 1248 -25.04 -35.59 74.90
CA PRO A 1248 -26.23 -34.80 75.23
C PRO A 1248 -26.13 -34.01 76.55
N VAL A 1249 -25.28 -34.47 77.49
CA VAL A 1249 -25.11 -33.83 78.81
C VAL A 1249 -24.22 -32.60 78.69
N ALA A 1250 -23.13 -32.68 77.91
CA ALA A 1250 -22.29 -31.51 77.62
C ALA A 1250 -23.05 -30.43 76.84
N HIS A 1251 -23.90 -30.84 75.88
CA HIS A 1251 -24.71 -29.91 75.10
C HIS A 1251 -25.76 -29.19 75.97
N ALA A 1252 -26.42 -29.92 76.87
CA ALA A 1252 -27.38 -29.35 77.83
C ALA A 1252 -26.74 -28.36 78.80
N LYS A 1253 -25.46 -28.56 79.20
CA LYS A 1253 -24.70 -27.60 80.05
C LYS A 1253 -24.40 -26.29 79.34
N THR A 1254 -24.18 -26.32 78.03
CA THR A 1254 -23.89 -25.13 77.21
C THR A 1254 -25.17 -24.34 76.91
N PHE A 1255 -26.30 -25.03 76.71
CA PHE A 1255 -27.60 -24.42 76.39
C PHE A 1255 -28.22 -23.61 77.54
N LEU A 1256 -27.85 -23.89 78.80
CA LEU A 1256 -28.41 -23.26 79.99
C LEU A 1256 -27.71 -21.95 80.42
N LYS A 1257 -26.83 -21.36 79.61
CA LYS A 1257 -26.39 -19.97 79.80
C LYS A 1257 -27.41 -19.01 79.19
N ILE A 1258 -28.31 -18.55 80.06
CA ILE A 1258 -29.58 -17.84 79.84
C ILE A 1258 -29.45 -16.58 78.96
N THR A 1259 -30.18 -16.58 77.84
CA THR A 1259 -30.57 -15.40 77.05
C THR A 1259 -31.87 -14.82 77.64
N PRO A 1260 -32.08 -13.50 77.69
CA PRO A 1260 -33.28 -12.93 78.30
C PRO A 1260 -34.55 -13.11 77.45
N LEU A 1261 -35.68 -13.29 78.14
CA LEU A 1261 -37.04 -13.33 77.62
C LEU A 1261 -37.44 -12.00 76.95
N PRO A 1262 -38.32 -12.01 75.93
CA PRO A 1262 -38.80 -10.78 75.30
C PRO A 1262 -39.69 -9.97 76.27
N ILE A 1263 -39.36 -8.69 76.43
CA ILE A 1263 -40.15 -7.72 77.17
C ILE A 1263 -41.37 -7.33 76.32
N PRO A 1264 -42.59 -7.25 76.88
CA PRO A 1264 -43.76 -6.73 76.17
C PRO A 1264 -43.54 -5.26 75.79
N ALA A 1265 -43.92 -4.89 74.57
CA ALA A 1265 -43.72 -3.55 74.04
C ALA A 1265 -44.34 -2.47 74.94
N ILE A 1266 -43.49 -1.56 75.45
CA ILE A 1266 -43.92 -0.32 76.09
C ILE A 1266 -44.24 0.66 74.95
N PRO A 1267 -45.44 1.25 74.88
CA PRO A 1267 -45.76 2.28 73.90
C PRO A 1267 -44.78 3.45 74.00
N ALA A 1268 -44.30 3.96 72.86
CA ALA A 1268 -43.23 4.96 72.74
C ALA A 1268 -43.50 6.32 73.44
N GLU A 1269 -44.66 6.51 74.06
CA GLU A 1269 -45.06 7.78 74.67
C GLU A 1269 -44.69 7.92 76.16
N GLU A 1270 -44.15 6.88 76.83
CA GLU A 1270 -43.84 6.90 78.27
C GLU A 1270 -42.35 6.80 78.65
N VAL A 1271 -41.40 6.82 77.70
CA VAL A 1271 -39.96 6.75 78.04
C VAL A 1271 -39.38 8.16 78.26
N PRO A 1272 -38.86 8.51 79.46
CA PRO A 1272 -38.18 9.78 79.69
C PRO A 1272 -36.97 9.95 78.77
N ALA A 1273 -36.73 11.17 78.27
CA ALA A 1273 -35.71 11.48 77.24
C ALA A 1273 -34.27 11.00 77.55
N ARG A 1274 -33.95 10.70 78.81
CA ARG A 1274 -32.64 10.16 79.23
C ARG A 1274 -32.48 8.64 78.99
N TYR A 1275 -33.57 7.92 78.72
CA TYR A 1275 -33.56 6.47 78.49
C TYR A 1275 -33.96 6.08 77.06
N THR A 1276 -34.09 7.06 76.17
CA THR A 1276 -34.47 6.84 74.76
C THR A 1276 -33.50 5.96 73.98
N TYR A 1277 -32.29 5.70 74.49
CA TYR A 1277 -31.29 4.85 73.86
C TYR A 1277 -31.46 3.35 74.18
N LEU A 1278 -32.36 2.99 75.10
CA LEU A 1278 -32.65 1.61 75.52
C LEU A 1278 -33.91 1.03 74.84
N ALA A 1279 -34.64 1.83 74.05
CA ALA A 1279 -35.75 1.40 73.19
C ALA A 1279 -35.24 1.19 71.76
#